data_AF-A0A7C4DLF1-F1
#
_entry.id   AF-A0A7C4DLF1-F1
#
_cell.length_a   1.000
_cell.length_b   1.000
_cell.length_c   1.000
_cell.angle_alpha   90.00
_cell.angle_beta   90.00
_cell.angle_gamma   90.00
#
_symmetry.space_group_name_H-M   'P 1'
#
loop_
_entity.id
_entity.type
_entity.pdbx_description
1 polymer ?
#
loop_
_entity_poly.entity_id
_entity_poly.type
_entity_poly.pdbx_seq_one_letter_code
_entity_poly.pdbx_strand_id
1 'polypeptide(L)'
;MRHIVHLDADAFFASVEQAADPRLRGKPVAVGGERRGIIASASYEARRFGVCTPMPTARARKLCPALIVLPGDFEKYERFSRWMFSYAYDFTPEVEQTSIDEGYFDLTANRRRSPLEIAQTIRNAIRQALKISVSEGIGSNKLVSQIASKLHKPAAFYQVPPGGEIAFLHPLPNHWLPGIGPKTAARLNAAGLAQIRHIAAAPLDWLELLLGSQARQIRQFANGVDDRPLLPACEPQQSFSQQETFAQDLTDEAHLEAVLRRMADHLFAKVRAEGKSIRTLTVKVRYNDMAEDQCSESLVEPTDLETDVYGRLGGMLRRAWKRRVSLRLVSLKLSNLYDGVFGGGLALDRAAEQQQARERLARVVDELRRVKGATVLLRGHDFVLRTNPVQPLAETPKPETQNPRTESLIPNSQWSERSGGVLVRFGPLPECSAGGQECLSLQEAGPRSAGQVSPGEPRATSEAGPHPPKRFSIFHPPSSTHVPLRVHSYYSFLDSTLGPADLVRLAAQHGCPAVALTDFGNLHGAVEFTQAARQAGIQPILGAEIRVAGAPLLLYVESARGYANLCRLLSAPPRPASASLALENPDPTQRQDDAPAREHGDAEPHAGSVAEFHRRNFDRATLARWADGLLAISPDVSLADLFPGRFYQLASPQSAGSRLSTVAAPPIHYATPADRLKFDILQSIRTRTLLRQAHPDKRQGGRFHFRTPGEMARACRAHPDWLSHARELADRCRFVLPFGKPQFPAFRTPDGLPPRAFLRRLALEGLHRRYAGRRIVSDTGAAVSLAQVRAQIETELAIIAEVGYEDLFLLTWDLLQTCRARGIGWITRGSAADSLVCYCLGISDVCPIRFGLYFRRFLNKERMALHKLPDIDVDFPHDRKDEVVDLLFARYGPDHCAVVGGFSTFQARSAVADVAKVLGVSEYQIRRFTEHFPWSFGGGWTPADESRPRGHQLLDLLRASPECRDLPLDEEPFRTAVEVAAFLDGVPRHPKMHPCGLVLSRQPMHELTPTFRSNKGWPTTHFDMDAVEAVGLVKMDILAQGGLAVMRDTRVLLAARGMQVDWEQCTVNGRVPHPPPSCPPHQPPDLSATPDAPFRDPAVWAMIASGNARAVHHIESPAMTALCRMCNVRDIDGLIAIVSVIRPGAANEQKKVRFTRRYQGLEAPVYAHPSLEPCLRSTFGLVVYEEHILQICEAFAGLNPGRADVLRRALVKQQWAEVQAIAAEFAAAAKARGHSEETIRQVWALVTGFHGYAFCKAHSTAYGVEA
;
A
#
# COMPACT_ATOMS: atom_id res chain seq x y z
N MET A 1 34.27 -21.71 37.13
CA MET A 1 33.21 -20.84 37.69
C MET A 1 33.50 -19.41 37.26
N ARG A 2 32.47 -18.59 37.05
CA ARG A 2 32.66 -17.20 36.62
C ARG A 2 33.03 -16.30 37.80
N HIS A 3 33.86 -15.29 37.55
CA HIS A 3 34.25 -14.26 38.51
C HIS A 3 33.97 -12.89 37.90
N ILE A 4 32.77 -12.36 38.15
CA ILE A 4 32.34 -11.05 37.68
C ILE A 4 32.61 -10.03 38.77
N VAL A 5 33.30 -8.95 38.41
CA VAL A 5 33.49 -7.78 39.26
C VAL A 5 32.52 -6.70 38.82
N HIS A 6 31.83 -6.12 39.78
CA HIS A 6 31.05 -4.91 39.61
C HIS A 6 31.81 -3.74 40.23
N LEU A 7 32.08 -2.69 39.45
CA LEU A 7 32.83 -1.51 39.85
C LEU A 7 31.93 -0.28 39.76
N ASP A 8 31.84 0.47 40.86
CA ASP A 8 30.91 1.58 41.00
C ASP A 8 31.58 2.74 41.75
N ALA A 9 31.66 3.91 41.10
CA ALA A 9 32.30 5.08 41.63
C ALA A 9 31.43 5.81 42.67
N ASP A 10 31.98 5.98 43.86
CA ASP A 10 31.26 6.53 44.99
C ASP A 10 31.02 8.03 44.81
N ALA A 11 29.76 8.46 44.78
CA ALA A 11 29.36 9.87 44.60
C ALA A 11 30.04 10.55 43.39
N PHE A 12 30.14 9.83 42.27
CA PHE A 12 31.04 10.11 41.15
C PHE A 12 31.20 11.59 40.77
N PHE A 13 30.16 12.31 40.33
CA PHE A 13 30.34 13.70 39.89
C PHE A 13 30.89 14.61 41.01
N ALA A 14 30.39 14.48 42.23
CA ALA A 14 30.88 15.26 43.36
C ALA A 14 32.34 14.89 43.71
N SER A 15 32.70 13.61 43.62
CA SER A 15 34.07 13.14 43.83
C SER A 15 35.03 13.57 42.72
N VAL A 16 34.58 13.67 41.46
CA VAL A 16 35.37 14.23 40.36
C VAL A 16 35.62 15.72 40.58
N GLU A 17 34.62 16.49 41.04
CA GLU A 17 34.84 17.90 41.40
C GLU A 17 35.82 18.05 42.57
N GLN A 18 35.69 17.21 43.61
CA GLN A 18 36.63 17.19 44.75
C GLN A 18 38.03 16.69 44.37
N ALA A 19 38.15 15.86 43.35
CA ALA A 19 39.44 15.43 42.80
C ALA A 19 40.09 16.56 41.99
N ALA A 20 39.31 17.27 41.17
CA ALA A 20 39.76 18.36 40.32
C ALA A 20 40.11 19.64 41.09
N ASP A 21 39.37 19.96 42.16
CA ASP A 21 39.64 21.09 43.05
C ASP A 21 39.85 20.63 44.51
N PRO A 22 41.11 20.55 44.97
CA PRO A 22 41.43 20.14 46.34
C PRO A 22 40.75 20.97 47.44
N ARG A 23 40.33 22.22 47.17
CA ARG A 23 39.68 23.11 48.15
C ARG A 23 38.25 22.66 48.51
N LEU A 24 37.68 21.75 47.73
CA LEU A 24 36.34 21.18 47.92
C LEU A 24 36.33 19.91 48.79
N ARG A 25 37.50 19.31 49.06
CA ARG A 25 37.60 18.08 49.87
C ARG A 25 37.19 18.34 51.32
N GLY A 26 36.40 17.43 51.89
CA GLY A 26 35.90 17.55 53.27
C GLY A 26 34.75 18.55 53.45
N LYS A 27 34.27 19.18 52.37
CA LYS A 27 33.11 20.08 52.39
C LYS A 27 31.88 19.41 51.78
N PRO A 28 30.65 19.79 52.20
CA PRO A 28 29.42 19.29 51.57
C PRO A 28 29.29 19.87 50.15
N VAL A 29 29.50 19.02 49.14
CA VAL A 29 29.48 19.38 47.72
C VAL A 29 28.37 18.61 47.00
N ALA A 30 27.70 19.27 46.08
CA ALA A 30 26.72 18.66 45.19
C ALA A 30 26.86 19.19 43.76
N VAL A 31 26.52 18.35 42.79
CA VAL A 31 26.47 18.71 41.37
C VAL A 31 25.01 18.76 40.93
N GLY A 32 24.56 19.90 40.38
CA GLY A 32 23.16 20.11 40.00
C GLY A 32 22.84 21.55 39.62
N GLY A 33 21.59 21.83 39.23
CA GLY A 33 21.19 23.18 38.83
C GLY A 33 21.02 24.15 40.01
N GLU A 34 21.54 25.38 39.92
CA GLU A 34 21.73 26.28 41.06
C GLU A 34 20.45 26.79 41.76
N ARG A 35 19.39 27.13 41.03
CA ARG A 35 18.16 27.77 41.58
C ARG A 35 16.90 26.90 41.53
N ARG A 36 16.49 26.48 40.32
CA ARG A 36 15.30 25.62 40.08
C ARG A 36 15.67 24.17 39.67
N GLY A 37 16.91 23.75 39.95
CA GLY A 37 17.46 22.45 39.54
C GLY A 37 17.25 21.31 40.52
N ILE A 38 17.75 20.14 40.14
CA ILE A 38 17.82 18.91 40.94
C ILE A 38 19.31 18.59 41.17
N ILE A 39 19.63 18.06 42.35
CA ILE A 39 20.94 17.51 42.68
C ILE A 39 21.11 16.16 41.99
N ALA A 40 22.06 16.08 41.06
CA ALA A 40 22.42 14.89 40.29
C ALA A 40 23.43 14.00 41.04
N SER A 41 24.36 14.60 41.78
CA SER A 41 25.28 13.90 42.68
C SER A 41 25.53 14.71 43.94
N ALA A 42 25.74 14.05 45.07
CA ALA A 42 26.03 14.66 46.36
C ALA A 42 27.15 13.90 47.05
N SER A 43 28.16 14.63 47.54
CA SER A 43 29.29 14.10 48.30
C SER A 43 28.81 13.48 49.62
N TYR A 44 29.59 12.56 50.19
CA TYR A 44 29.20 11.91 51.42
C TYR A 44 29.12 12.89 52.61
N GLU A 45 29.91 13.96 52.59
CA GLU A 45 29.78 15.07 53.55
C GLU A 45 28.41 15.74 53.45
N ALA A 46 27.88 15.95 52.25
CA ALA A 46 26.53 16.48 52.04
C ALA A 46 25.44 15.48 52.44
N ARG A 47 25.64 14.19 52.14
CA ARG A 47 24.68 13.12 52.50
C ARG A 47 24.49 12.96 54.00
N ARG A 48 25.50 13.26 54.83
CA ARG A 48 25.37 13.27 56.32
C ARG A 48 24.31 14.26 56.82
N PHE A 49 24.03 15.32 56.07
CA PHE A 49 22.96 16.29 56.36
C PHE A 49 21.60 15.88 55.78
N GLY A 50 21.47 14.67 55.23
CA GLY A 50 20.25 14.18 54.61
C GLY A 50 20.04 14.61 53.16
N VAL A 51 21.05 15.19 52.50
CA VAL A 51 20.99 15.47 51.06
C VAL A 51 21.02 14.16 50.29
N CYS A 52 19.95 13.84 49.55
CA CYS A 52 19.84 12.64 48.74
C CYS A 52 19.71 12.97 47.24
N THR A 53 19.92 11.97 46.39
CA THR A 53 19.83 12.10 44.93
C THR A 53 18.73 11.18 44.39
N PRO A 54 17.78 11.68 43.56
CA PRO A 54 17.57 13.08 43.20
C PRO A 54 16.87 13.89 44.32
N MET A 55 17.24 15.17 44.49
CA MET A 55 16.55 16.12 45.39
C MET A 55 16.52 17.53 44.78
N PRO A 56 15.44 18.31 44.94
CA PRO A 56 15.42 19.71 44.52
C PRO A 56 16.53 20.53 45.21
N THR A 57 17.27 21.34 44.46
CA THR A 57 18.39 22.15 44.99
C THR A 57 17.95 23.06 46.14
N ALA A 58 16.74 23.63 46.05
CA ALA A 58 16.17 24.44 47.12
C ALA A 58 15.98 23.66 48.44
N ARG A 59 15.61 22.38 48.37
CA ARG A 59 15.47 21.51 49.55
C ARG A 59 16.85 21.08 50.07
N ALA A 60 17.78 20.77 49.18
CA ALA A 60 19.15 20.41 49.56
C ALA A 60 19.86 21.54 50.31
N ARG A 61 19.72 22.79 49.85
CA ARG A 61 20.23 23.99 50.54
C ARG A 61 19.54 24.26 51.88
N LYS A 62 18.27 23.87 52.05
CA LYS A 62 17.60 23.94 53.37
C LYS A 62 18.16 22.92 54.36
N LEU A 63 18.43 21.70 53.90
CA LEU A 63 19.01 20.63 54.73
C LEU A 63 20.47 20.88 55.08
N CYS A 64 21.23 21.45 54.15
CA CYS A 64 22.63 21.83 54.35
C CYS A 64 22.84 23.27 53.84
N PRO A 65 22.73 24.30 54.71
CA PRO A 65 22.94 25.70 54.32
C PRO A 65 24.34 25.97 53.76
N ALA A 66 25.33 25.20 54.20
CA ALA A 66 26.72 25.27 53.74
C ALA A 66 26.99 24.50 52.42
N LEU A 67 25.94 23.97 51.76
CA LEU A 67 26.07 23.15 50.56
C LEU A 67 26.62 23.96 49.38
N ILE A 68 27.75 23.49 48.85
CA ILE A 68 28.35 24.01 47.61
C ILE A 68 27.71 23.27 46.44
N VAL A 69 26.95 23.98 45.60
CA VAL A 69 26.31 23.41 44.41
C VAL A 69 27.07 23.86 43.17
N LEU A 70 27.64 22.92 42.43
CA LEU A 70 28.39 23.14 41.20
C LEU A 70 27.56 22.75 39.97
N PRO A 71 27.69 23.46 38.84
CA PRO A 71 27.12 23.03 37.57
C PRO A 71 27.79 21.74 37.09
N GLY A 72 27.05 20.88 36.37
CA GLY A 72 27.58 19.63 35.84
C GLY A 72 28.51 19.85 34.63
N ASP A 73 29.69 19.25 34.67
CA ASP A 73 30.70 19.26 33.62
C ASP A 73 30.85 17.84 33.02
N PHE A 74 29.94 17.50 32.10
CA PHE A 74 29.81 16.13 31.59
C PHE A 74 31.00 15.67 30.75
N GLU A 75 31.70 16.57 30.04
CA GLU A 75 32.93 16.21 29.32
C GLU A 75 34.03 15.77 30.30
N LYS A 76 34.17 16.49 31.42
CA LYS A 76 35.10 16.10 32.49
C LYS A 76 34.70 14.77 33.11
N TYR A 77 33.41 14.54 33.38
CA TYR A 77 32.94 13.28 33.95
C TYR A 77 33.16 12.10 33.00
N GLU A 78 32.95 12.28 31.69
CA GLU A 78 33.20 11.22 30.69
C GLU A 78 34.69 10.88 30.61
N ARG A 79 35.56 11.89 30.69
CA ARG A 79 37.01 11.68 30.71
C ARG A 79 37.46 10.87 31.93
N PHE A 80 36.96 11.23 33.13
CA PHE A 80 37.24 10.48 34.36
C PHE A 80 36.70 9.05 34.29
N SER A 81 35.53 8.85 33.69
CA SER A 81 34.93 7.54 33.47
C SER A 81 35.81 6.66 32.58
N ARG A 82 36.27 7.19 31.43
CA ARG A 82 37.17 6.46 30.52
C ARG A 82 38.47 6.05 31.20
N TRP A 83 39.09 6.95 31.98
CA TRP A 83 40.29 6.61 32.74
C TRP A 83 40.03 5.59 33.86
N MET A 84 38.85 5.61 34.48
CA MET A 84 38.51 4.65 35.51
C MET A 84 38.37 3.24 34.92
N PHE A 85 37.61 3.08 33.83
CA PHE A 85 37.42 1.79 33.18
C PHE A 85 38.65 1.31 32.40
N SER A 86 39.56 2.19 31.97
CA SER A 86 40.80 1.78 31.29
C SER A 86 41.65 0.82 32.13
N TYR A 87 41.64 0.97 33.47
CA TYR A 87 42.37 0.06 34.36
C TYR A 87 41.83 -1.38 34.33
N ALA A 88 40.55 -1.59 33.99
CA ALA A 88 40.00 -2.94 33.87
C ALA A 88 40.45 -3.62 32.56
N TYR A 89 40.58 -2.85 31.47
CA TYR A 89 41.03 -3.35 30.17
C TYR A 89 42.46 -3.92 30.19
N ASP A 90 43.29 -3.50 31.15
CA ASP A 90 44.62 -4.08 31.36
C ASP A 90 44.57 -5.56 31.80
N PHE A 91 43.44 -6.02 32.35
CA PHE A 91 43.28 -7.36 32.92
C PHE A 91 42.27 -8.25 32.19
N THR A 92 41.31 -7.65 31.47
CA THR A 92 40.32 -8.37 30.68
C THR A 92 39.74 -7.49 29.57
N PRO A 93 39.52 -8.03 28.35
CA PRO A 93 38.78 -7.32 27.31
C PRO A 93 37.26 -7.33 27.54
N GLU A 94 36.76 -8.18 28.46
CA GLU A 94 35.35 -8.35 28.77
C GLU A 94 34.90 -7.30 29.81
N VAL A 95 34.85 -6.03 29.39
CA VAL A 95 34.42 -4.88 30.21
C VAL A 95 33.12 -4.30 29.65
N GLU A 96 32.07 -4.28 30.46
CA GLU A 96 30.78 -3.68 30.16
C GLU A 96 30.59 -2.42 30.98
N GLN A 97 30.53 -1.27 30.32
CA GLN A 97 30.22 -0.01 30.96
C GLN A 97 28.71 0.23 30.96
N THR A 98 28.06 0.19 32.13
CA THR A 98 26.60 0.40 32.24
C THR A 98 26.20 1.85 32.42
N SER A 99 27.07 2.67 33.01
CA SER A 99 26.91 4.11 33.12
C SER A 99 28.28 4.79 33.17
N ILE A 100 28.28 6.11 33.27
CA ILE A 100 29.51 6.89 33.42
C ILE A 100 30.27 6.57 34.72
N ASP A 101 29.60 6.02 35.72
CA ASP A 101 30.13 5.73 37.05
C ASP A 101 30.08 4.25 37.44
N GLU A 102 29.41 3.38 36.69
CA GLU A 102 29.14 1.98 37.05
C GLU A 102 29.38 1.03 35.86
N GLY A 103 29.99 -0.13 36.10
CA GLY A 103 30.22 -1.15 35.09
C GLY A 103 30.65 -2.51 35.65
N TYR A 104 30.73 -3.50 34.77
CA TYR A 104 31.08 -4.88 35.08
C TYR A 104 32.30 -5.32 34.27
N PHE A 105 33.09 -6.24 34.80
CA PHE A 105 34.10 -6.92 34.01
C PHE A 105 34.31 -8.36 34.46
N ASP A 106 34.62 -9.23 33.50
CA ASP A 106 34.80 -10.67 33.74
C ASP A 106 36.29 -11.03 33.88
N LEU A 107 36.70 -11.50 35.05
CA LEU A 107 38.06 -11.93 35.35
C LEU A 107 38.26 -13.45 35.23
N THR A 108 37.25 -14.19 34.79
CA THR A 108 37.27 -15.67 34.73
C THR A 108 38.43 -16.23 33.90
N ALA A 109 38.80 -15.56 32.80
CA ALA A 109 39.87 -16.02 31.91
C ALA A 109 41.28 -15.77 32.48
N ASN A 110 41.43 -14.89 33.47
CA ASN A 110 42.74 -14.52 34.00
C ASN A 110 43.20 -15.52 35.08
N ARG A 111 44.13 -16.41 34.71
CA ARG A 111 44.66 -17.46 35.62
C ARG A 111 45.97 -17.09 36.33
N ARG A 112 46.52 -15.89 36.07
CA ARG A 112 47.86 -15.49 36.58
C ARG A 112 47.82 -14.86 37.97
N ARG A 113 46.70 -14.25 38.35
CA ARG A 113 46.45 -13.63 39.67
C ARG A 113 45.02 -13.93 40.09
N SER A 114 44.75 -13.93 41.39
CA SER A 114 43.38 -14.14 41.86
C SER A 114 42.48 -12.94 41.48
N PRO A 115 41.17 -13.15 41.23
CA PRO A 115 40.24 -12.05 40.96
C PRO A 115 40.22 -10.98 42.06
N LEU A 116 40.44 -11.40 43.32
CA LEU A 116 40.52 -10.51 44.47
C LEU A 116 41.75 -9.58 44.38
N GLU A 117 42.92 -10.11 44.05
CA GLU A 117 44.14 -9.31 43.87
C GLU A 117 44.02 -8.34 42.69
N ILE A 118 43.40 -8.77 41.59
CA ILE A 118 43.21 -7.93 40.40
C ILE A 118 42.26 -6.77 40.72
N ALA A 119 41.08 -7.05 41.31
CA ALA A 119 40.13 -6.02 41.71
C ALA A 119 40.79 -5.03 42.70
N GLN A 120 41.49 -5.54 43.72
CA GLN A 120 42.22 -4.69 44.67
C GLN A 120 43.31 -3.82 43.99
N THR A 121 43.96 -4.33 42.94
CA THR A 121 44.94 -3.58 42.15
C THR A 121 44.27 -2.43 41.38
N ILE A 122 43.18 -2.71 40.66
CA ILE A 122 42.39 -1.72 39.92
C ILE A 122 41.90 -0.62 40.86
N ARG A 123 41.32 -1.01 42.00
CA ARG A 123 40.86 -0.10 43.05
C ARG A 123 41.95 0.84 43.56
N ASN A 124 43.13 0.28 43.84
CA ASN A 124 44.27 1.06 44.31
C ASN A 124 44.79 2.02 43.24
N ALA A 125 44.83 1.58 41.97
CA ALA A 125 45.23 2.41 40.83
C ALA A 125 44.28 3.60 40.65
N ILE A 126 42.97 3.37 40.65
CA ILE A 126 41.96 4.43 40.56
C ILE A 126 42.10 5.43 41.71
N ARG A 127 42.23 4.93 42.96
CA ARG A 127 42.41 5.79 44.14
C ARG A 127 43.68 6.63 44.05
N GLN A 128 44.79 6.07 43.57
CA GLN A 128 46.07 6.77 43.49
C GLN A 128 46.11 7.77 42.34
N ALA A 129 45.62 7.41 41.15
CA ALA A 129 45.71 8.22 39.94
C ALA A 129 44.58 9.26 39.85
N LEU A 130 43.34 8.83 40.04
CA LEU A 130 42.15 9.67 39.86
C LEU A 130 41.68 10.36 41.13
N LYS A 131 42.22 9.96 42.30
CA LYS A 131 41.85 10.49 43.63
C LYS A 131 40.36 10.37 43.95
N ILE A 132 39.65 9.43 43.32
CA ILE A 132 38.26 9.08 43.61
C ILE A 132 38.16 7.72 44.32
N SER A 133 37.11 7.50 45.09
CA SER A 133 36.81 6.21 45.72
C SER A 133 35.87 5.39 44.85
N VAL A 134 36.14 4.08 44.76
CA VAL A 134 35.27 3.10 44.11
C VAL A 134 34.92 1.98 45.07
N SER A 135 33.71 1.45 44.87
CA SER A 135 33.16 0.29 45.54
C SER A 135 33.10 -0.88 44.57
N GLU A 136 33.69 -2.00 44.97
CA GLU A 136 33.81 -3.20 44.13
C GLU A 136 33.17 -4.41 44.82
N GLY A 137 32.41 -5.18 44.04
CA GLY A 137 31.80 -6.42 44.48
C GLY A 137 32.20 -7.55 43.54
N ILE A 138 32.59 -8.69 44.08
CA ILE A 138 33.02 -9.86 43.30
C ILE A 138 32.01 -10.97 43.55
N GLY A 139 31.44 -11.52 42.47
CA GLY A 139 30.43 -12.58 42.54
C GLY A 139 30.46 -13.51 41.32
N SER A 140 29.62 -14.54 41.33
CA SER A 140 29.51 -15.51 40.24
C SER A 140 28.69 -15.00 39.04
N ASN A 141 27.91 -13.94 39.23
CA ASN A 141 27.10 -13.27 38.20
C ASN A 141 26.94 -11.77 38.51
N LYS A 142 26.28 -11.03 37.61
CA LYS A 142 26.08 -9.56 37.73
C LYS A 142 25.26 -9.18 38.96
N LEU A 143 24.16 -9.88 39.23
CA LEU A 143 23.31 -9.62 40.38
C LEU A 143 24.09 -9.61 41.70
N VAL A 144 24.83 -10.69 41.96
CA VAL A 144 25.53 -10.88 43.24
C VAL A 144 26.68 -9.90 43.39
N SER A 145 27.47 -9.67 42.33
CA SER A 145 28.56 -8.69 42.35
C SER A 145 28.05 -7.26 42.54
N GLN A 146 26.92 -6.90 41.93
CA GLN A 146 26.31 -5.59 42.09
C GLN A 146 25.82 -5.33 43.52
N ILE A 147 25.10 -6.29 44.12
CA ILE A 147 24.61 -6.16 45.49
C ILE A 147 25.79 -6.11 46.47
N ALA A 148 26.83 -6.93 46.25
CA ALA A 148 28.04 -6.95 47.06
C ALA A 148 28.76 -5.58 47.10
N SER A 149 28.85 -4.87 45.97
CA SER A 149 29.49 -3.55 45.94
C SER A 149 28.60 -2.45 46.55
N LYS A 150 27.28 -2.56 46.45
CA LYS A 150 26.34 -1.50 46.89
C LYS A 150 26.00 -1.56 48.39
N LEU A 151 26.06 -2.73 49.01
CA LEU A 151 25.61 -2.94 50.40
C LEU A 151 26.37 -2.12 51.45
N HIS A 152 27.67 -1.91 51.25
CA HIS A 152 28.57 -1.27 52.23
C HIS A 152 29.26 -0.01 51.69
N LYS A 153 28.59 0.74 50.81
CA LYS A 153 29.15 2.01 50.28
C LYS A 153 29.33 3.08 51.38
N PRO A 154 30.34 3.97 51.27
CA PRO A 154 31.36 4.03 50.20
C PRO A 154 32.52 3.07 50.40
N ALA A 155 33.33 2.91 49.35
CA ALA A 155 34.55 2.14 49.34
C ALA A 155 34.32 0.68 49.79
N ALA A 156 33.21 0.07 49.34
CA ALA A 156 32.97 -1.34 49.57
C ALA A 156 33.98 -2.20 48.80
N PHE A 157 34.37 -3.34 49.38
CA PHE A 157 35.17 -4.36 48.71
C PHE A 157 34.80 -5.70 49.30
N TYR A 158 33.98 -6.46 48.58
CA TYR A 158 33.37 -7.68 49.12
C TYR A 158 33.30 -8.77 48.06
N GLN A 159 33.73 -9.98 48.43
CA GLN A 159 33.66 -11.16 47.58
C GLN A 159 32.63 -12.15 48.14
N VAL A 160 31.66 -12.52 47.29
CA VAL A 160 30.77 -13.65 47.54
C VAL A 160 31.38 -14.88 46.86
N PRO A 161 31.80 -15.91 47.62
CA PRO A 161 32.37 -17.12 47.02
C PRO A 161 31.28 -17.87 46.22
N PRO A 162 31.64 -18.51 45.08
CA PRO A 162 30.71 -19.33 44.33
C PRO A 162 30.05 -20.41 45.19
N GLY A 163 28.73 -20.56 45.08
CA GLY A 163 27.92 -21.44 45.94
C GLY A 163 27.41 -20.77 47.23
N GLY A 164 27.89 -19.56 47.56
CA GLY A 164 27.45 -18.76 48.70
C GLY A 164 26.37 -17.72 48.39
N GLU A 165 25.88 -17.65 47.14
CA GLU A 165 24.98 -16.61 46.65
C GLU A 165 23.66 -16.56 47.43
N ILE A 166 23.05 -17.72 47.64
CA ILE A 166 21.78 -17.85 48.36
C ILE A 166 21.93 -17.38 49.81
N ALA A 167 22.99 -17.81 50.50
CA ALA A 167 23.26 -17.42 51.88
C ALA A 167 23.51 -15.92 52.02
N PHE A 168 24.14 -15.30 51.01
CA PHE A 168 24.36 -13.86 50.94
C PHE A 168 23.07 -13.06 50.67
N LEU A 169 22.24 -13.50 49.72
CA LEU A 169 21.05 -12.77 49.28
C LEU A 169 19.86 -12.90 50.22
N HIS A 170 19.59 -14.11 50.72
CA HIS A 170 18.38 -14.44 51.48
C HIS A 170 18.06 -13.52 52.69
N PRO A 171 19.05 -13.06 53.49
CA PRO A 171 18.79 -12.17 54.61
C PRO A 171 18.39 -10.74 54.21
N LEU A 172 18.65 -10.33 52.96
CA LEU A 172 18.46 -8.96 52.52
C LEU A 172 16.96 -8.63 52.26
N PRO A 173 16.55 -7.37 52.45
CA PRO A 173 15.23 -6.89 52.04
C PRO A 173 14.98 -7.03 50.54
N ASN A 174 13.72 -7.24 50.12
CA ASN A 174 13.36 -7.47 48.73
C ASN A 174 13.77 -6.37 47.74
N HIS A 175 13.85 -5.10 48.16
CA HIS A 175 14.20 -3.98 47.28
C HIS A 175 15.64 -4.03 46.75
N TRP A 176 16.48 -4.94 47.26
CA TRP A 176 17.80 -5.20 46.72
C TRP A 176 17.78 -5.99 45.40
N LEU A 177 16.67 -6.66 45.06
CA LEU A 177 16.53 -7.32 43.77
C LEU A 177 16.26 -6.29 42.66
N PRO A 178 16.99 -6.34 41.54
CA PRO A 178 16.73 -5.51 40.36
C PRO A 178 15.27 -5.67 39.89
N GLY A 179 14.60 -4.56 39.58
CA GLY A 179 13.19 -4.54 39.17
C GLY A 179 12.19 -4.29 40.32
N ILE A 180 12.63 -4.32 41.58
CA ILE A 180 11.78 -4.03 42.75
C ILE A 180 11.97 -2.59 43.23
N GLY A 181 11.19 -1.65 42.65
CA GLY A 181 11.14 -0.26 43.12
C GLY A 181 10.31 -0.06 44.41
N PRO A 182 10.32 1.15 45.02
CA PRO A 182 9.68 1.40 46.33
C PRO A 182 8.20 0.99 46.42
N LYS A 183 7.43 1.20 45.34
CA LYS A 183 6.00 0.80 45.28
C LYS A 183 5.84 -0.72 45.24
N THR A 184 6.68 -1.40 44.45
CA THR A 184 6.68 -2.86 44.33
C THR A 184 7.13 -3.51 45.62
N ALA A 185 8.17 -2.98 46.27
CA ALA A 185 8.64 -3.40 47.58
C ALA A 185 7.54 -3.29 48.64
N ALA A 186 6.82 -2.15 48.69
CA ALA A 186 5.71 -1.98 49.62
C ALA A 186 4.59 -3.01 49.41
N ARG A 187 4.25 -3.31 48.14
CA ARG A 187 3.25 -4.32 47.79
C ARG A 187 3.70 -5.74 48.18
N LEU A 188 4.96 -6.09 47.96
CA LEU A 188 5.52 -7.39 48.35
C LEU A 188 5.60 -7.51 49.88
N ASN A 189 5.97 -6.44 50.58
CA ASN A 189 5.97 -6.39 52.05
C ASN A 189 4.56 -6.63 52.61
N ALA A 190 3.54 -6.01 52.02
CA ALA A 190 2.14 -6.24 52.39
C ALA A 190 1.69 -7.70 52.18
N ALA A 191 2.31 -8.41 51.23
CA ALA A 191 2.10 -9.84 51.00
C ALA A 191 2.98 -10.77 51.87
N GLY A 192 3.71 -10.23 52.87
CA GLY A 192 4.62 -11.00 53.73
C GLY A 192 6.00 -11.29 53.10
N LEU A 193 6.25 -10.84 51.87
CA LEU A 193 7.47 -11.11 51.10
C LEU A 193 8.56 -10.06 51.34
N ALA A 194 8.80 -9.70 52.60
CA ALA A 194 9.70 -8.60 52.96
C ALA A 194 11.19 -8.84 52.66
N GLN A 195 11.62 -10.11 52.69
CA GLN A 195 13.01 -10.50 52.45
C GLN A 195 13.13 -11.38 51.21
N ILE A 196 14.32 -11.39 50.61
CA ILE A 196 14.60 -12.14 49.38
C ILE A 196 14.29 -13.64 49.56
N ARG A 197 14.59 -14.22 50.73
CA ARG A 197 14.24 -15.63 51.03
C ARG A 197 12.75 -15.94 50.91
N HIS A 198 11.88 -14.98 51.22
CA HIS A 198 10.44 -15.18 51.13
C HIS A 198 10.01 -15.26 49.66
N ILE A 199 10.61 -14.44 48.79
CA ILE A 199 10.38 -14.47 47.34
C ILE A 199 10.93 -15.76 46.73
N ALA A 200 12.12 -16.21 47.14
CA ALA A 200 12.71 -17.46 46.67
C ALA A 200 11.80 -18.67 46.99
N ALA A 201 11.22 -18.69 48.19
CA ALA A 201 10.34 -19.76 48.67
C ALA A 201 8.90 -19.68 48.13
N ALA A 202 8.47 -18.54 47.59
CA ALA A 202 7.10 -18.35 47.12
C ALA A 202 6.81 -19.16 45.82
N PRO A 203 5.61 -19.76 45.69
CA PRO A 203 5.16 -20.39 44.45
C PRO A 203 5.12 -19.37 43.29
N LEU A 204 5.50 -19.82 42.08
CA LEU A 204 5.61 -18.93 40.92
C LEU A 204 4.26 -18.30 40.56
N ASP A 205 3.19 -19.09 40.53
CA ASP A 205 1.84 -18.64 40.17
C ASP A 205 1.34 -17.53 41.11
N TRP A 206 1.73 -17.61 42.40
CA TRP A 206 1.40 -16.56 43.37
C TRP A 206 2.23 -15.29 43.16
N LEU A 207 3.51 -15.43 42.81
CA LEU A 207 4.34 -14.28 42.42
C LEU A 207 3.86 -13.65 41.11
N GLU A 208 3.29 -14.40 40.17
CA GLU A 208 2.71 -13.88 38.92
C GLU A 208 1.49 -13.00 39.16
N LEU A 209 0.64 -13.35 40.13
CA LEU A 209 -0.46 -12.48 40.56
C LEU A 209 0.02 -11.13 41.09
N LEU A 210 1.17 -11.10 41.76
CA LEU A 210 1.74 -9.87 42.30
C LEU A 210 2.57 -9.13 41.25
N LEU A 211 3.48 -9.79 40.54
CA LEU A 211 4.53 -9.17 39.73
C LEU A 211 4.30 -9.28 38.21
N GLY A 212 3.25 -9.97 37.77
CA GLY A 212 2.96 -10.22 36.37
C GLY A 212 4.07 -11.02 35.68
N SER A 213 4.36 -10.68 34.43
CA SER A 213 5.37 -11.34 33.60
C SER A 213 6.80 -11.32 34.16
N GLN A 214 7.09 -10.45 35.13
CA GLN A 214 8.42 -10.33 35.77
C GLN A 214 8.64 -11.37 36.89
N ALA A 215 7.60 -12.08 37.33
CA ALA A 215 7.67 -12.99 38.48
C ALA A 215 8.76 -14.07 38.36
N ARG A 216 8.87 -14.70 37.18
CA ARG A 216 9.88 -15.75 36.92
C ARG A 216 11.30 -15.23 37.07
N GLN A 217 11.59 -14.06 36.50
CA GLN A 217 12.92 -13.45 36.56
C GLN A 217 13.28 -13.01 37.98
N ILE A 218 12.35 -12.35 38.69
CA ILE A 218 12.56 -11.92 40.07
C ILE A 218 12.81 -13.12 41.00
N ARG A 219 12.11 -14.23 40.79
CA ARG A 219 12.33 -15.48 41.55
C ARG A 219 13.69 -16.11 41.23
N GLN A 220 14.15 -16.07 39.98
CA GLN A 220 15.50 -16.52 39.62
C GLN A 220 16.57 -15.68 40.31
N PHE A 221 16.42 -14.35 40.30
CA PHE A 221 17.31 -13.45 41.04
C PHE A 221 17.29 -13.73 42.55
N ALA A 222 16.12 -14.00 43.13
CA ALA A 222 16.02 -14.34 44.54
C ALA A 222 16.80 -15.62 44.93
N ASN A 223 16.96 -16.55 43.97
CA ASN A 223 17.76 -17.77 44.12
C ASN A 223 19.23 -17.60 43.70
N GLY A 224 19.69 -16.36 43.47
CA GLY A 224 21.06 -16.06 43.05
C GLY A 224 21.38 -16.44 41.61
N VAL A 225 20.38 -16.72 40.78
CA VAL A 225 20.55 -17.08 39.37
C VAL A 225 20.35 -15.84 38.50
N ASP A 226 21.39 -15.45 37.76
CA ASP A 226 21.36 -14.36 36.80
C ASP A 226 22.18 -14.74 35.55
N ASP A 227 21.48 -15.14 34.49
CA ASP A 227 22.08 -15.62 33.24
C ASP A 227 22.41 -14.50 32.25
N ARG A 228 22.22 -13.22 32.64
CA ARG A 228 22.50 -12.09 31.74
C ARG A 228 23.99 -12.08 31.37
N PRO A 229 24.33 -12.11 30.06
CA PRO A 229 25.72 -12.07 29.63
C PRO A 229 26.34 -10.71 29.95
N LEU A 230 27.66 -10.67 30.09
CA LEU A 230 28.42 -9.44 30.03
C LEU A 230 28.49 -9.03 28.55
N LEU A 231 28.10 -7.80 28.22
CA LEU A 231 28.02 -7.25 26.87
C LEU A 231 29.09 -6.15 26.74
N PRO A 232 30.27 -6.45 26.16
CA PRO A 232 31.38 -5.49 26.08
C PRO A 232 31.11 -4.28 25.17
N ALA A 233 30.04 -4.31 24.38
CA ALA A 233 29.66 -3.24 23.47
C ALA A 233 28.63 -2.31 24.13
N CYS A 234 28.93 -1.02 24.16
CA CYS A 234 27.93 0.01 24.48
C CYS A 234 26.76 -0.14 23.51
N GLU A 235 25.52 -0.24 24.02
CA GLU A 235 24.35 -0.33 23.14
C GLU A 235 24.36 0.87 22.16
N PRO A 236 24.05 0.65 20.87
CA PRO A 236 24.09 1.73 19.90
C PRO A 236 23.14 2.83 20.35
N GLN A 237 23.68 4.05 20.48
CA GLN A 237 22.91 5.23 20.86
C GLN A 237 21.67 5.31 19.98
N GLN A 238 20.48 5.30 20.62
CA GLN A 238 19.19 5.20 19.93
C GLN A 238 18.60 6.58 19.54
N SER A 239 19.12 7.67 20.14
CA SER A 239 18.72 9.04 19.81
C SER A 239 19.73 10.09 20.31
N PHE A 240 19.67 11.29 19.73
CA PHE A 240 20.35 12.48 20.22
C PHE A 240 19.29 13.48 20.69
N SER A 241 19.39 14.04 21.88
CA SER A 241 18.41 15.03 22.36
C SER A 241 19.05 16.15 23.16
N GLN A 242 18.51 17.35 23.01
CA GLN A 242 18.85 18.51 23.82
C GLN A 242 17.56 19.15 24.34
N GLN A 243 17.62 19.73 25.53
CA GLN A 243 16.51 20.48 26.12
C GLN A 243 17.07 21.69 26.87
N GLU A 244 16.28 22.76 26.92
CA GLU A 244 16.64 23.99 27.60
C GLU A 244 15.45 24.47 28.43
N THR A 245 15.69 24.63 29.74
CA THR A 245 14.74 25.25 30.66
C THR A 245 15.10 26.72 30.77
N PHE A 246 14.16 27.60 30.46
CA PHE A 246 14.41 29.03 30.46
C PHE A 246 14.42 29.59 31.89
N ALA A 247 15.23 30.62 32.11
CA ALA A 247 15.30 31.31 33.40
C ALA A 247 14.00 32.08 33.72
N GLN A 248 13.32 32.55 32.67
CA GLN A 248 11.98 33.15 32.68
C GLN A 248 11.15 32.47 31.60
N ASP A 249 9.85 32.30 31.81
CA ASP A 249 9.00 31.66 30.81
C ASP A 249 8.86 32.57 29.58
N LEU A 250 9.04 32.01 28.39
CA LEU A 250 9.14 32.77 27.13
C LEU A 250 7.86 32.67 26.30
N THR A 251 7.48 33.77 25.64
CA THR A 251 6.37 33.84 24.68
C THR A 251 6.82 34.27 23.28
N ASP A 252 8.10 34.56 23.07
CA ASP A 252 8.64 34.98 21.79
C ASP A 252 8.94 33.76 20.90
N GLU A 253 8.08 33.54 19.90
CA GLU A 253 8.21 32.44 18.95
C GLU A 253 9.53 32.49 18.15
N ALA A 254 9.99 33.69 17.77
CA ALA A 254 11.21 33.84 16.98
C ALA A 254 12.45 33.48 17.81
N HIS A 255 12.45 33.87 19.10
CA HIS A 255 13.50 33.48 20.03
C HIS A 255 13.48 31.96 20.29
N LEU A 256 12.30 31.37 20.47
CA LEU A 256 12.14 29.92 20.68
C LEU A 256 12.57 29.10 19.46
N GLU A 257 12.27 29.57 18.25
CA GLU A 257 12.75 28.96 17.01
C GLU A 257 14.28 29.08 16.89
N ALA A 258 14.85 30.22 17.26
CA ALA A 258 16.31 30.41 17.29
C ALA A 258 17.00 29.44 18.27
N VAL A 259 16.39 29.19 19.44
CA VAL A 259 16.86 28.18 20.41
C VAL A 259 16.85 26.78 19.79
N LEU A 260 15.76 26.39 19.10
CA LEU A 260 15.67 25.10 18.41
C LEU A 260 16.71 24.94 17.30
N ARG A 261 16.97 25.99 16.52
CA ARG A 261 18.00 25.97 15.46
C ARG A 261 19.40 25.80 16.06
N ARG A 262 19.71 26.47 17.17
CA ARG A 262 20.97 26.26 17.92
C ARG A 262 21.09 24.83 18.47
N MET A 263 19.99 24.25 18.95
CA MET A 263 19.99 22.84 19.36
C MET A 263 20.26 21.90 18.18
N ALA A 264 19.70 22.19 17.01
CA ALA A 264 19.96 21.41 15.81
C ALA A 264 21.45 21.45 15.43
N ASP A 265 22.09 22.63 15.44
CA ASP A 265 23.54 22.76 15.20
C ASP A 265 24.37 21.83 16.09
N HIS A 266 24.08 21.81 17.39
CA HIS A 266 24.82 20.97 18.33
C HIS A 266 24.54 19.48 18.14
N LEU A 267 23.28 19.11 17.92
CA LEU A 267 22.88 17.70 17.81
C LEU A 267 23.39 17.10 16.49
N PHE A 268 23.33 17.83 15.38
CA PHE A 268 23.84 17.35 14.10
C PHE A 268 25.37 17.26 14.05
N ALA A 269 26.09 18.15 14.73
CA ALA A 269 27.54 17.99 14.91
C ALA A 269 27.89 16.67 15.63
N LYS A 270 27.10 16.27 16.63
CA LYS A 270 27.27 14.97 17.32
C LYS A 270 26.91 13.78 16.42
N VAL A 271 25.79 13.88 15.70
CA VAL A 271 25.36 12.86 14.72
C VAL A 271 26.46 12.61 13.68
N ARG A 272 27.05 13.68 13.13
CA ARG A 272 28.17 13.60 12.18
C ARG A 272 29.45 13.05 12.80
N ALA A 273 29.78 13.44 14.03
CA ALA A 273 30.96 12.93 14.73
C ALA A 273 30.89 11.40 14.94
N GLU A 274 29.69 10.84 15.06
CA GLU A 274 29.46 9.40 15.14
C GLU A 274 29.30 8.71 13.78
N GLY A 275 29.39 9.44 12.66
CA GLY A 275 29.21 8.88 11.33
C GLY A 275 27.79 8.37 11.06
N LYS A 276 26.78 8.98 11.70
CA LYS A 276 25.37 8.59 11.62
C LYS A 276 24.55 9.58 10.82
N SER A 277 23.34 9.18 10.44
CA SER A 277 22.28 10.04 9.91
C SER A 277 20.98 9.83 10.68
N ILE A 278 20.13 10.86 10.76
CA ILE A 278 18.84 10.82 11.48
C ILE A 278 17.69 10.88 10.49
N ARG A 279 16.55 10.29 10.85
CA ARG A 279 15.32 10.43 10.06
C ARG A 279 14.18 11.14 10.77
N THR A 280 14.13 11.14 12.10
CA THR A 280 12.94 11.65 12.83
C THR A 280 13.29 12.74 13.82
N LEU A 281 12.62 13.88 13.69
CA LEU A 281 12.68 15.03 14.57
C LEU A 281 11.51 14.97 15.56
N THR A 282 11.74 15.36 16.81
CA THR A 282 10.68 15.56 17.81
C THR A 282 10.93 16.85 18.54
N VAL A 283 9.94 17.76 18.51
CA VAL A 283 9.94 19.00 19.28
C VAL A 283 8.98 18.82 20.45
N LYS A 284 9.46 19.07 21.66
CA LYS A 284 8.69 19.01 22.90
C LYS A 284 8.73 20.36 23.58
N VAL A 285 7.58 20.81 24.09
CA VAL A 285 7.44 22.04 24.88
C VAL A 285 6.89 21.70 26.25
N ARG A 286 7.29 22.46 27.27
CA ARG A 286 6.69 22.41 28.61
C ARG A 286 6.21 23.81 28.98
N TYR A 287 4.99 23.90 29.46
CA TYR A 287 4.37 25.14 29.91
C TYR A 287 4.81 25.51 31.32
N ASN A 288 4.45 26.73 31.74
CA ASN A 288 4.69 27.23 33.10
C ASN A 288 4.07 26.36 34.22
N ASP A 289 2.92 25.73 33.93
CA ASP A 289 2.20 24.79 34.81
C ASP A 289 2.76 23.35 34.79
N MET A 290 3.91 23.14 34.14
CA MET A 290 4.60 21.86 33.98
C MET A 290 3.90 20.86 33.06
N ALA A 291 2.76 21.20 32.44
CA ALA A 291 2.18 20.37 31.39
C ALA A 291 3.10 20.34 30.15
N GLU A 292 3.03 19.25 29.39
CA GLU A 292 3.91 19.02 28.23
C GLU A 292 3.10 18.70 26.99
N ASP A 293 3.55 19.22 25.85
CA ASP A 293 3.09 18.83 24.54
C ASP A 293 4.30 18.52 23.66
N GLN A 294 4.12 17.62 22.69
CA GLN A 294 5.16 17.30 21.73
C GLN A 294 4.58 17.00 20.36
N CYS A 295 5.39 17.18 19.32
CA CYS A 295 5.11 16.71 17.98
C CYS A 295 6.37 16.06 17.39
N SER A 296 6.15 15.10 16.48
CA SER A 296 7.22 14.41 15.77
C SER A 296 6.97 14.44 14.27
N GLU A 297 8.05 14.46 13.50
CA GLU A 297 8.03 14.43 12.04
C GLU A 297 9.21 13.59 11.52
N SER A 298 8.92 12.61 10.67
CA SER A 298 9.93 11.80 10.01
C SER A 298 10.20 12.35 8.60
N LEU A 299 11.47 12.59 8.31
CA LEU A 299 11.96 12.99 7.01
C LEU A 299 11.80 11.84 6.00
N VAL A 300 11.65 12.19 4.73
CA VAL A 300 11.57 11.24 3.62
C VAL A 300 12.87 10.44 3.55
N GLU A 301 14.01 11.12 3.66
CA GLU A 301 15.35 10.54 3.65
C GLU A 301 16.10 10.87 4.95
N PRO A 302 16.97 9.97 5.45
CA PRO A 302 17.88 10.30 6.54
C PRO A 302 18.86 11.41 6.12
N THR A 303 19.21 12.28 7.05
CA THR A 303 20.18 13.36 6.83
C THR A 303 21.09 13.50 8.03
N ASP A 304 22.32 13.95 7.80
CA ASP A 304 23.27 14.39 8.82
C ASP A 304 23.47 15.91 8.80
N LEU A 305 22.65 16.68 8.06
CA LEU A 305 22.75 18.13 7.91
C LEU A 305 21.64 18.89 8.67
N GLU A 306 22.03 19.81 9.54
CA GLU A 306 21.07 20.67 10.27
C GLU A 306 20.29 21.62 9.35
N THR A 307 20.88 21.99 8.21
CA THR A 307 20.26 22.93 7.26
C THR A 307 19.04 22.34 6.55
N ASP A 308 18.92 21.02 6.48
CA ASP A 308 17.74 20.34 5.90
C ASP A 308 16.51 20.41 6.83
N VAL A 309 16.71 20.72 8.12
CA VAL A 309 15.63 20.70 9.12
C VAL A 309 15.19 22.10 9.57
N TYR A 310 15.99 23.14 9.31
CA TYR A 310 15.68 24.51 9.77
C TYR A 310 14.30 25.01 9.36
N GLY A 311 13.88 24.77 8.12
CA GLY A 311 12.56 25.19 7.62
C GLY A 311 11.38 24.49 8.30
N ARG A 312 11.62 23.38 9.02
CA ARG A 312 10.59 22.57 9.67
C ARG A 312 10.40 22.93 11.15
N LEU A 313 11.47 23.36 11.82
CA LEU A 313 11.47 23.58 13.27
C LEU A 313 10.41 24.58 13.74
N GLY A 314 10.22 25.70 13.04
CA GLY A 314 9.18 26.68 13.39
C GLY A 314 7.75 26.11 13.26
N GLY A 315 7.48 25.35 12.19
CA GLY A 315 6.19 24.67 12.03
C GLY A 315 5.95 23.61 13.09
N MET A 316 6.97 22.85 13.45
CA MET A 316 6.91 21.86 14.54
C MET A 316 6.71 22.51 15.91
N LEU A 317 7.37 23.64 16.18
CA LEU A 317 7.17 24.41 17.40
C LEU A 317 5.70 24.86 17.54
N ARG A 318 5.11 25.45 16.49
CA ARG A 318 3.68 25.85 16.52
C ARG A 318 2.73 24.69 16.74
N ARG A 319 3.04 23.51 16.19
CA ARG A 319 2.23 22.28 16.38
C ARG A 319 2.36 21.71 17.80
N ALA A 320 3.55 21.82 18.41
CA ALA A 320 3.76 21.42 19.79
C ALA A 320 3.17 22.46 20.78
N TRP A 321 3.20 23.74 20.42
CA TRP A 321 2.75 24.85 21.25
C TRP A 321 1.23 25.11 21.11
N LYS A 322 0.42 24.16 21.57
CA LYS A 322 -1.05 24.18 21.42
C LYS A 322 -1.74 25.27 22.22
N ARG A 323 -1.18 25.64 23.37
CA ARG A 323 -1.74 26.66 24.28
C ARG A 323 -0.95 27.95 24.11
N ARG A 324 -1.59 29.09 23.82
CA ARG A 324 -0.93 30.42 23.72
C ARG A 324 -0.53 30.99 25.09
N VAL A 325 0.21 30.21 25.87
CA VAL A 325 0.76 30.57 27.19
C VAL A 325 2.28 30.41 27.17
N SER A 326 2.97 31.04 28.11
CA SER A 326 4.44 31.04 28.15
C SER A 326 5.03 29.63 28.28
N LEU A 327 6.12 29.40 27.57
CA LEU A 327 6.88 28.15 27.60
C LEU A 327 8.01 28.24 28.62
N ARG A 328 8.13 27.21 29.44
CA ARG A 328 9.18 27.04 30.43
C ARG A 328 10.37 26.25 29.89
N LEU A 329 10.13 25.33 28.95
CA LEU A 329 11.17 24.50 28.34
C LEU A 329 10.82 24.17 26.90
N VAL A 330 11.86 24.07 26.08
CA VAL A 330 11.80 23.45 24.75
C VAL A 330 12.86 22.34 24.65
N SER A 331 12.54 21.29 23.90
CA SER A 331 13.45 20.19 23.61
C SER A 331 13.37 19.77 22.16
N LEU A 332 14.52 19.40 21.60
CA LEU A 332 14.68 18.79 20.29
C LEU A 332 15.30 17.39 20.46
N LYS A 333 14.67 16.38 19.87
CA LYS A 333 15.17 15.00 19.81
C LYS A 333 15.28 14.52 18.36
N LEU A 334 16.42 13.94 18.02
CA LEU A 334 16.74 13.26 16.77
C LEU A 334 16.73 11.74 17.01
N SER A 335 15.98 11.00 16.21
CA SER A 335 15.78 9.55 16.37
C SER A 335 15.64 8.85 15.01
N ASN A 336 15.53 7.52 15.02
CA ASN A 336 15.66 6.67 13.83
C ASN A 336 17.02 6.92 13.15
N LEU A 337 18.06 6.44 13.84
CA LEU A 337 19.46 6.59 13.46
C LEU A 337 19.85 5.50 12.48
N TYR A 338 20.67 5.88 11.50
CA TYR A 338 21.23 4.98 10.50
C TYR A 338 22.75 5.14 10.52
N ASP A 339 23.45 4.01 10.37
CA ASP A 339 24.89 4.02 10.22
C ASP A 339 25.27 4.49 8.81
N GLY A 340 26.19 5.45 8.73
CA GLY A 340 26.66 6.05 7.49
C GLY A 340 25.96 7.35 7.08
N VAL A 341 26.65 8.09 6.21
CA VAL A 341 26.12 9.29 5.54
C VAL A 341 25.28 8.84 4.36
N PHE A 342 24.03 9.31 4.30
CA PHE A 342 23.11 8.94 3.23
C PHE A 342 23.33 9.83 2.00
N GLY A 343 23.75 9.23 0.88
CA GLY A 343 23.83 9.90 -0.42
C GLY A 343 22.62 9.53 -1.30
N GLY A 344 21.70 10.48 -1.51
CA GLY A 344 20.48 10.24 -2.29
C GLY A 344 20.65 10.27 -3.81
N GLY A 345 21.79 10.79 -4.33
CA GLY A 345 22.00 10.99 -5.77
C GLY A 345 23.25 10.28 -6.33
N LEU A 346 23.21 9.95 -7.63
CA LEU A 346 24.39 9.51 -8.38
C LEU A 346 25.42 10.65 -8.41
N ALA A 347 26.72 10.34 -8.34
CA ALA A 347 27.81 11.31 -8.29
C ALA A 347 27.92 12.26 -9.52
N LEU A 348 27.00 12.14 -10.48
CA LEU A 348 26.93 12.91 -11.72
C LEU A 348 25.82 13.98 -11.71
N ASP A 349 25.01 14.03 -10.64
CA ASP A 349 23.93 15.01 -10.49
C ASP A 349 24.44 16.28 -9.78
N ARG A 350 24.06 17.45 -10.30
CA ARG A 350 24.34 18.76 -9.69
C ARG A 350 23.76 18.86 -8.28
N ALA A 351 22.64 18.18 -7.99
CA ALA A 351 22.10 18.09 -6.64
C ALA A 351 23.02 17.28 -5.70
N ALA A 352 23.64 16.21 -6.19
CA ALA A 352 24.61 15.42 -5.44
C ALA A 352 25.92 16.22 -5.21
N GLU A 353 26.38 17.00 -6.19
CA GLU A 353 27.52 17.92 -6.03
C GLU A 353 27.23 19.01 -4.98
N GLN A 354 26.02 19.58 -4.99
CA GLN A 354 25.58 20.56 -3.99
C GLN A 354 25.47 19.94 -2.61
N GLN A 355 24.94 18.72 -2.49
CA GLN A 355 24.88 17.99 -1.24
C GLN A 355 26.28 17.72 -0.69
N GLN A 356 27.20 17.22 -1.52
CA GLN A 356 28.60 17.04 -1.14
C GLN A 356 29.28 18.36 -0.73
N ALA A 357 28.97 19.47 -1.40
CA ALA A 357 29.49 20.78 -1.00
C ALA A 357 28.95 21.22 0.37
N ARG A 358 27.67 20.98 0.66
CA ARG A 358 27.05 21.27 1.96
C ARG A 358 27.58 20.38 3.07
N GLU A 359 27.83 19.10 2.80
CA GLU A 359 28.49 18.16 3.73
C GLU A 359 29.92 18.60 4.05
N ARG A 360 30.72 18.95 3.03
CA ARG A 360 32.06 19.51 3.23
C ARG A 360 32.02 20.77 4.08
N LEU A 361 31.10 21.68 3.78
CA LEU A 361 30.91 22.91 4.55
C LEU A 361 30.55 22.60 6.01
N ALA A 362 29.60 21.71 6.26
CA ALA A 362 29.19 21.33 7.61
C ALA A 362 30.36 20.77 8.44
N ARG A 363 31.18 19.88 7.84
CA ARG A 363 32.38 19.33 8.49
C ARG A 363 33.41 20.42 8.82
N VAL A 364 33.67 21.35 7.90
CA VAL A 364 34.59 22.47 8.11
C VAL A 364 34.07 23.38 9.23
N VAL A 365 32.76 23.66 9.27
CA VAL A 365 32.15 24.47 10.33
C VAL A 365 32.29 23.77 11.69
N ASP A 366 32.04 22.47 11.77
CA ASP A 366 32.19 21.69 13.00
C ASP A 366 33.64 21.68 13.48
N GLU A 367 34.60 21.49 12.57
CA GLU A 367 36.02 21.53 12.88
C GLU A 367 36.47 22.89 13.41
N LEU A 368 36.07 23.97 12.75
CA LEU A 368 36.38 25.33 13.19
C LEU A 368 35.79 25.62 14.57
N ARG A 369 34.52 25.25 14.80
CA ARG A 369 33.88 25.41 16.12
C ARG A 369 34.57 24.57 17.20
N ARG A 370 35.04 23.36 16.85
CA ARG A 370 35.80 22.49 17.77
C ARG A 370 37.16 23.06 18.14
N VAL A 371 37.90 23.62 17.18
CA VAL A 371 39.28 24.11 17.39
C VAL A 371 39.33 25.53 17.95
N LYS A 372 38.40 26.41 17.53
CA LYS A 372 38.42 27.85 17.83
C LYS A 372 37.26 28.31 18.73
N GLY A 373 36.39 27.39 19.15
CA GLY A 373 35.21 27.66 19.97
C GLY A 373 33.97 28.03 19.15
N ALA A 374 32.79 27.87 19.76
CA ALA A 374 31.50 28.04 19.07
C ALA A 374 31.25 29.46 18.52
N THR A 375 31.93 30.47 19.06
CA THR A 375 31.78 31.89 18.67
C THR A 375 32.54 32.28 17.41
N VAL A 376 33.38 31.39 16.86
CA VAL A 376 34.18 31.66 15.65
C VAL A 376 33.31 31.83 14.40
N LEU A 377 32.18 31.12 14.36
CA LEU A 377 31.22 31.14 13.26
C LEU A 377 29.80 31.24 13.82
N LEU A 378 29.19 32.39 13.61
CA LEU A 378 27.83 32.70 14.03
C LEU A 378 26.88 32.56 12.83
N ARG A 379 25.72 31.95 13.08
CA ARG A 379 24.61 31.86 12.13
C ARG A 379 23.53 32.88 12.52
N GLY A 380 22.61 33.17 11.61
CA GLY A 380 21.57 34.20 11.83
C GLY A 380 20.80 34.05 13.14
N HIS A 381 20.53 32.81 13.58
CA HIS A 381 19.85 32.55 14.85
C HIS A 381 20.70 32.88 16.09
N ASP A 382 22.04 32.84 16.00
CA ASP A 382 22.91 33.23 17.12
C ASP A 382 22.82 34.73 17.41
N PHE A 383 22.54 35.56 16.41
CA PHE A 383 22.33 37.00 16.59
C PHE A 383 21.00 37.29 17.28
N VAL A 384 19.93 36.55 16.93
CA VAL A 384 18.62 36.63 17.60
C VAL A 384 18.71 36.23 19.07
N LEU A 385 19.55 35.25 19.40
CA LEU A 385 19.77 34.81 20.78
C LEU A 385 20.64 35.78 21.60
N ARG A 386 21.36 36.70 20.93
CA ARG A 386 22.14 37.76 21.58
C ARG A 386 21.33 39.03 21.85
N THR A 387 20.24 39.25 21.11
CA THR A 387 19.28 40.30 21.43
C THR A 387 18.39 39.85 22.58
N ASN A 388 18.26 40.66 23.63
CA ASN A 388 17.32 40.38 24.73
C ASN A 388 15.90 40.17 24.17
N PRO A 389 15.13 39.19 24.68
CA PRO A 389 13.75 39.00 24.24
C PRO A 389 12.97 40.30 24.43
N VAL A 390 12.38 40.80 23.34
CA VAL A 390 11.64 42.07 23.33
C VAL A 390 10.44 41.91 24.26
N GLN A 391 10.38 42.70 25.34
CA GLN A 391 9.14 42.86 26.10
C GLN A 391 8.11 43.57 25.20
N PRO A 392 6.84 43.12 25.15
CA PRO A 392 5.81 43.86 24.43
C PRO A 392 5.68 45.28 25.02
N LEU A 393 5.91 46.28 24.17
CA LEU A 393 5.78 47.71 24.47
C LEU A 393 4.35 48.03 24.91
N ALA A 394 4.24 48.80 25.99
CA ALA A 394 3.00 49.43 26.44
C ALA A 394 2.39 50.29 25.32
N GLU A 395 1.08 50.14 25.13
CA GLU A 395 0.30 50.88 24.14
C GLU A 395 0.42 52.41 24.36
N THR A 396 0.85 53.13 23.33
CA THR A 396 0.71 54.59 23.24
C THR A 396 -0.63 54.96 22.58
N PRO A 397 -1.25 56.09 23.01
CA PRO A 397 -2.68 56.33 22.83
C PRO A 397 -3.04 56.84 21.43
N LYS A 398 -4.20 56.42 20.91
CA LYS A 398 -4.79 56.97 19.68
C LYS A 398 -5.45 58.33 19.94
N PRO A 399 -5.37 59.30 19.02
CA PRO A 399 -6.06 60.58 19.14
C PRO A 399 -7.56 60.45 18.82
N GLU A 400 -8.34 61.19 19.58
CA GLU A 400 -9.80 61.31 19.53
C GLU A 400 -10.28 62.10 18.29
N THR A 401 -11.38 61.66 17.70
CA THR A 401 -12.39 62.57 17.12
C THR A 401 -13.80 62.07 17.43
N GLN A 402 -14.62 63.03 17.83
CA GLN A 402 -15.86 62.91 18.58
C GLN A 402 -17.10 62.58 17.72
N ASN A 403 -17.96 61.69 18.25
CA ASN A 403 -19.40 61.80 18.55
C ASN A 403 -20.30 62.76 17.70
N PRO A 404 -21.62 62.47 17.51
CA PRO A 404 -22.53 62.22 18.65
C PRO A 404 -23.76 61.29 18.41
N ARG A 405 -24.25 60.63 19.48
CA ARG A 405 -25.55 60.93 20.13
C ARG A 405 -26.02 59.86 21.13
N THR A 406 -26.12 60.32 22.39
CA THR A 406 -27.14 60.12 23.44
C THR A 406 -27.46 58.73 24.01
N GLU A 407 -27.00 58.53 25.27
CA GLU A 407 -27.81 58.41 26.52
C GLU A 407 -29.07 57.50 26.50
N SER A 408 -29.36 56.62 27.48
CA SER A 408 -29.12 56.69 28.92
C SER A 408 -29.49 55.38 29.67
N LEU A 409 -29.04 55.33 30.93
CA LEU A 409 -29.59 54.65 32.13
C LEU A 409 -28.95 53.33 32.64
N ILE A 410 -28.65 53.43 33.94
CA ILE A 410 -27.89 52.61 34.91
C ILE A 410 -28.93 52.11 35.98
N PRO A 411 -28.62 51.52 37.16
CA PRO A 411 -27.77 50.41 37.65
C PRO A 411 -28.55 49.31 38.45
N ASN A 412 -27.89 48.21 38.86
CA ASN A 412 -27.73 47.78 40.29
C ASN A 412 -27.07 46.39 40.42
N SER A 413 -25.87 46.26 41.04
CA SER A 413 -25.55 45.91 42.46
C SER A 413 -25.72 44.41 42.80
N GLN A 414 -24.65 43.60 42.90
CA GLN A 414 -23.81 43.24 44.09
C GLN A 414 -24.48 42.36 45.19
N TRP A 415 -23.62 41.48 45.78
CA TRP A 415 -23.73 40.63 47.01
C TRP A 415 -24.44 39.27 46.85
N SER A 416 -24.09 38.14 47.49
CA SER A 416 -22.94 37.64 48.29
C SER A 416 -23.17 36.15 48.63
N GLU A 417 -22.14 35.48 49.17
CA GLU A 417 -22.11 34.11 49.71
C GLU A 417 -23.26 33.71 50.67
N ARG A 418 -23.66 32.41 50.69
CA ARG A 418 -23.50 31.49 51.84
C ARG A 418 -24.16 30.10 51.64
N SER A 419 -23.48 29.14 52.27
CA SER A 419 -23.71 27.72 52.57
C SER A 419 -25.08 27.26 53.11
N GLY A 420 -25.41 25.98 52.87
CA GLY A 420 -26.37 25.18 53.64
C GLY A 420 -26.69 23.83 52.97
N GLY A 421 -26.40 22.70 53.63
CA GLY A 421 -26.56 21.35 53.07
C GLY A 421 -27.82 20.58 53.51
N VAL A 422 -27.75 19.25 53.30
CA VAL A 422 -28.53 18.13 53.87
C VAL A 422 -29.48 17.39 52.90
N LEU A 423 -28.99 16.21 52.45
CA LEU A 423 -29.55 14.85 52.62
C LEU A 423 -31.08 14.60 52.45
N VAL A 424 -31.43 13.61 51.59
CA VAL A 424 -32.33 12.43 51.82
C VAL A 424 -33.51 12.18 50.84
N ARG A 425 -33.50 10.93 50.33
CA ARG A 425 -34.59 9.93 50.03
C ARG A 425 -35.24 9.79 48.64
N PHE A 426 -35.33 8.49 48.32
CA PHE A 426 -36.13 7.75 47.34
C PHE A 426 -37.64 8.07 47.35
N GLY A 427 -38.28 7.92 46.19
CA GLY A 427 -39.73 7.72 46.07
C GLY A 427 -40.21 7.68 44.61
N PRO A 428 -41.31 6.97 44.28
CA PRO A 428 -41.39 6.14 43.07
C PRO A 428 -42.37 6.64 41.98
N LEU A 429 -42.30 5.96 40.83
CA LEU A 429 -43.27 6.03 39.73
C LEU A 429 -44.65 5.50 40.16
N PRO A 430 -45.77 6.05 39.65
CA PRO A 430 -47.09 5.47 39.83
C PRO A 430 -47.46 4.52 38.68
N GLU A 431 -47.92 3.32 39.08
CA GLU A 431 -48.66 2.33 38.30
C GLU A 431 -50.18 2.51 38.43
N CYS A 432 -50.94 1.99 37.45
CA CYS A 432 -52.17 1.19 37.64
C CYS A 432 -52.34 0.35 36.35
N SER A 433 -52.18 -0.98 36.35
CA SER A 433 -53.09 -2.07 36.82
C SER A 433 -54.41 -2.14 36.03
N ALA A 434 -55.01 -3.26 35.59
CA ALA A 434 -54.92 -4.72 35.77
C ALA A 434 -55.51 -5.39 34.48
N GLY A 435 -55.57 -6.69 34.20
CA GLY A 435 -55.29 -7.97 34.88
C GLY A 435 -55.33 -9.12 33.83
N GLY A 436 -54.57 -10.21 34.03
CA GLY A 436 -55.07 -11.58 34.31
C GLY A 436 -55.34 -12.40 33.02
N GLN A 437 -54.97 -13.66 32.81
CA GLN A 437 -54.45 -14.78 33.61
C GLN A 437 -53.84 -15.82 32.63
N GLU A 438 -52.76 -16.49 33.06
CA GLU A 438 -52.49 -17.95 33.09
C GLU A 438 -53.21 -18.90 32.09
N CYS A 439 -52.72 -20.05 31.62
CA CYS A 439 -51.70 -21.05 31.95
C CYS A 439 -51.83 -22.09 30.79
N LEU A 440 -50.84 -22.82 30.26
CA LEU A 440 -50.14 -23.98 30.81
C LEU A 440 -49.46 -24.66 29.59
N SER A 441 -48.22 -25.11 29.78
CA SER A 441 -47.50 -26.03 28.90
C SER A 441 -48.05 -27.46 29.01
N LEU A 442 -48.02 -28.23 27.92
CA LEU A 442 -47.80 -29.69 27.93
C LEU A 442 -47.10 -30.15 26.65
N GLN A 443 -46.11 -31.01 26.83
CA GLN A 443 -45.20 -31.62 25.86
C GLN A 443 -45.81 -32.88 25.21
N GLU A 444 -44.98 -33.53 24.37
CA GLU A 444 -45.03 -34.91 23.83
C GLU A 444 -45.62 -35.02 22.40
N ALA A 445 -45.05 -35.74 21.42
CA ALA A 445 -43.91 -36.65 21.33
C ALA A 445 -43.51 -36.82 19.83
N GLY A 446 -42.26 -37.24 19.54
CA GLY A 446 -41.93 -37.96 18.28
C GLY A 446 -42.36 -39.43 18.35
N PRO A 447 -41.86 -40.39 17.53
CA PRO A 447 -40.88 -40.30 16.44
C PRO A 447 -41.24 -41.22 15.20
N ARG A 448 -40.21 -41.53 14.37
CA ARG A 448 -40.06 -42.64 13.36
C ARG A 448 -40.35 -42.24 11.90
N SER A 449 -39.43 -42.26 10.93
CA SER A 449 -38.33 -43.15 10.47
C SER A 449 -38.74 -44.17 9.38
N ALA A 450 -37.98 -44.14 8.29
CA ALA A 450 -37.51 -45.25 7.44
C ALA A 450 -38.25 -45.63 6.13
N GLY A 451 -37.42 -45.78 5.08
CA GLY A 451 -37.58 -46.67 3.91
C GLY A 451 -37.98 -45.97 2.61
N GLN A 452 -37.46 -46.27 1.41
CA GLN A 452 -36.46 -47.21 0.87
C GLN A 452 -36.31 -46.83 -0.63
N VAL A 453 -35.09 -46.60 -1.15
CA VAL A 453 -34.31 -47.42 -2.11
C VAL A 453 -35.01 -47.80 -3.45
N SER A 454 -34.49 -47.21 -4.55
CA SER A 454 -34.09 -47.71 -5.90
C SER A 454 -34.56 -49.10 -6.38
N PRO A 455 -34.68 -49.43 -7.70
CA PRO A 455 -33.61 -49.24 -8.72
C PRO A 455 -34.05 -49.10 -10.21
N GLY A 456 -33.11 -48.86 -11.14
CA GLY A 456 -33.29 -49.24 -12.56
C GLY A 456 -32.55 -48.43 -13.63
N GLU A 457 -31.27 -48.75 -13.85
CA GLU A 457 -30.55 -48.65 -15.15
C GLU A 457 -31.02 -49.80 -16.11
N PRO A 458 -30.56 -49.98 -17.39
CA PRO A 458 -29.68 -49.19 -18.29
C PRO A 458 -30.11 -49.15 -19.80
N ARG A 459 -29.21 -48.62 -20.67
CA ARG A 459 -29.02 -48.85 -22.15
C ARG A 459 -29.99 -48.10 -23.11
N ALA A 460 -29.61 -47.65 -24.31
CA ALA A 460 -28.35 -47.53 -25.06
C ALA A 460 -28.60 -46.69 -26.35
N THR A 461 -27.50 -46.21 -26.95
CA THR A 461 -27.24 -45.98 -28.39
C THR A 461 -27.89 -44.83 -29.20
N SER A 462 -26.98 -44.22 -29.96
CA SER A 462 -27.02 -43.70 -31.35
C SER A 462 -27.42 -42.24 -31.65
N GLU A 463 -26.39 -41.55 -32.15
CA GLU A 463 -26.31 -40.45 -33.12
C GLU A 463 -27.57 -40.10 -33.95
N ALA A 464 -27.88 -38.79 -34.05
CA ALA A 464 -28.29 -38.12 -35.29
C ALA A 464 -28.46 -36.59 -35.10
N GLY A 465 -27.67 -35.79 -35.86
CA GLY A 465 -28.07 -34.57 -36.57
C GLY A 465 -28.50 -33.29 -35.81
N PRO A 466 -28.12 -32.08 -36.28
CA PRO A 466 -28.55 -30.82 -35.67
C PRO A 466 -29.96 -30.44 -36.15
N HIS A 467 -30.93 -30.42 -35.24
CA HIS A 467 -32.23 -29.78 -35.48
C HIS A 467 -32.26 -28.35 -34.88
N PRO A 468 -32.94 -27.40 -35.54
CA PRO A 468 -32.95 -25.99 -35.17
C PRO A 468 -33.64 -25.78 -33.81
N PRO A 469 -33.34 -24.68 -33.08
CA PRO A 469 -33.90 -24.46 -31.76
C PRO A 469 -35.43 -24.42 -31.83
N LYS A 470 -36.05 -25.33 -31.07
CA LYS A 470 -37.49 -25.43 -30.87
C LYS A 470 -38.03 -24.08 -30.40
N ARG A 471 -39.07 -23.59 -31.09
CA ARG A 471 -39.93 -22.51 -30.62
C ARG A 471 -40.47 -22.89 -29.24
N PHE A 472 -40.04 -22.17 -28.20
CA PHE A 472 -40.62 -22.29 -26.86
C PHE A 472 -42.07 -21.82 -26.91
N SER A 473 -43.00 -22.67 -26.45
CA SER A 473 -44.40 -22.29 -26.32
C SER A 473 -44.53 -21.24 -25.22
N ILE A 474 -45.16 -20.12 -25.55
CA ILE A 474 -45.38 -19.01 -24.64
C ILE A 474 -46.43 -19.44 -23.62
N PHE A 475 -45.99 -19.88 -22.43
CA PHE A 475 -46.82 -19.83 -21.24
C PHE A 475 -47.08 -18.35 -20.96
N HIS A 476 -48.34 -17.90 -21.11
CA HIS A 476 -48.74 -16.55 -20.67
C HIS A 476 -48.86 -16.57 -19.13
N PRO A 477 -47.97 -15.89 -18.38
CA PRO A 477 -48.21 -15.65 -16.96
C PRO A 477 -49.30 -14.56 -16.83
N PRO A 478 -50.01 -14.50 -15.69
CA PRO A 478 -51.11 -13.54 -15.50
C PRO A 478 -50.64 -12.07 -15.63
N SER A 479 -51.55 -11.23 -16.13
CA SER A 479 -51.41 -9.81 -16.49
C SER A 479 -51.03 -8.83 -15.35
N SER A 480 -50.64 -9.33 -14.17
CA SER A 480 -50.34 -8.57 -12.96
C SER A 480 -48.86 -8.60 -12.53
N THR A 481 -47.97 -9.07 -13.41
CA THR A 481 -46.57 -9.32 -13.07
C THR A 481 -45.73 -8.03 -13.03
N HIS A 482 -45.20 -7.68 -11.86
CA HIS A 482 -44.36 -6.48 -11.67
C HIS A 482 -43.02 -6.60 -12.42
N VAL A 483 -42.64 -5.53 -13.13
CA VAL A 483 -41.29 -5.35 -13.69
C VAL A 483 -40.59 -4.19 -12.96
N PRO A 484 -39.45 -4.42 -12.29
CA PRO A 484 -38.67 -3.35 -11.68
C PRO A 484 -37.98 -2.51 -12.76
N LEU A 485 -38.51 -1.30 -13.02
CA LEU A 485 -38.03 -0.41 -14.08
C LEU A 485 -37.09 0.70 -13.62
N ARG A 486 -37.01 1.02 -12.32
CA ARG A 486 -36.14 2.08 -11.78
C ARG A 486 -35.23 1.52 -10.69
N VAL A 487 -34.13 0.92 -11.12
CA VAL A 487 -33.21 0.19 -10.25
C VAL A 487 -31.80 0.73 -10.42
N HIS A 488 -31.16 1.05 -9.30
CA HIS A 488 -29.79 1.55 -9.26
C HIS A 488 -28.88 0.47 -8.71
N SER A 489 -27.77 0.23 -9.41
CA SER A 489 -26.67 -0.59 -8.90
C SER A 489 -25.64 0.28 -8.18
N TYR A 490 -24.62 -0.32 -7.57
CA TYR A 490 -23.51 0.42 -6.96
C TYR A 490 -22.73 1.30 -7.96
N TYR A 491 -22.96 1.14 -9.29
CA TYR A 491 -22.42 2.03 -10.32
C TYR A 491 -23.14 3.39 -10.38
N SER A 492 -24.29 3.51 -9.72
CA SER A 492 -24.74 4.76 -9.13
C SER A 492 -23.88 5.11 -7.91
N PHE A 493 -22.60 5.40 -8.14
CA PHE A 493 -21.53 5.46 -7.14
C PHE A 493 -21.94 6.13 -5.83
N LEU A 494 -21.84 5.41 -4.70
CA LEU A 494 -22.20 5.90 -3.36
C LEU A 494 -23.70 6.23 -3.18
N ASP A 495 -24.58 5.63 -3.99
CA ASP A 495 -26.03 5.83 -3.92
C ASP A 495 -26.84 4.52 -4.01
N SER A 496 -26.20 3.35 -4.11
CA SER A 496 -26.89 2.05 -4.04
C SER A 496 -25.97 1.00 -3.43
N THR A 497 -26.59 -0.02 -2.84
CA THR A 497 -25.94 -1.19 -2.23
C THR A 497 -26.04 -2.43 -3.12
N LEU A 498 -26.70 -2.37 -4.27
CA LEU A 498 -26.95 -3.56 -5.09
C LEU A 498 -25.91 -3.70 -6.19
N GLY A 499 -25.29 -4.88 -6.34
CA GLY A 499 -24.53 -5.19 -7.55
C GLY A 499 -25.45 -5.61 -8.71
N PRO A 500 -25.03 -5.49 -9.98
CA PRO A 500 -25.80 -5.95 -11.12
C PRO A 500 -26.31 -7.40 -11.01
N ALA A 501 -25.46 -8.32 -10.56
CA ALA A 501 -25.86 -9.71 -10.33
C ALA A 501 -26.90 -9.87 -9.21
N ASP A 502 -26.86 -9.01 -8.17
CA ASP A 502 -27.85 -9.04 -7.09
C ASP A 502 -29.23 -8.63 -7.60
N LEU A 503 -29.30 -7.67 -8.53
CA LEU A 503 -30.57 -7.24 -9.17
C LEU A 503 -31.24 -8.38 -9.91
N VAL A 504 -30.46 -9.11 -10.69
CA VAL A 504 -30.93 -10.27 -11.46
C VAL A 504 -31.38 -11.39 -10.50
N ARG A 505 -30.60 -11.66 -9.46
CA ARG A 505 -30.96 -12.67 -8.45
C ARG A 505 -32.26 -12.33 -7.74
N LEU A 506 -32.47 -11.08 -7.33
CA LEU A 506 -33.71 -10.62 -6.71
C LEU A 506 -34.90 -10.71 -7.66
N ALA A 507 -34.72 -10.35 -8.94
CA ALA A 507 -35.75 -10.51 -9.97
C ALA A 507 -36.16 -11.98 -10.14
N ALA A 508 -35.19 -12.89 -10.26
CA ALA A 508 -35.44 -14.33 -10.36
C ALA A 508 -36.13 -14.88 -9.11
N GLN A 509 -35.66 -14.51 -7.92
CA GLN A 509 -36.23 -14.95 -6.63
C GLN A 509 -37.72 -14.56 -6.49
N HIS A 510 -38.12 -13.41 -7.03
CA HIS A 510 -39.49 -12.91 -6.94
C HIS A 510 -40.34 -13.21 -8.19
N GLY A 511 -39.82 -13.99 -9.16
CA GLY A 511 -40.56 -14.34 -10.38
C GLY A 511 -40.79 -13.18 -11.33
N CYS A 512 -39.95 -12.14 -11.28
CA CYS A 512 -40.01 -11.02 -12.22
C CYS A 512 -39.44 -11.46 -13.58
N PRO A 513 -40.17 -11.31 -14.69
CA PRO A 513 -39.75 -11.79 -16.02
C PRO A 513 -38.67 -10.91 -16.67
N ALA A 514 -38.53 -9.67 -16.21
CA ALA A 514 -37.56 -8.70 -16.68
C ALA A 514 -37.14 -7.79 -15.52
N VAL A 515 -35.99 -7.14 -15.66
CA VAL A 515 -35.50 -6.11 -14.73
C VAL A 515 -34.70 -5.07 -15.51
N ALA A 516 -34.81 -3.80 -15.12
CA ALA A 516 -34.04 -2.72 -15.72
C ALA A 516 -32.83 -2.33 -14.88
N LEU A 517 -31.75 -1.90 -15.54
CA LEU A 517 -30.64 -1.19 -14.94
C LEU A 517 -30.72 0.28 -15.36
N THR A 518 -30.88 1.19 -14.41
CA THR A 518 -31.06 2.63 -14.66
C THR A 518 -30.13 3.45 -13.77
N ASP A 519 -28.83 3.19 -13.84
CA ASP A 519 -27.84 3.95 -13.07
C ASP A 519 -27.82 5.44 -13.45
N PHE A 520 -27.39 6.30 -12.51
CA PHE A 520 -27.36 7.74 -12.75
C PHE A 520 -26.36 8.11 -13.85
N GLY A 521 -26.86 8.56 -15.00
CA GLY A 521 -26.10 9.12 -16.11
C GLY A 521 -24.93 8.26 -16.60
N ASN A 522 -24.99 6.94 -16.45
CA ASN A 522 -23.92 6.03 -16.86
C ASN A 522 -24.45 4.64 -17.21
N LEU A 523 -23.54 3.79 -17.71
CA LEU A 523 -23.81 2.40 -18.11
C LEU A 523 -22.69 1.46 -17.63
N HIS A 524 -21.95 1.81 -16.57
CA HIS A 524 -20.76 1.06 -16.16
C HIS A 524 -21.04 -0.44 -15.92
N GLY A 525 -22.20 -0.77 -15.34
CA GLY A 525 -22.61 -2.15 -15.05
C GLY A 525 -23.36 -2.88 -16.17
N ALA A 526 -23.53 -2.29 -17.35
CA ALA A 526 -24.43 -2.84 -18.38
C ALA A 526 -24.00 -4.23 -18.88
N VAL A 527 -22.69 -4.47 -19.04
CA VAL A 527 -22.15 -5.75 -19.50
C VAL A 527 -22.36 -6.84 -18.45
N GLU A 528 -21.91 -6.60 -17.21
CA GLU A 528 -22.08 -7.52 -16.08
C GLU A 528 -23.56 -7.89 -15.88
N PHE A 529 -24.43 -6.87 -15.88
CA PHE A 529 -25.87 -7.02 -15.76
C PHE A 529 -26.46 -7.92 -16.85
N THR A 530 -26.10 -7.67 -18.11
CA THR A 530 -26.64 -8.42 -19.26
C THR A 530 -26.19 -9.87 -19.23
N GLN A 531 -24.93 -10.14 -18.87
CA GLN A 531 -24.41 -11.50 -18.73
C GLN A 531 -25.11 -12.26 -17.60
N ALA A 532 -25.25 -11.65 -16.42
CA ALA A 532 -25.96 -12.24 -15.29
C ALA A 532 -27.43 -12.53 -15.63
N ALA A 533 -28.13 -11.60 -16.28
CA ALA A 533 -29.52 -11.75 -16.69
C ALA A 533 -29.69 -12.91 -17.68
N ARG A 534 -28.79 -13.02 -18.67
CA ARG A 534 -28.80 -14.12 -19.65
C ARG A 534 -28.59 -15.47 -18.99
N GLN A 535 -27.69 -15.58 -18.01
CA GLN A 535 -27.46 -16.83 -17.27
C GLN A 535 -28.67 -17.23 -16.42
N ALA A 536 -29.39 -16.26 -15.86
CA ALA A 536 -30.58 -16.50 -15.04
C ALA A 536 -31.89 -16.65 -15.85
N GLY A 537 -31.85 -16.48 -17.17
CA GLY A 537 -33.06 -16.52 -18.01
C GLY A 537 -34.01 -15.32 -17.81
N ILE A 538 -33.50 -14.20 -17.30
CA ILE A 538 -34.25 -12.96 -17.07
C ILE A 538 -33.98 -11.98 -18.22
N GLN A 539 -35.01 -11.28 -18.71
CA GLN A 539 -34.81 -10.26 -19.74
C GLN A 539 -34.11 -9.01 -19.14
N PRO A 540 -32.91 -8.64 -19.61
CA PRO A 540 -32.27 -7.40 -19.21
C PRO A 540 -32.85 -6.20 -19.96
N ILE A 541 -33.19 -5.14 -19.25
CA ILE A 541 -33.56 -3.84 -19.82
C ILE A 541 -32.45 -2.83 -19.51
N LEU A 542 -31.82 -2.30 -20.55
CA LEU A 542 -30.75 -1.30 -20.39
C LEU A 542 -31.32 0.11 -20.45
N GLY A 543 -30.85 0.98 -19.55
CA GLY A 543 -31.27 2.35 -19.45
C GLY A 543 -30.36 3.19 -18.56
N ALA A 544 -30.73 4.45 -18.36
CA ALA A 544 -30.07 5.35 -17.43
C ALA A 544 -31.07 6.32 -16.82
N GLU A 545 -30.85 6.72 -15.57
CA GLU A 545 -31.58 7.84 -14.96
C GLU A 545 -30.76 9.13 -15.13
N ILE A 546 -31.36 10.16 -15.73
CA ILE A 546 -30.77 11.50 -15.84
C ILE A 546 -31.71 12.55 -15.23
N ARG A 547 -31.23 13.79 -15.11
CA ARG A 547 -32.06 14.93 -14.65
C ARG A 547 -32.23 15.97 -15.73
N VAL A 548 -33.43 16.54 -15.84
CA VAL A 548 -33.79 17.61 -16.77
C VAL A 548 -34.56 18.65 -15.98
N ALA A 549 -34.05 19.90 -15.95
CA ALA A 549 -34.61 20.96 -15.10
C ALA A 549 -34.82 20.51 -13.63
N GLY A 550 -33.95 19.64 -13.10
CA GLY A 550 -34.06 19.08 -11.75
C GLY A 550 -35.01 17.88 -11.60
N ALA A 551 -35.87 17.60 -12.58
CA ALA A 551 -36.77 16.45 -12.58
C ALA A 551 -36.08 15.17 -13.11
N PRO A 552 -36.41 13.97 -12.59
CA PRO A 552 -35.86 12.71 -13.10
C PRO A 552 -36.46 12.35 -14.46
N LEU A 553 -35.62 11.85 -15.35
CA LEU A 553 -35.99 11.28 -16.65
C LEU A 553 -35.31 9.91 -16.76
N LEU A 554 -36.10 8.84 -16.78
CA LEU A 554 -35.64 7.48 -16.98
C LEU A 554 -35.65 7.19 -18.47
N LEU A 555 -34.51 6.82 -19.03
CA LEU A 555 -34.37 6.47 -20.45
C LEU A 555 -34.10 4.97 -20.58
N TYR A 556 -34.76 4.32 -21.54
CA TYR A 556 -34.59 2.91 -21.84
C TYR A 556 -34.30 2.68 -23.31
N VAL A 557 -33.51 1.65 -23.58
CA VAL A 557 -33.08 1.30 -24.93
C VAL A 557 -34.14 0.42 -25.61
N GLU A 558 -34.78 0.94 -26.64
CA GLU A 558 -35.74 0.19 -27.47
C GLU A 558 -35.04 -0.54 -28.64
N SER A 559 -33.98 0.06 -29.18
CA SER A 559 -33.30 -0.41 -30.40
C SER A 559 -31.79 -0.15 -30.36
N ALA A 560 -31.03 -0.72 -31.30
CA ALA A 560 -29.59 -0.44 -31.46
C ALA A 560 -29.30 1.05 -31.71
N ARG A 561 -30.17 1.74 -32.47
CA ARG A 561 -30.10 3.20 -32.64
C ARG A 561 -30.31 3.93 -31.31
N GLY A 562 -31.27 3.47 -30.51
CA GLY A 562 -31.49 3.94 -29.15
C GLY A 562 -30.25 3.79 -28.27
N TYR A 563 -29.60 2.62 -28.30
CA TYR A 563 -28.37 2.39 -27.55
C TYR A 563 -27.28 3.39 -27.94
N ALA A 564 -27.01 3.53 -29.24
CA ALA A 564 -26.03 4.48 -29.75
C ALA A 564 -26.35 5.93 -29.34
N ASN A 565 -27.62 6.31 -29.39
CA ASN A 565 -28.08 7.64 -28.97
C ASN A 565 -27.96 7.86 -27.46
N LEU A 566 -28.28 6.86 -26.63
CA LEU A 566 -28.04 6.94 -25.19
C LEU A 566 -26.55 7.11 -24.91
N CYS A 567 -25.68 6.35 -25.58
CA CYS A 567 -24.23 6.50 -25.43
C CYS A 567 -23.76 7.91 -25.80
N ARG A 568 -24.22 8.48 -26.93
CA ARG A 568 -23.90 9.87 -27.31
C ARG A 568 -24.39 10.88 -26.29
N LEU A 569 -25.61 10.71 -25.79
CA LEU A 569 -26.19 11.58 -24.77
C LEU A 569 -25.35 11.58 -23.49
N LEU A 570 -25.00 10.39 -22.99
CA LEU A 570 -24.21 10.26 -21.76
C LEU A 570 -22.78 10.79 -21.92
N SER A 571 -22.19 10.64 -23.11
CA SER A 571 -20.86 11.15 -23.46
C SER A 571 -20.80 12.66 -23.71
N ALA A 572 -21.95 13.32 -23.94
CA ALA A 572 -21.96 14.74 -24.31
C ALA A 572 -21.43 15.63 -23.17
N PRO A 573 -20.48 16.55 -23.46
CA PRO A 573 -20.00 17.48 -22.45
C PRO A 573 -21.12 18.44 -22.00
N PRO A 574 -21.01 19.04 -20.79
CA PRO A 574 -21.95 20.07 -20.37
C PRO A 574 -21.79 21.29 -21.28
N ARG A 575 -22.88 21.98 -21.62
CA ARG A 575 -22.75 23.29 -22.26
C ARG A 575 -22.22 24.31 -21.24
N PRO A 576 -21.25 25.17 -21.62
CA PRO A 576 -20.78 26.24 -20.74
C PRO A 576 -21.94 27.19 -20.43
N ALA A 577 -22.03 27.64 -19.16
CA ALA A 577 -23.13 28.47 -18.68
C ALA A 577 -23.31 29.78 -19.49
N SER A 578 -22.23 30.31 -20.07
CA SER A 578 -22.21 31.53 -20.90
C SER A 578 -23.04 31.43 -22.19
N ALA A 579 -23.25 30.24 -22.74
CA ALA A 579 -24.09 30.05 -23.93
C ALA A 579 -25.60 30.14 -23.61
N SER A 580 -25.99 30.04 -22.33
CA SER A 580 -27.38 30.10 -21.88
C SER A 580 -27.92 31.54 -21.85
N LEU A 581 -27.04 32.54 -21.74
CA LEU A 581 -27.38 33.97 -21.70
C LEU A 581 -27.39 34.62 -23.10
N ALA A 582 -26.80 33.98 -24.11
CA ALA A 582 -26.72 34.52 -25.47
C ALA A 582 -27.98 34.27 -26.32
N LEU A 583 -28.95 33.51 -25.82
CA LEU A 583 -30.19 33.20 -26.55
C LEU A 583 -31.31 34.23 -26.33
N GLU A 584 -31.06 35.32 -25.59
CA GLU A 584 -32.05 36.38 -25.35
C GLU A 584 -31.93 37.62 -26.25
N ASN A 585 -30.98 37.68 -27.19
CA ASN A 585 -30.92 38.79 -28.17
C ASN A 585 -30.53 38.28 -29.58
N PRO A 586 -31.48 38.21 -30.53
CA PRO A 586 -31.17 37.95 -31.92
C PRO A 586 -30.91 39.30 -32.63
N ASP A 587 -29.65 39.76 -32.66
CA ASP A 587 -29.26 40.79 -33.63
C ASP A 587 -28.69 40.11 -34.89
N PRO A 588 -29.37 40.18 -36.06
CA PRO A 588 -29.01 39.44 -37.26
C PRO A 588 -28.00 40.19 -38.14
N THR A 589 -27.04 40.91 -37.54
CA THR A 589 -26.06 41.70 -38.30
C THR A 589 -24.62 41.45 -37.88
N GLN A 590 -24.14 40.21 -38.01
CA GLN A 590 -22.71 39.95 -38.23
C GLN A 590 -22.49 38.51 -38.70
N ARG A 591 -22.16 38.35 -40.00
CA ARG A 591 -21.63 37.10 -40.55
C ARG A 591 -20.13 37.23 -40.75
N GLN A 592 -19.46 36.14 -40.35
CA GLN A 592 -18.27 35.51 -40.92
C GLN A 592 -16.98 36.32 -41.03
N ASP A 593 -15.98 35.86 -40.27
CA ASP A 593 -14.69 35.51 -40.83
C ASP A 593 -14.19 34.19 -40.21
N ASP A 594 -13.98 33.21 -41.09
CA ASP A 594 -13.50 31.86 -40.80
C ASP A 594 -11.96 31.82 -40.77
N ALA A 595 -11.38 31.45 -39.63
CA ALA A 595 -9.99 30.98 -39.54
C ALA A 595 -9.87 29.93 -38.41
N PRO A 596 -9.16 28.80 -38.61
CA PRO A 596 -9.06 27.75 -37.60
C PRO A 596 -8.05 28.20 -36.52
N ALA A 597 -8.56 28.75 -35.42
CA ALA A 597 -7.76 29.01 -34.24
C ALA A 597 -7.31 27.68 -33.63
N ARG A 598 -5.99 27.47 -33.61
CA ARG A 598 -5.32 26.48 -32.77
C ARG A 598 -5.56 26.86 -31.31
N GLU A 599 -6.50 26.21 -30.64
CA GLU A 599 -6.64 26.28 -29.18
C GLU A 599 -5.50 25.48 -28.52
N HIS A 600 -4.40 26.18 -28.23
CA HIS A 600 -3.57 25.84 -27.07
C HIS A 600 -4.28 26.36 -25.81
N GLY A 601 -4.18 25.56 -24.76
CA GLY A 601 -5.05 25.58 -23.59
C GLY A 601 -5.21 26.94 -22.95
N ASP A 602 -6.47 27.24 -22.61
CA ASP A 602 -6.91 27.94 -21.39
C ASP A 602 -8.44 28.00 -21.40
N ALA A 603 -9.06 26.82 -21.31
CA ALA A 603 -10.47 26.69 -20.90
C ALA A 603 -10.47 25.77 -19.68
N GLU A 604 -10.66 26.36 -18.49
CA GLU A 604 -10.69 25.60 -17.24
C GLU A 604 -11.63 24.39 -17.33
N PRO A 605 -11.17 23.15 -17.07
CA PRO A 605 -12.06 22.01 -17.02
C PRO A 605 -12.78 22.01 -15.67
N HIS A 606 -14.12 21.95 -15.74
CA HIS A 606 -15.06 21.75 -14.65
C HIS A 606 -14.46 21.13 -13.37
N ALA A 607 -14.44 21.90 -12.28
CA ALA A 607 -13.95 21.51 -10.95
C ALA A 607 -14.86 20.51 -10.19
N GLY A 608 -15.38 19.48 -10.88
CA GLY A 608 -16.24 18.44 -10.32
C GLY A 608 -15.76 17.02 -10.64
N SER A 609 -16.09 16.06 -9.78
CA SER A 609 -15.77 14.64 -9.99
C SER A 609 -16.60 14.02 -11.12
N VAL A 610 -16.10 12.94 -11.75
CA VAL A 610 -16.85 12.19 -12.77
C VAL A 610 -18.22 11.70 -12.25
N ALA A 611 -18.30 11.34 -10.96
CA ALA A 611 -19.54 10.94 -10.33
C ALA A 611 -20.55 12.10 -10.18
N GLU A 612 -20.09 13.35 -10.06
CA GLU A 612 -20.93 14.54 -10.12
C GLU A 612 -21.35 14.84 -11.56
N PHE A 613 -20.43 14.67 -12.53
CA PHE A 613 -20.75 14.79 -13.96
C PHE A 613 -21.87 13.82 -14.38
N HIS A 614 -21.88 12.58 -13.89
CA HIS A 614 -22.97 11.63 -14.16
C HIS A 614 -24.32 12.07 -13.56
N ARG A 615 -24.33 12.94 -12.55
CA ARG A 615 -25.55 13.47 -11.90
C ARG A 615 -25.96 14.85 -12.40
N ARG A 616 -25.31 15.35 -13.45
CA ARG A 616 -25.60 16.67 -14.04
C ARG A 616 -27.05 16.77 -14.53
N ASN A 617 -27.54 18.00 -14.61
CA ASN A 617 -28.75 18.30 -15.37
C ASN A 617 -28.41 18.35 -16.87
N PHE A 618 -29.28 17.76 -17.68
CA PHE A 618 -29.24 17.82 -19.13
C PHE A 618 -30.23 18.87 -19.63
N ASP A 619 -29.85 19.58 -20.69
CA ASP A 619 -30.73 20.53 -21.35
C ASP A 619 -31.64 19.83 -22.38
N ARG A 620 -32.82 20.42 -22.59
CA ARG A 620 -33.84 19.90 -23.49
C ARG A 620 -33.36 19.80 -24.94
N ALA A 621 -32.50 20.71 -25.40
CA ALA A 621 -31.99 20.70 -26.77
C ALA A 621 -31.02 19.53 -27.02
N THR A 622 -30.14 19.23 -26.06
CA THR A 622 -29.26 18.05 -26.12
C THR A 622 -30.08 16.75 -26.14
N LEU A 623 -31.16 16.68 -25.37
CA LEU A 623 -32.08 15.53 -25.39
C LEU A 623 -32.78 15.38 -26.73
N ALA A 624 -33.31 16.46 -27.30
CA ALA A 624 -34.01 16.43 -28.57
C ALA A 624 -33.15 15.86 -29.72
N ARG A 625 -31.82 16.07 -29.68
CA ARG A 625 -30.88 15.53 -30.67
C ARG A 625 -30.77 14.00 -30.64
N TRP A 626 -30.94 13.39 -29.47
CA TRP A 626 -30.64 11.97 -29.23
C TRP A 626 -31.82 11.19 -28.63
N ALA A 627 -33.04 11.72 -28.69
CA ALA A 627 -34.23 11.05 -28.16
C ALA A 627 -34.67 9.84 -29.00
N ASP A 628 -34.26 9.74 -30.26
CA ASP A 628 -34.74 8.69 -31.14
C ASP A 628 -34.23 7.29 -30.73
N GLY A 629 -35.12 6.31 -30.76
CA GLY A 629 -34.88 4.93 -30.35
C GLY A 629 -34.92 4.72 -28.83
N LEU A 630 -35.26 5.74 -28.05
CA LEU A 630 -35.36 5.67 -26.59
C LEU A 630 -36.81 5.75 -26.12
N LEU A 631 -37.12 4.99 -25.07
CA LEU A 631 -38.35 5.11 -24.29
C LEU A 631 -38.07 5.96 -23.05
N ALA A 632 -39.05 6.75 -22.61
CA ALA A 632 -38.86 7.72 -21.54
C ALA A 632 -39.97 7.62 -20.48
N ILE A 633 -39.57 7.67 -19.20
CA ILE A 633 -40.50 7.87 -18.06
C ILE A 633 -40.09 9.13 -17.30
N SER A 634 -41.02 10.08 -17.11
CA SER A 634 -40.78 11.28 -16.31
C SER A 634 -42.07 11.81 -15.66
N PRO A 635 -41.98 12.51 -14.50
CA PRO A 635 -43.10 13.30 -14.00
C PRO A 635 -43.35 14.57 -14.84
N ASP A 636 -42.35 15.05 -15.59
CA ASP A 636 -42.47 16.24 -16.44
C ASP A 636 -43.06 15.88 -17.81
N VAL A 637 -44.37 16.11 -17.96
CA VAL A 637 -45.11 15.82 -19.19
C VAL A 637 -44.72 16.72 -20.37
N SER A 638 -44.01 17.84 -20.13
CA SER A 638 -43.55 18.72 -21.20
C SER A 638 -42.52 18.06 -22.11
N LEU A 639 -41.90 16.96 -21.67
CA LEU A 639 -40.92 16.18 -22.43
C LEU A 639 -41.57 15.19 -23.41
N ALA A 640 -42.90 15.01 -23.36
CA ALA A 640 -43.60 13.99 -24.14
C ALA A 640 -43.45 14.16 -25.67
N ASP A 641 -43.35 15.41 -26.15
CA ASP A 641 -43.20 15.72 -27.57
C ASP A 641 -41.84 15.29 -28.14
N LEU A 642 -40.80 15.15 -27.29
CA LEU A 642 -39.50 14.61 -27.69
C LEU A 642 -39.53 13.10 -27.93
N PHE A 643 -40.51 12.40 -27.34
CA PHE A 643 -40.63 10.94 -27.38
C PHE A 643 -42.04 10.53 -27.88
N PRO A 644 -42.42 10.89 -29.13
CA PRO A 644 -43.75 10.58 -29.65
C PRO A 644 -44.00 9.06 -29.64
N GLY A 645 -45.09 8.62 -28.99
CA GLY A 645 -45.44 7.21 -28.80
C GLY A 645 -44.47 6.40 -27.93
N ARG A 646 -43.53 7.07 -27.24
CA ARG A 646 -42.45 6.48 -26.44
C ARG A 646 -42.31 7.08 -25.05
N PHE A 647 -43.17 8.04 -24.70
CA PHE A 647 -43.20 8.68 -23.38
C PHE A 647 -44.26 8.07 -22.48
N TYR A 648 -43.91 7.89 -21.21
CA TYR A 648 -44.81 7.48 -20.14
C TYR A 648 -44.70 8.44 -18.96
N GLN A 649 -45.84 8.74 -18.33
CA GLN A 649 -45.85 9.57 -17.13
C GLN A 649 -45.47 8.73 -15.91
N LEU A 650 -44.58 9.24 -15.06
CA LEU A 650 -44.25 8.59 -13.79
C LEU A 650 -45.45 8.69 -12.83
N ALA A 651 -45.87 7.56 -12.24
CA ALA A 651 -46.97 7.52 -11.30
C ALA A 651 -46.71 8.40 -10.07
N SER A 652 -47.67 9.28 -9.78
CA SER A 652 -47.72 10.14 -8.60
C SER A 652 -49.18 10.30 -8.13
N PRO A 653 -49.44 10.81 -6.92
CA PRO A 653 -50.80 11.09 -6.46
C PRO A 653 -51.61 12.01 -7.40
N GLN A 654 -50.93 12.83 -8.21
CA GLN A 654 -51.53 13.79 -9.15
C GLN A 654 -51.74 13.19 -10.55
N SER A 655 -51.30 11.95 -10.79
CA SER A 655 -51.36 11.30 -12.11
C SER A 655 -52.72 10.68 -12.43
N ALA A 656 -53.67 10.68 -11.48
CA ALA A 656 -55.01 10.14 -11.69
C ALA A 656 -55.78 10.99 -12.73
N GLY A 657 -56.13 10.37 -13.88
CA GLY A 657 -56.87 11.02 -14.97
C GLY A 657 -56.01 11.59 -16.11
N SER A 658 -54.71 11.29 -16.16
CA SER A 658 -53.85 11.66 -17.29
C SER A 658 -54.27 10.99 -18.60
N ARG A 659 -54.13 11.70 -19.72
CA ARG A 659 -54.29 11.14 -21.07
C ARG A 659 -53.06 10.34 -21.54
N LEU A 660 -51.95 10.42 -20.81
CA LEU A 660 -50.71 9.70 -21.10
C LEU A 660 -50.65 8.39 -20.31
N SER A 661 -50.08 7.34 -20.91
CA SER A 661 -49.83 6.07 -20.24
C SER A 661 -48.96 6.28 -19.01
N THR A 662 -49.48 5.92 -17.84
CA THR A 662 -48.81 6.13 -16.54
C THR A 662 -48.17 4.82 -16.07
N VAL A 663 -46.94 4.90 -15.54
CA VAL A 663 -46.15 3.74 -15.12
C VAL A 663 -45.72 3.87 -13.65
N ALA A 664 -45.87 2.78 -12.89
CA ALA A 664 -45.38 2.69 -11.52
C ALA A 664 -43.91 2.22 -11.47
N ALA A 665 -42.98 3.16 -11.28
CA ALA A 665 -41.54 2.88 -11.21
C ALA A 665 -40.89 3.51 -9.95
N PRO A 666 -41.14 2.96 -8.74
CA PRO A 666 -40.50 3.45 -7.53
C PRO A 666 -38.98 3.19 -7.57
N PRO A 667 -38.14 4.12 -7.07
CA PRO A 667 -36.69 3.93 -7.06
C PRO A 667 -36.24 2.83 -6.08
N ILE A 668 -35.28 2.01 -6.51
CA ILE A 668 -34.74 0.87 -5.76
C ILE A 668 -33.22 1.04 -5.60
N HIS A 669 -32.74 1.05 -4.34
CA HIS A 669 -31.34 1.29 -3.97
C HIS A 669 -30.74 0.20 -3.05
N TYR A 670 -31.56 -0.69 -2.49
CA TYR A 670 -31.13 -1.76 -1.60
C TYR A 670 -32.08 -2.96 -1.65
N ALA A 671 -31.62 -4.13 -1.19
CA ALA A 671 -32.37 -5.37 -1.33
C ALA A 671 -33.60 -5.40 -0.41
N THR A 672 -33.39 -5.20 0.89
CA THR A 672 -34.44 -5.37 1.91
C THR A 672 -34.56 -4.12 2.80
N PRO A 673 -35.69 -3.90 3.49
CA PRO A 673 -35.82 -2.79 4.44
C PRO A 673 -34.73 -2.75 5.53
N ALA A 674 -34.14 -3.90 5.90
CA ALA A 674 -33.07 -3.99 6.88
C ALA A 674 -31.75 -3.35 6.39
N ASP A 675 -31.55 -3.22 5.08
CA ASP A 675 -30.34 -2.63 4.48
C ASP A 675 -30.36 -1.09 4.49
N ARG A 676 -31.42 -0.48 5.06
CA ARG A 676 -31.59 0.97 5.12
C ARG A 676 -30.38 1.70 5.74
N LEU A 677 -29.82 1.16 6.82
CA LEU A 677 -28.66 1.75 7.48
C LEU A 677 -27.44 1.83 6.55
N LYS A 678 -27.17 0.77 5.76
CA LYS A 678 -26.06 0.72 4.80
C LYS A 678 -26.23 1.81 3.73
N PHE A 679 -27.45 1.98 3.24
CA PHE A 679 -27.79 3.03 2.28
C PHE A 679 -27.62 4.44 2.87
N ASP A 680 -28.07 4.69 4.10
CA ASP A 680 -27.92 5.98 4.76
C ASP A 680 -26.45 6.33 5.05
N ILE A 681 -25.62 5.33 5.38
CA ILE A 681 -24.17 5.48 5.51
C ILE A 681 -23.54 5.83 4.16
N LEU A 682 -23.87 5.12 3.07
CA LEU A 682 -23.36 5.43 1.73
C LEU A 682 -23.71 6.86 1.28
N GLN A 683 -24.96 7.28 1.50
CA GLN A 683 -25.38 8.66 1.21
C GLN A 683 -24.58 9.68 2.05
N SER A 684 -24.25 9.35 3.29
CA SER A 684 -23.45 10.19 4.19
C SER A 684 -21.99 10.27 3.75
N ILE A 685 -21.40 9.17 3.27
CA ILE A 685 -20.07 9.16 2.63
C ILE A 685 -20.09 10.05 1.38
N ARG A 686 -21.11 9.91 0.53
CA ARG A 686 -21.27 10.70 -0.70
C ARG A 686 -21.35 12.20 -0.41
N THR A 687 -22.18 12.58 0.55
CA THR A 687 -22.47 13.97 0.90
C THR A 687 -21.45 14.57 1.89
N ARG A 688 -20.47 13.78 2.34
CA ARG A 688 -19.46 14.19 3.33
C ARG A 688 -20.07 14.77 4.61
N THR A 689 -21.12 14.13 5.11
CA THR A 689 -21.84 14.56 6.32
C THR A 689 -21.96 13.41 7.32
N LEU A 690 -22.25 13.73 8.58
CA LEU A 690 -22.51 12.70 9.61
C LEU A 690 -23.82 11.96 9.32
N LEU A 691 -23.98 10.74 9.83
CA LEU A 691 -25.14 9.88 9.56
C LEU A 691 -26.48 10.60 9.72
N ARG A 692 -26.68 11.31 10.84
CA ARG A 692 -27.92 12.03 11.17
C ARG A 692 -27.95 13.49 10.70
N GLN A 693 -26.86 14.00 10.13
CA GLN A 693 -26.81 15.37 9.62
C GLN A 693 -27.66 15.49 8.36
N ALA A 694 -28.55 16.50 8.35
CA ALA A 694 -29.39 16.82 7.22
C ALA A 694 -28.58 17.35 6.03
N HIS A 695 -28.98 16.96 4.82
CA HIS A 695 -28.39 17.40 3.57
C HIS A 695 -29.45 17.29 2.46
N PRO A 696 -29.57 18.25 1.52
CA PRO A 696 -30.59 18.23 0.46
C PRO A 696 -30.52 16.97 -0.41
N ASP A 697 -29.32 16.47 -0.70
CA ASP A 697 -29.13 15.23 -1.48
C ASP A 697 -29.27 13.92 -0.66
N LYS A 698 -29.63 14.00 0.63
CA LYS A 698 -29.94 12.81 1.43
C LYS A 698 -31.43 12.54 1.43
N ARG A 699 -31.80 11.31 1.08
CA ARG A 699 -33.19 10.87 1.12
C ARG A 699 -33.54 10.41 2.53
N GLN A 700 -34.10 11.28 3.37
CA GLN A 700 -34.38 11.00 4.80
C GLN A 700 -35.67 10.20 5.09
N GLY A 701 -36.40 9.77 4.06
CA GLY A 701 -37.61 8.94 4.19
C GLY A 701 -37.82 8.03 2.98
N GLY A 702 -38.94 7.31 2.91
CA GLY A 702 -39.32 6.47 1.78
C GLY A 702 -38.81 5.01 1.83
N ARG A 703 -39.51 4.14 1.10
CA ARG A 703 -39.19 2.71 0.94
C ARG A 703 -38.51 2.50 -0.41
N PHE A 704 -37.19 2.33 -0.38
CA PHE A 704 -36.31 2.14 -1.55
C PHE A 704 -35.73 0.71 -1.64
N HIS A 705 -36.32 -0.23 -0.89
CA HIS A 705 -35.98 -1.64 -1.03
C HIS A 705 -36.54 -2.20 -2.34
N PHE A 706 -35.99 -3.32 -2.80
CA PHE A 706 -36.54 -4.06 -3.93
C PHE A 706 -37.94 -4.55 -3.60
N ARG A 707 -38.96 -3.98 -4.25
CA ARG A 707 -40.36 -4.27 -3.94
C ARG A 707 -40.81 -5.57 -4.60
N THR A 708 -41.44 -6.43 -3.82
CA THR A 708 -41.99 -7.68 -4.35
C THR A 708 -43.21 -7.42 -5.25
N PRO A 709 -43.55 -8.32 -6.18
CA PRO A 709 -44.79 -8.21 -6.96
C PRO A 709 -46.04 -8.03 -6.09
N GLY A 710 -46.11 -8.71 -4.94
CA GLY A 710 -47.22 -8.57 -3.99
C GLY A 710 -47.26 -7.21 -3.27
N GLU A 711 -46.12 -6.56 -3.03
CA GLU A 711 -46.10 -5.18 -2.53
C GLU A 711 -46.57 -4.18 -3.59
N MET A 712 -46.14 -4.38 -4.85
CA MET A 712 -46.51 -3.51 -5.96
C MET A 712 -47.98 -3.65 -6.36
N ALA A 713 -48.51 -4.88 -6.41
CA ALA A 713 -49.94 -5.11 -6.64
C ALA A 713 -50.82 -4.46 -5.55
N ARG A 714 -50.37 -4.48 -4.29
CA ARG A 714 -51.06 -3.77 -3.20
C ARG A 714 -50.98 -2.26 -3.35
N ALA A 715 -49.81 -1.73 -3.69
CA ALA A 715 -49.61 -0.28 -3.86
C ALA A 715 -50.38 0.28 -5.06
N CYS A 716 -50.54 -0.50 -6.13
CA CYS A 716 -51.23 -0.10 -7.36
C CYS A 716 -52.66 -0.66 -7.44
N ARG A 717 -53.29 -1.05 -6.32
CA ARG A 717 -54.63 -1.67 -6.32
C ARG A 717 -55.70 -0.81 -7.02
N ALA A 718 -55.64 0.51 -6.84
CA ALA A 718 -56.57 1.45 -7.47
C ALA A 718 -56.28 1.69 -8.97
N HIS A 719 -55.07 1.38 -9.42
CA HIS A 719 -54.57 1.64 -10.77
C HIS A 719 -53.71 0.45 -11.26
N PRO A 720 -54.32 -0.72 -11.51
CA PRO A 720 -53.59 -1.90 -11.96
C PRO A 720 -52.97 -1.71 -13.35
N ASP A 721 -53.53 -0.80 -14.16
CA ASP A 721 -53.04 -0.39 -15.47
C ASP A 721 -51.60 0.14 -15.43
N TRP A 722 -51.17 0.75 -14.32
CA TRP A 722 -49.79 1.22 -14.16
C TRP A 722 -48.75 0.09 -14.18
N LEU A 723 -49.13 -1.10 -13.74
CA LEU A 723 -48.27 -2.30 -13.80
C LEU A 723 -48.31 -2.93 -15.21
N SER A 724 -49.45 -2.88 -15.90
CA SER A 724 -49.51 -3.35 -17.29
C SER A 724 -48.71 -2.47 -18.25
N HIS A 725 -48.71 -1.14 -18.08
CA HIS A 725 -47.84 -0.26 -18.88
C HIS A 725 -46.35 -0.50 -18.60
N ALA A 726 -45.99 -0.83 -17.35
CA ALA A 726 -44.62 -1.22 -17.01
C ALA A 726 -44.19 -2.48 -17.78
N ARG A 727 -45.12 -3.44 -17.92
CA ARG A 727 -44.90 -4.67 -18.69
C ARG A 727 -44.83 -4.39 -20.20
N GLU A 728 -45.71 -3.56 -20.74
CA GLU A 728 -45.68 -3.14 -22.14
C GLU A 728 -44.33 -2.50 -22.50
N LEU A 729 -43.84 -1.56 -21.68
CA LEU A 729 -42.54 -0.94 -21.86
C LEU A 729 -41.42 -1.99 -21.87
N ALA A 730 -41.44 -2.94 -20.94
CA ALA A 730 -40.49 -4.05 -20.91
C ALA A 730 -40.53 -4.91 -22.18
N ASP A 731 -41.73 -5.22 -22.69
CA ASP A 731 -41.90 -6.03 -23.90
C ASP A 731 -41.38 -5.33 -25.18
N ARG A 732 -41.30 -3.99 -25.16
CA ARG A 732 -40.69 -3.16 -26.23
C ARG A 732 -39.17 -3.11 -26.15
N CYS A 733 -38.57 -3.21 -24.96
CA CYS A 733 -37.12 -3.22 -24.75
C CYS A 733 -36.47 -4.56 -25.15
N ARG A 734 -36.23 -4.76 -26.44
CA ARG A 734 -35.64 -6.01 -26.98
C ARG A 734 -34.20 -5.88 -27.49
N PHE A 735 -33.53 -4.77 -27.17
CA PHE A 735 -32.14 -4.58 -27.56
C PHE A 735 -31.23 -5.66 -26.95
N VAL A 736 -30.33 -6.19 -27.77
CA VAL A 736 -29.31 -7.17 -27.36
C VAL A 736 -27.96 -6.51 -27.48
N LEU A 737 -27.24 -6.41 -26.35
CA LEU A 737 -25.88 -5.90 -26.33
C LEU A 737 -24.96 -6.81 -27.17
N PRO A 738 -24.14 -6.25 -28.08
CA PRO A 738 -23.24 -7.04 -28.89
C PRO A 738 -22.15 -7.66 -28.01
N PHE A 739 -22.09 -8.99 -27.98
CA PHE A 739 -20.97 -9.76 -27.46
C PHE A 739 -20.32 -10.49 -28.63
N GLY A 740 -18.99 -10.60 -28.65
CA GLY A 740 -18.35 -11.46 -29.63
C GLY A 740 -16.97 -11.04 -30.08
N LYS A 741 -16.67 -11.36 -31.34
CA LYS A 741 -15.32 -11.34 -31.89
C LYS A 741 -14.70 -9.92 -31.84
N PRO A 742 -13.42 -9.81 -31.46
CA PRO A 742 -12.66 -8.58 -31.56
C PRO A 742 -12.74 -7.94 -32.94
N GLN A 743 -12.88 -6.61 -33.00
CA GLN A 743 -12.95 -5.87 -34.26
C GLN A 743 -11.85 -4.81 -34.37
N PHE A 744 -10.80 -5.14 -35.13
CA PHE A 744 -9.69 -4.22 -35.36
C PHE A 744 -10.07 -3.11 -36.34
N PRO A 745 -9.56 -1.88 -36.14
CA PRO A 745 -9.48 -0.90 -37.22
C PRO A 745 -8.74 -1.52 -38.41
N ALA A 746 -9.28 -1.36 -39.62
CA ALA A 746 -8.61 -1.87 -40.81
C ALA A 746 -7.30 -1.10 -41.04
N PHE A 747 -6.18 -1.82 -41.14
CA PHE A 747 -4.89 -1.19 -41.44
C PHE A 747 -4.80 -0.88 -42.93
N ARG A 748 -4.53 0.39 -43.26
CA ARG A 748 -4.28 0.82 -44.64
C ARG A 748 -2.78 0.77 -44.91
N THR A 749 -2.35 -0.18 -45.73
CA THR A 749 -0.95 -0.30 -46.12
C THR A 749 -0.53 0.84 -47.05
N PRO A 750 0.69 1.38 -46.91
CA PRO A 750 1.17 2.49 -47.76
C PRO A 750 1.13 2.23 -49.27
N ASP A 751 1.31 0.98 -49.68
CA ASP A 751 1.41 0.54 -51.08
C ASP A 751 0.17 -0.22 -51.58
N GLY A 752 -0.93 -0.19 -50.82
CA GLY A 752 -2.20 -0.84 -51.16
C GLY A 752 -2.18 -2.38 -51.13
N LEU A 753 -1.11 -3.02 -50.64
CA LEU A 753 -1.08 -4.47 -50.47
C LEU A 753 -2.10 -4.95 -49.41
N PRO A 754 -2.65 -6.17 -49.52
CA PRO A 754 -3.40 -6.76 -48.42
C PRO A 754 -2.54 -6.85 -47.14
N PRO A 755 -3.09 -6.59 -45.93
CA PRO A 755 -2.37 -6.65 -44.66
C PRO A 755 -1.49 -7.89 -44.49
N ARG A 756 -2.01 -9.06 -44.89
CA ARG A 756 -1.27 -10.34 -44.89
C ARG A 756 0.01 -10.32 -45.72
N ALA A 757 -0.05 -9.79 -46.94
CA ALA A 757 1.09 -9.74 -47.84
C ALA A 757 2.15 -8.74 -47.33
N PHE A 758 1.68 -7.59 -46.82
CA PHE A 758 2.53 -6.55 -46.28
C PHE A 758 3.25 -7.00 -45.00
N LEU A 759 2.53 -7.61 -44.05
CA LEU A 759 3.10 -8.19 -42.83
C LEU A 759 4.19 -9.23 -43.13
N ARG A 760 3.91 -10.15 -44.08
CA ARG A 760 4.89 -11.16 -44.49
C ARG A 760 6.15 -10.53 -45.09
N ARG A 761 6.01 -9.49 -45.92
CA ARG A 761 7.17 -8.77 -46.48
C ARG A 761 8.02 -8.15 -45.36
N LEU A 762 7.41 -7.40 -44.44
CA LEU A 762 8.12 -6.79 -43.32
C LEU A 762 8.83 -7.82 -42.43
N ALA A 763 8.17 -8.95 -42.15
CA ALA A 763 8.74 -10.03 -41.36
C ALA A 763 9.96 -10.67 -42.02
N LEU A 764 9.92 -10.92 -43.34
CA LEU A 764 11.05 -11.50 -44.09
C LEU A 764 12.21 -10.50 -44.26
N GLU A 765 11.93 -9.22 -44.46
CA GLU A 765 12.96 -8.16 -44.44
C GLU A 765 13.62 -8.07 -43.06
N GLY A 766 12.81 -8.12 -41.99
CA GLY A 766 13.28 -8.17 -40.62
C GLY A 766 14.15 -9.38 -40.30
N LEU A 767 13.76 -10.56 -40.80
CA LEU A 767 14.54 -11.79 -40.71
C LEU A 767 15.92 -11.61 -41.33
N HIS A 768 15.99 -11.03 -42.53
CA HIS A 768 17.25 -10.74 -43.20
C HIS A 768 18.09 -9.75 -42.37
N ARG A 769 17.50 -8.64 -41.89
CA ARG A 769 18.21 -7.64 -41.07
C ARG A 769 18.81 -8.23 -39.79
N ARG A 770 18.09 -9.11 -39.09
CA ARG A 770 18.52 -9.65 -37.78
C ARG A 770 19.52 -10.80 -37.90
N TYR A 771 19.45 -11.63 -38.96
CA TYR A 771 20.23 -12.88 -39.06
C TYR A 771 21.17 -13.00 -40.25
N ALA A 772 21.10 -12.14 -41.27
CA ALA A 772 21.96 -12.27 -42.45
C ALA A 772 23.45 -12.16 -42.08
N GLY A 773 24.24 -13.15 -42.49
CA GLY A 773 25.69 -13.20 -42.24
C GLY A 773 26.09 -13.46 -40.78
N ARG A 774 25.14 -13.77 -39.88
CA ARG A 774 25.39 -13.98 -38.45
C ARG A 774 25.26 -15.45 -38.06
N ARG A 775 26.05 -15.89 -37.08
CA ARG A 775 25.89 -17.21 -36.45
C ARG A 775 24.63 -17.20 -35.58
N ILE A 776 23.74 -18.17 -35.78
CA ILE A 776 22.50 -18.32 -34.99
C ILE A 776 22.69 -19.48 -34.01
N VAL A 777 22.40 -19.24 -32.73
CA VAL A 777 22.47 -20.27 -31.68
C VAL A 777 21.15 -20.34 -30.92
N SER A 778 20.79 -21.54 -30.49
CA SER A 778 19.66 -21.78 -29.59
C SER A 778 20.05 -21.53 -28.13
N ASP A 779 19.08 -21.69 -27.23
CA ASP A 779 19.29 -21.67 -25.76
C ASP A 779 20.22 -22.78 -25.23
N THR A 780 20.56 -23.78 -26.05
CA THR A 780 21.61 -24.78 -25.74
C THR A 780 23.01 -24.41 -26.19
N GLY A 781 23.14 -23.31 -26.94
CA GLY A 781 24.36 -23.02 -27.71
C GLY A 781 24.49 -23.84 -29.01
N ALA A 782 23.56 -24.75 -29.33
CA ALA A 782 23.56 -25.46 -30.61
C ALA A 782 23.31 -24.50 -31.77
N ALA A 783 24.06 -24.68 -32.87
CA ALA A 783 23.92 -23.89 -34.08
C ALA A 783 22.59 -24.16 -34.78
N VAL A 784 21.90 -23.09 -35.20
CA VAL A 784 20.63 -23.16 -35.93
C VAL A 784 20.84 -22.61 -37.34
N SER A 785 20.33 -23.30 -38.35
CA SER A 785 20.42 -22.83 -39.74
C SER A 785 19.38 -21.74 -40.03
N LEU A 786 19.70 -20.82 -40.94
CA LEU A 786 18.75 -19.80 -41.40
C LEU A 786 17.48 -20.42 -42.02
N ALA A 787 17.59 -21.62 -42.61
CA ALA A 787 16.46 -22.37 -43.14
C ALA A 787 15.46 -22.79 -42.04
N GLN A 788 15.96 -23.23 -40.88
CA GLN A 788 15.11 -23.58 -39.73
C GLN A 788 14.40 -22.34 -39.17
N VAL A 789 15.12 -21.22 -39.04
CA VAL A 789 14.53 -19.94 -38.60
C VAL A 789 13.44 -19.49 -39.57
N ARG A 790 13.69 -19.61 -40.89
CA ARG A 790 12.72 -19.28 -41.92
C ARG A 790 11.49 -20.20 -41.88
N ALA A 791 11.64 -21.48 -41.59
CA ALA A 791 10.51 -22.39 -41.43
C ALA A 791 9.63 -22.00 -40.21
N GLN A 792 10.26 -21.58 -39.11
CA GLN A 792 9.55 -21.13 -37.93
C GLN A 792 8.75 -19.84 -38.20
N ILE A 793 9.36 -18.80 -38.80
CA ILE A 793 8.65 -17.53 -39.04
C ILE A 793 7.47 -17.71 -40.00
N GLU A 794 7.57 -18.57 -41.02
CA GLU A 794 6.46 -18.87 -41.93
C GLU A 794 5.33 -19.63 -41.21
N THR A 795 5.67 -20.50 -40.26
CA THR A 795 4.67 -21.18 -39.41
C THR A 795 3.92 -20.18 -38.52
N GLU A 796 4.64 -19.25 -37.89
CA GLU A 796 4.03 -18.18 -37.08
C GLU A 796 3.13 -17.28 -37.94
N LEU A 797 3.60 -16.84 -39.12
CA LEU A 797 2.82 -16.04 -40.07
C LEU A 797 1.56 -16.79 -40.55
N ALA A 798 1.64 -18.09 -40.79
CA ALA A 798 0.48 -18.90 -41.15
C ALA A 798 -0.56 -18.94 -40.03
N ILE A 799 -0.11 -19.12 -38.77
CA ILE A 799 -1.01 -19.09 -37.60
C ILE A 799 -1.66 -17.71 -37.45
N ILE A 800 -0.89 -16.62 -37.59
CA ILE A 800 -1.40 -15.23 -37.51
C ILE A 800 -2.48 -14.98 -38.58
N ALA A 801 -2.23 -15.43 -39.81
CA ALA A 801 -3.18 -15.27 -40.91
C ALA A 801 -4.44 -16.13 -40.74
N GLU A 802 -4.31 -17.33 -40.19
CA GLU A 802 -5.46 -18.21 -39.93
C GLU A 802 -6.37 -17.66 -38.84
N VAL A 803 -5.81 -16.96 -37.82
CA VAL A 803 -6.61 -16.31 -36.78
C VAL A 803 -7.13 -14.92 -37.16
N GLY A 804 -6.60 -14.33 -38.24
CA GLY A 804 -7.04 -13.01 -38.74
C GLY A 804 -6.54 -11.83 -37.91
N TYR A 805 -5.33 -11.92 -37.35
CA TYR A 805 -4.75 -10.86 -36.48
C TYR A 805 -3.66 -10.03 -37.17
N GLU A 806 -3.59 -10.02 -38.49
CA GLU A 806 -2.58 -9.25 -39.23
C GLU A 806 -2.65 -7.75 -38.91
N ASP A 807 -3.86 -7.20 -38.82
CA ASP A 807 -4.08 -5.79 -38.47
C ASP A 807 -3.51 -5.45 -37.09
N LEU A 808 -3.62 -6.33 -36.09
CA LEU A 808 -3.06 -6.10 -34.75
C LEU A 808 -1.54 -5.86 -34.82
N PHE A 809 -0.81 -6.74 -35.51
CA PHE A 809 0.65 -6.62 -35.63
C PHE A 809 1.05 -5.36 -36.40
N LEU A 810 0.31 -5.00 -37.45
CA LEU A 810 0.60 -3.82 -38.26
C LEU A 810 0.27 -2.51 -37.53
N LEU A 811 -0.85 -2.46 -36.81
CA LEU A 811 -1.22 -1.30 -35.98
C LEU A 811 -0.17 -1.06 -34.89
N THR A 812 0.29 -2.12 -34.21
CA THR A 812 1.36 -2.00 -33.22
C THR A 812 2.68 -1.60 -33.86
N TRP A 813 3.10 -2.27 -34.94
CA TRP A 813 4.32 -1.93 -35.67
C TRP A 813 4.34 -0.46 -36.06
N ASP A 814 3.26 0.04 -36.66
CA ASP A 814 3.21 1.41 -37.17
C ASP A 814 3.21 2.47 -36.05
N LEU A 815 2.57 2.18 -34.91
CA LEU A 815 2.70 2.99 -33.70
C LEU A 815 4.17 3.09 -33.28
N LEU A 816 4.88 1.97 -33.22
CA LEU A 816 6.27 1.93 -32.78
C LEU A 816 7.21 2.60 -33.78
N GLN A 817 6.93 2.51 -35.09
CA GLN A 817 7.65 3.29 -36.11
C GLN A 817 7.46 4.79 -35.92
N THR A 818 6.23 5.23 -35.60
CA THR A 818 5.94 6.64 -35.26
C THR A 818 6.69 7.07 -33.99
N CYS A 819 6.72 6.22 -32.96
CA CYS A 819 7.48 6.47 -31.73
C CYS A 819 8.98 6.60 -32.01
N ARG A 820 9.55 5.70 -32.83
CA ARG A 820 10.96 5.74 -33.26
C ARG A 820 11.29 7.05 -33.96
N ALA A 821 10.43 7.52 -34.87
CA ALA A 821 10.61 8.79 -35.58
C ALA A 821 10.62 10.01 -34.63
N ARG A 822 9.94 9.91 -33.48
CA ARG A 822 9.94 10.93 -32.41
C ARG A 822 10.98 10.69 -31.31
N GLY A 823 11.91 9.75 -31.51
CA GLY A 823 12.93 9.39 -30.53
C GLY A 823 12.37 8.81 -29.22
N ILE A 824 11.18 8.22 -29.24
CA ILE A 824 10.59 7.49 -28.11
C ILE A 824 11.07 6.04 -28.22
N GLY A 825 11.90 5.60 -27.27
CA GLY A 825 12.27 4.19 -27.11
C GLY A 825 11.17 3.41 -26.39
N TRP A 826 11.20 2.08 -26.52
CA TRP A 826 10.25 1.19 -25.87
C TRP A 826 10.90 -0.15 -25.52
N ILE A 827 10.22 -0.94 -24.68
CA ILE A 827 10.47 -2.36 -24.53
C ILE A 827 9.14 -3.11 -24.62
N THR A 828 9.16 -4.29 -25.24
CA THR A 828 7.97 -5.15 -25.30
C THR A 828 8.06 -6.22 -24.23
N ARG A 829 6.95 -6.44 -23.53
CA ARG A 829 6.85 -7.37 -22.42
C ARG A 829 5.76 -8.41 -22.66
N GLY A 830 5.65 -9.35 -21.73
CA GLY A 830 4.61 -10.38 -21.80
C GLY A 830 4.96 -11.44 -22.84
N SER A 831 3.95 -12.18 -23.30
CA SER A 831 4.16 -13.25 -24.29
C SER A 831 4.48 -12.73 -25.70
N ALA A 832 4.35 -11.43 -25.99
CA ALA A 832 4.69 -10.92 -27.31
C ALA A 832 6.16 -11.16 -27.71
N ALA A 833 7.07 -11.27 -26.73
CA ALA A 833 8.46 -11.65 -26.97
C ALA A 833 8.65 -13.14 -27.32
N ASP A 834 7.63 -14.00 -27.19
CA ASP A 834 7.69 -15.39 -27.70
C ASP A 834 7.66 -15.47 -29.25
N SER A 835 7.34 -14.36 -29.93
CA SER A 835 7.11 -14.31 -31.37
C SER A 835 8.33 -13.87 -32.16
N LEU A 836 8.76 -14.72 -33.09
CA LEU A 836 9.81 -14.40 -34.06
C LEU A 836 9.33 -13.32 -35.03
N VAL A 837 8.04 -13.27 -35.35
CA VAL A 837 7.44 -12.18 -36.13
C VAL A 837 7.59 -10.84 -35.39
N CYS A 838 7.28 -10.79 -34.08
CA CYS A 838 7.47 -9.57 -33.28
C CYS A 838 8.94 -9.12 -33.25
N TYR A 839 9.88 -10.06 -33.12
CA TYR A 839 11.32 -9.77 -33.14
C TYR A 839 11.80 -9.20 -34.49
N CYS A 840 11.34 -9.78 -35.60
CA CYS A 840 11.70 -9.34 -36.95
C CYS A 840 11.08 -7.98 -37.31
N LEU A 841 9.88 -7.68 -36.83
CA LEU A 841 9.24 -6.36 -36.99
C LEU A 841 9.90 -5.28 -36.14
N GLY A 842 10.73 -5.66 -35.14
CA GLY A 842 11.27 -4.73 -34.15
C GLY A 842 10.23 -4.29 -33.11
N ILE A 843 9.16 -5.06 -32.94
CA ILE A 843 8.23 -4.89 -31.81
C ILE A 843 8.95 -5.34 -30.54
N SER A 844 9.55 -6.54 -30.56
CA SER A 844 10.42 -7.04 -29.50
C SER A 844 11.90 -6.99 -29.91
N ASP A 845 12.79 -6.74 -28.97
CA ASP A 845 14.24 -6.82 -29.14
C ASP A 845 14.86 -8.11 -28.57
N VAL A 846 14.03 -9.01 -28.04
CA VAL A 846 14.45 -10.31 -27.51
C VAL A 846 14.37 -11.36 -28.60
N CYS A 847 15.47 -12.08 -28.84
CA CYS A 847 15.53 -13.16 -29.82
C CYS A 847 14.86 -14.46 -29.29
N PRO A 848 13.72 -14.91 -29.83
CA PRO A 848 13.01 -16.08 -29.32
C PRO A 848 13.80 -17.38 -29.47
N ILE A 849 14.68 -17.45 -30.47
CA ILE A 849 15.50 -18.63 -30.75
C ILE A 849 16.64 -18.75 -29.73
N ARG A 850 17.34 -17.65 -29.44
CA ARG A 850 18.45 -17.63 -28.47
C ARG A 850 17.99 -18.00 -27.07
N PHE A 851 16.80 -17.58 -26.67
CA PHE A 851 16.29 -17.81 -25.31
C PHE A 851 15.31 -18.99 -25.22
N GLY A 852 15.02 -19.68 -26.32
CA GLY A 852 14.11 -20.82 -26.34
C GLY A 852 12.72 -20.43 -25.85
N LEU A 853 12.15 -19.36 -26.41
CA LEU A 853 10.83 -18.84 -26.09
C LEU A 853 9.74 -19.61 -26.87
N TYR A 854 8.53 -19.69 -26.31
CA TYR A 854 7.52 -20.66 -26.74
C TYR A 854 6.31 -19.98 -27.37
N PHE A 855 6.34 -19.81 -28.70
CA PHE A 855 5.33 -19.08 -29.49
C PHE A 855 3.86 -19.44 -29.17
N ARG A 856 3.56 -20.72 -28.92
CA ARG A 856 2.18 -21.17 -28.67
C ARG A 856 1.58 -20.65 -27.35
N ARG A 857 2.42 -20.13 -26.44
CA ARG A 857 1.96 -19.36 -25.28
C ARG A 857 1.41 -17.99 -25.68
N PHE A 858 1.98 -17.35 -26.68
CA PHE A 858 1.49 -16.09 -27.24
C PHE A 858 0.24 -16.32 -28.07
N LEU A 859 0.31 -17.20 -29.07
CA LEU A 859 -0.77 -17.43 -30.02
C LEU A 859 -0.90 -18.91 -30.42
N ASN A 860 -2.12 -19.43 -30.33
CA ASN A 860 -2.51 -20.74 -30.85
C ASN A 860 -3.96 -20.67 -31.39
N LYS A 861 -4.35 -21.64 -32.23
CA LYS A 861 -5.62 -21.62 -32.97
C LYS A 861 -6.83 -21.71 -32.03
N GLU A 862 -6.73 -22.54 -31.00
CA GLU A 862 -7.81 -22.83 -30.06
C GLU A 862 -8.11 -21.65 -29.13
N ARG A 863 -7.11 -20.80 -28.85
CA ARG A 863 -7.30 -19.53 -28.12
C ARG A 863 -8.28 -18.59 -28.85
N MET A 864 -8.34 -18.64 -30.17
CA MET A 864 -9.31 -17.88 -30.98
C MET A 864 -10.75 -18.40 -30.84
N ALA A 865 -10.94 -19.72 -30.68
CA ALA A 865 -12.27 -20.30 -30.45
C ALA A 865 -12.91 -19.78 -29.16
N LEU A 866 -12.09 -19.30 -28.21
CA LEU A 866 -12.51 -18.64 -26.98
C LEU A 866 -12.61 -17.11 -27.10
N HIS A 867 -12.50 -16.56 -28.31
CA HIS A 867 -12.50 -15.11 -28.62
C HIS A 867 -11.49 -14.29 -27.80
N LYS A 868 -10.37 -14.91 -27.38
CA LYS A 868 -9.32 -14.24 -26.59
C LYS A 868 -8.24 -13.66 -27.51
N LEU A 869 -7.97 -12.37 -27.33
CA LEU A 869 -6.87 -11.66 -28.01
C LEU A 869 -5.49 -12.06 -27.45
N PRO A 870 -4.44 -12.01 -28.28
CA PRO A 870 -3.07 -11.97 -27.81
C PRO A 870 -2.73 -10.53 -27.39
N ASP A 871 -2.22 -10.37 -26.17
CA ASP A 871 -1.82 -9.05 -25.65
C ASP A 871 -0.41 -8.71 -26.14
N ILE A 872 -0.27 -7.56 -26.80
CA ILE A 872 1.03 -6.96 -27.14
C ILE A 872 1.21 -5.71 -26.28
N ASP A 873 1.81 -5.91 -25.12
CA ASP A 873 2.08 -4.87 -24.13
C ASP A 873 3.41 -4.18 -24.44
N VAL A 874 3.40 -2.85 -24.44
CA VAL A 874 4.61 -2.05 -24.71
C VAL A 874 4.83 -1.03 -23.58
N ASP A 875 6.02 -1.08 -23.00
CA ASP A 875 6.50 -0.14 -22.00
C ASP A 875 7.25 1.02 -22.67
N PHE A 876 6.95 2.24 -22.24
CA PHE A 876 7.59 3.48 -22.68
C PHE A 876 8.20 4.23 -21.48
N PRO A 877 9.15 5.16 -21.70
CA PRO A 877 9.60 6.09 -20.67
C PRO A 877 8.41 6.74 -19.97
N HIS A 878 8.36 6.64 -18.64
CA HIS A 878 7.18 7.04 -17.87
C HIS A 878 6.72 8.49 -18.11
N ASP A 879 7.66 9.38 -18.41
CA ASP A 879 7.48 10.81 -18.68
C ASP A 879 7.02 11.11 -20.11
N ARG A 880 7.11 10.15 -21.04
CA ARG A 880 6.64 10.27 -22.43
C ARG A 880 5.45 9.38 -22.79
N LYS A 881 4.95 8.57 -21.85
CA LYS A 881 3.77 7.71 -22.07
C LYS A 881 2.55 8.49 -22.57
N ASP A 882 2.30 9.66 -21.99
CA ASP A 882 1.14 10.48 -22.34
C ASP A 882 1.23 10.99 -23.79
N GLU A 883 2.44 11.30 -24.28
CA GLU A 883 2.65 11.66 -25.70
C GLU A 883 2.31 10.50 -26.65
N VAL A 884 2.58 9.25 -26.25
CA VAL A 884 2.20 8.05 -27.03
C VAL A 884 0.68 7.89 -27.07
N VAL A 885 -0.02 8.20 -25.97
CA VAL A 885 -1.49 8.21 -25.95
C VAL A 885 -2.02 9.31 -26.88
N ASP A 886 -1.45 10.51 -26.85
CA ASP A 886 -1.83 11.61 -27.73
C ASP A 886 -1.57 11.30 -29.21
N LEU A 887 -0.49 10.59 -29.54
CA LEU A 887 -0.23 10.08 -30.88
C LEU A 887 -1.35 9.18 -31.41
N LEU A 888 -1.88 8.31 -30.55
CA LEU A 888 -2.99 7.41 -30.90
C LEU A 888 -4.29 8.19 -31.08
N PHE A 889 -4.59 9.14 -30.20
CA PHE A 889 -5.75 10.01 -30.37
C PHE A 889 -5.65 10.89 -31.61
N ALA A 890 -4.48 11.43 -31.93
CA ALA A 890 -4.26 12.21 -33.15
C ALA A 890 -4.48 11.38 -34.41
N ARG A 891 -4.19 10.07 -34.36
CA ARG A 891 -4.30 9.16 -35.49
C ARG A 891 -5.72 8.61 -35.71
N TYR A 892 -6.38 8.16 -34.65
CA TYR A 892 -7.68 7.48 -34.75
C TYR A 892 -8.87 8.38 -34.39
N GLY A 893 -8.64 9.47 -33.68
CA GLY A 893 -9.68 10.38 -33.21
C GLY A 893 -10.48 9.81 -32.02
N PRO A 894 -11.19 10.68 -31.28
CA PRO A 894 -11.96 10.29 -30.08
C PRO A 894 -13.18 9.42 -30.37
N ASP A 895 -13.62 9.35 -31.64
CA ASP A 895 -14.73 8.49 -32.06
C ASP A 895 -14.32 7.02 -32.22
N HIS A 896 -13.03 6.71 -32.37
CA HIS A 896 -12.54 5.34 -32.58
C HIS A 896 -11.45 4.93 -31.60
N CYS A 897 -11.10 5.81 -30.66
CA CYS A 897 -10.08 5.61 -29.66
C CYS A 897 -10.56 6.14 -28.31
N ALA A 898 -10.37 5.38 -27.24
CA ALA A 898 -10.65 5.80 -25.87
C ALA A 898 -9.69 5.11 -24.89
N VAL A 899 -9.51 5.70 -23.72
CA VAL A 899 -8.85 5.02 -22.59
C VAL A 899 -9.83 4.04 -21.96
N VAL A 900 -9.35 2.87 -21.54
CA VAL A 900 -10.18 1.89 -20.83
C VAL A 900 -10.63 2.47 -19.48
N GLY A 901 -11.90 2.27 -19.14
CA GLY A 901 -12.45 2.62 -17.84
C GLY A 901 -11.98 1.70 -16.73
N GLY A 902 -12.32 2.04 -15.50
CA GLY A 902 -12.07 1.19 -14.35
C GLY A 902 -12.65 1.79 -13.10
N PHE A 903 -12.52 1.07 -11.99
CA PHE A 903 -13.11 1.46 -10.73
C PHE A 903 -12.07 1.47 -9.61
N SER A 904 -12.10 2.51 -8.79
CA SER A 904 -11.54 2.43 -7.44
C SER A 904 -12.61 1.81 -6.56
N THR A 905 -12.33 0.65 -6.00
CA THR A 905 -13.22 -0.04 -5.06
C THR A 905 -12.89 0.34 -3.63
N PHE A 906 -13.87 0.20 -2.74
CA PHE A 906 -13.59 0.20 -1.31
C PHE A 906 -12.64 -0.95 -0.96
N GLN A 907 -11.71 -0.67 -0.05
CA GLN A 907 -10.82 -1.66 0.55
C GLN A 907 -11.19 -1.73 2.03
N ALA A 908 -11.24 -2.92 2.63
CA ALA A 908 -11.74 -3.10 4.01
C ALA A 908 -11.21 -2.05 5.01
N ARG A 909 -9.89 -1.79 5.04
CA ARG A 909 -9.30 -0.75 5.91
C ARG A 909 -9.84 0.67 5.66
N SER A 910 -9.95 1.08 4.39
CA SER A 910 -10.44 2.42 4.04
C SER A 910 -11.95 2.54 4.18
N ALA A 911 -12.68 1.43 3.96
CA ALA A 911 -14.12 1.34 4.19
C ALA A 911 -14.45 1.53 5.67
N VAL A 912 -13.76 0.84 6.59
CA VAL A 912 -13.91 1.03 8.05
C VAL A 912 -13.67 2.49 8.41
N ALA A 913 -12.60 3.09 7.89
CA ALA A 913 -12.28 4.48 8.15
C ALA A 913 -13.39 5.45 7.70
N ASP A 914 -13.97 5.25 6.51
CA ASP A 914 -15.01 6.14 6.01
C ASP A 914 -16.35 5.95 6.71
N VAL A 915 -16.72 4.72 7.07
CA VAL A 915 -17.93 4.48 7.88
C VAL A 915 -17.76 5.09 9.28
N ALA A 916 -16.62 4.90 9.92
CA ALA A 916 -16.36 5.47 11.25
C ALA A 916 -16.43 7.01 11.25
N LYS A 917 -15.94 7.69 10.19
CA LYS A 917 -16.11 9.15 10.03
C LYS A 917 -17.59 9.55 9.98
N VAL A 918 -18.41 8.82 9.23
CA VAL A 918 -19.86 9.06 9.14
C VAL A 918 -20.55 8.87 10.48
N LEU A 919 -20.07 7.93 11.30
CA LEU A 919 -20.55 7.68 12.65
C LEU A 919 -20.05 8.71 13.69
N GLY A 920 -19.20 9.66 13.29
CA GLY A 920 -18.72 10.75 14.15
C GLY A 920 -17.42 10.45 14.91
N VAL A 921 -16.69 9.39 14.54
CA VAL A 921 -15.39 9.07 15.14
C VAL A 921 -14.32 10.03 14.62
N SER A 922 -13.46 10.50 15.52
CA SER A 922 -12.33 11.36 15.14
C SER A 922 -11.29 10.59 14.31
N GLU A 923 -10.62 11.29 13.38
CA GLU A 923 -9.58 10.70 12.52
C GLU A 923 -8.45 10.07 13.34
N TYR A 924 -8.11 10.64 14.50
CA TYR A 924 -7.11 10.09 15.41
C TYR A 924 -7.50 8.69 15.92
N GLN A 925 -8.74 8.52 16.40
CA GLN A 925 -9.24 7.23 16.88
C GLN A 925 -9.31 6.21 15.74
N ILE A 926 -9.75 6.64 14.55
CA ILE A 926 -9.82 5.80 13.35
C ILE A 926 -8.43 5.30 12.96
N ARG A 927 -7.42 6.18 12.97
CA ARG A 927 -6.04 5.79 12.63
C ARG A 927 -5.49 4.79 13.64
N ARG A 928 -5.68 5.04 14.93
CA ARG A 928 -5.27 4.12 16.01
C ARG A 928 -5.94 2.76 15.90
N PHE A 929 -7.19 2.70 15.44
CA PHE A 929 -7.90 1.45 15.20
C PHE A 929 -7.37 0.72 13.95
N THR A 930 -7.32 1.43 12.82
CA THR A 930 -7.01 0.84 11.50
C THR A 930 -5.53 0.55 11.25
N GLU A 931 -4.60 1.10 12.03
CA GLU A 931 -3.16 0.81 11.89
C GLU A 931 -2.77 -0.62 12.28
N HIS A 932 -3.60 -1.26 13.11
CA HIS A 932 -3.43 -2.65 13.54
C HIS A 932 -3.90 -3.66 12.48
N PHE A 933 -4.59 -3.21 11.43
CA PHE A 933 -5.11 -4.09 10.40
C PHE A 933 -3.95 -4.62 9.53
N PRO A 934 -3.80 -5.95 9.40
CA PRO A 934 -2.82 -6.53 8.49
C PRO A 934 -2.92 -5.99 7.06
N TRP A 935 -1.76 -5.80 6.42
CA TRP A 935 -1.68 -5.33 5.03
C TRP A 935 -2.35 -6.27 4.03
N SER A 936 -2.48 -7.56 4.37
CA SER A 936 -3.24 -8.54 3.60
C SER A 936 -4.74 -8.23 3.52
N PHE A 937 -5.28 -7.43 4.45
CA PHE A 937 -6.70 -7.05 4.52
C PHE A 937 -7.01 -5.71 3.84
N GLY A 938 -6.21 -5.23 2.88
CA GLY A 938 -6.58 -4.03 2.12
C GLY A 938 -5.50 -3.40 1.25
N GLY A 939 -4.79 -4.18 0.41
CA GLY A 939 -3.84 -3.57 -0.53
C GLY A 939 -3.00 -4.49 -1.42
N GLY A 940 -3.02 -5.81 -1.23
CA GLY A 940 -2.34 -6.75 -2.15
C GLY A 940 -3.28 -7.26 -3.23
N TRP A 941 -2.81 -7.37 -4.48
CA TRP A 941 -3.49 -8.15 -5.51
C TRP A 941 -3.77 -9.54 -4.94
N THR A 942 -5.05 -9.84 -4.79
CA THR A 942 -5.54 -11.15 -4.40
C THR A 942 -6.43 -11.55 -5.56
N PRO A 943 -6.22 -12.73 -6.17
CA PRO A 943 -7.08 -13.22 -7.24
C PRO A 943 -8.53 -13.06 -6.82
N ALA A 944 -9.40 -12.81 -7.80
CA ALA A 944 -10.84 -12.91 -7.66
C ALA A 944 -11.20 -14.34 -7.26
N ASP A 945 -10.99 -14.65 -5.99
CA ASP A 945 -11.45 -15.86 -5.39
C ASP A 945 -12.92 -15.60 -5.04
N GLU A 946 -13.82 -16.30 -5.71
CA GLU A 946 -15.24 -16.34 -5.34
C GLU A 946 -15.43 -16.84 -3.90
N SER A 947 -14.40 -17.46 -3.30
CA SER A 947 -14.33 -17.86 -1.90
C SER A 947 -13.91 -16.73 -0.94
N ARG A 948 -13.60 -15.52 -1.43
CA ARG A 948 -13.37 -14.38 -0.53
C ARG A 948 -14.67 -14.05 0.21
N PRO A 949 -14.62 -13.94 1.54
CA PRO A 949 -15.77 -13.59 2.35
C PRO A 949 -16.31 -12.20 2.07
N ARG A 950 -17.51 -12.15 1.51
CA ARG A 950 -18.34 -10.95 1.59
C ARG A 950 -18.93 -10.83 3.00
N GLY A 951 -18.75 -9.69 3.65
CA GLY A 951 -19.53 -9.26 4.82
C GLY A 951 -19.23 -9.94 6.18
N HIS A 952 -18.92 -11.24 6.23
CA HIS A 952 -18.90 -11.98 7.50
C HIS A 952 -17.50 -12.29 8.02
N GLN A 953 -16.56 -12.73 7.18
CA GLN A 953 -15.24 -13.08 7.72
C GLN A 953 -14.32 -11.86 7.94
N LEU A 954 -14.62 -10.62 7.52
CA LEU A 954 -13.71 -9.49 7.87
C LEU A 954 -13.58 -9.36 9.39
N LEU A 955 -14.70 -9.43 10.10
CA LEU A 955 -14.71 -9.41 11.55
C LEU A 955 -13.98 -10.64 12.13
N ASP A 956 -14.21 -11.83 11.57
CA ASP A 956 -13.55 -13.06 12.03
C ASP A 956 -12.04 -13.06 11.74
N LEU A 957 -11.62 -12.49 10.62
CA LEU A 957 -10.23 -12.32 10.21
C LEU A 957 -9.50 -11.33 11.12
N LEU A 958 -10.16 -10.21 11.46
CA LEU A 958 -9.64 -9.28 12.46
C LEU A 958 -9.54 -9.95 13.82
N ARG A 959 -10.56 -10.72 14.26
CA ARG A 959 -10.50 -11.48 15.52
C ARG A 959 -9.40 -12.54 15.53
N ALA A 960 -9.15 -13.19 14.41
CA ALA A 960 -8.09 -14.19 14.26
C ALA A 960 -6.68 -13.57 14.23
N SER A 961 -6.56 -12.28 13.90
CA SER A 961 -5.26 -11.59 13.82
C SER A 961 -4.74 -11.22 15.20
N PRO A 962 -3.53 -11.67 15.59
CA PRO A 962 -2.93 -11.30 16.87
C PRO A 962 -2.82 -9.79 17.08
N GLU A 963 -2.57 -9.03 16.03
CA GLU A 963 -2.41 -7.57 16.01
C GLU A 963 -3.72 -6.82 16.33
N CYS A 964 -4.87 -7.46 16.12
CA CYS A 964 -6.19 -6.87 16.32
C CYS A 964 -6.88 -7.33 17.62
N ARG A 965 -6.21 -8.15 18.44
CA ARG A 965 -6.78 -8.75 19.66
C ARG A 965 -7.36 -7.73 20.64
N ASP A 966 -6.68 -6.60 20.81
CA ASP A 966 -7.04 -5.58 21.79
C ASP A 966 -7.94 -4.47 21.21
N LEU A 967 -8.42 -4.64 19.97
CA LEU A 967 -9.31 -3.66 19.35
C LEU A 967 -10.75 -3.83 19.86
N PRO A 968 -11.50 -2.72 20.05
CA PRO A 968 -12.90 -2.76 20.49
C PRO A 968 -13.83 -3.14 19.33
N LEU A 969 -13.67 -4.35 18.78
CA LEU A 969 -14.40 -4.83 17.61
C LEU A 969 -15.91 -5.01 17.85
N ASP A 970 -16.31 -5.26 19.10
CA ASP A 970 -17.70 -5.48 19.49
C ASP A 970 -18.38 -4.22 20.09
N GLU A 971 -17.65 -3.12 20.24
CA GLU A 971 -18.15 -1.87 20.80
C GLU A 971 -18.58 -0.88 19.70
N GLU A 972 -19.66 -0.13 19.95
CA GLU A 972 -20.04 0.97 19.08
C GLU A 972 -19.09 2.17 19.26
N PRO A 973 -18.77 2.91 18.18
CA PRO A 973 -19.29 2.79 16.81
C PRO A 973 -18.49 1.84 15.90
N PHE A 974 -17.43 1.17 16.40
CA PHE A 974 -16.53 0.36 15.59
C PHE A 974 -17.15 -0.95 15.12
N ARG A 975 -18.02 -1.56 15.92
CA ARG A 975 -18.81 -2.72 15.51
C ARG A 975 -19.62 -2.44 14.24
N THR A 976 -20.46 -1.40 14.27
CA THR A 976 -21.21 -0.97 13.07
C THR A 976 -20.26 -0.62 11.92
N ALA A 977 -19.14 0.06 12.21
CA ALA A 977 -18.17 0.42 11.17
C ALA A 977 -17.58 -0.80 10.47
N VAL A 978 -17.21 -1.86 11.20
CA VAL A 978 -16.65 -3.10 10.65
C VAL A 978 -17.72 -3.90 9.90
N GLU A 979 -18.92 -4.06 10.47
CA GLU A 979 -20.03 -4.78 9.83
C GLU A 979 -20.42 -4.16 8.47
N VAL A 980 -20.55 -2.84 8.42
CA VAL A 980 -20.89 -2.14 7.17
C VAL A 980 -19.71 -2.10 6.21
N ALA A 981 -18.47 -1.92 6.70
CA ALA A 981 -17.28 -1.95 5.86
C ALA A 981 -17.05 -3.31 5.21
N ALA A 982 -17.36 -4.40 5.91
CA ALA A 982 -17.28 -5.76 5.37
C ALA A 982 -18.24 -5.98 4.19
N PHE A 983 -19.38 -5.29 4.20
CA PHE A 983 -20.30 -5.25 3.06
C PHE A 983 -19.77 -4.37 1.91
N LEU A 984 -19.12 -3.24 2.23
CA LEU A 984 -18.59 -2.33 1.23
C LEU A 984 -17.31 -2.82 0.56
N ASP A 985 -16.55 -3.75 1.16
CA ASP A 985 -15.28 -4.23 0.59
C ASP A 985 -15.47 -4.79 -0.83
N GLY A 986 -14.69 -4.27 -1.78
CA GLY A 986 -14.80 -4.59 -3.20
C GLY A 986 -15.88 -3.81 -3.98
N VAL A 987 -16.78 -3.08 -3.31
CA VAL A 987 -17.81 -2.26 -3.99
C VAL A 987 -17.17 -1.07 -4.72
N PRO A 988 -17.55 -0.76 -5.97
CA PRO A 988 -17.08 0.42 -6.70
C PRO A 988 -17.39 1.73 -5.96
N ARG A 989 -16.34 2.51 -5.70
CA ARG A 989 -16.41 3.81 -5.01
C ARG A 989 -16.39 4.97 -6.00
N HIS A 990 -15.46 4.94 -6.96
CA HIS A 990 -15.31 5.99 -7.98
C HIS A 990 -14.93 5.37 -9.34
N PRO A 991 -15.41 5.95 -10.45
CA PRO A 991 -14.87 5.63 -11.77
C PRO A 991 -13.48 6.26 -11.91
N LYS A 992 -12.59 5.58 -12.63
CA LYS A 992 -11.23 6.05 -12.97
C LYS A 992 -10.89 5.62 -14.38
N MET A 993 -9.86 6.23 -14.96
CA MET A 993 -9.21 5.69 -16.14
C MET A 993 -8.27 4.54 -15.76
N HIS A 994 -8.15 3.55 -16.65
CA HIS A 994 -7.09 2.55 -16.57
C HIS A 994 -5.74 3.25 -16.80
N PRO A 995 -4.69 2.94 -16.01
CA PRO A 995 -3.41 3.66 -16.12
C PRO A 995 -2.72 3.47 -17.48
N CYS A 996 -3.00 2.35 -18.16
CA CYS A 996 -2.26 1.94 -19.37
C CYS A 996 -3.15 1.60 -20.57
N GLY A 997 -4.42 1.25 -20.33
CA GLY A 997 -5.23 0.53 -21.31
C GLY A 997 -5.87 1.51 -22.27
N LEU A 998 -5.63 1.32 -23.57
CA LEU A 998 -6.28 2.04 -24.64
C LEU A 998 -7.12 1.07 -25.46
N VAL A 999 -8.25 1.53 -25.97
CA VAL A 999 -9.08 0.74 -26.89
C VAL A 999 -9.16 1.42 -28.24
N LEU A 1000 -9.08 0.58 -29.28
CA LEU A 1000 -9.29 0.97 -30.66
C LEU A 1000 -10.51 0.22 -31.21
N SER A 1001 -11.36 0.91 -31.95
CA SER A 1001 -12.59 0.34 -32.49
C SER A 1001 -12.75 0.59 -33.98
N ARG A 1002 -13.29 -0.40 -34.69
CA ARG A 1002 -13.72 -0.26 -36.08
C ARG A 1002 -14.98 0.59 -36.21
N GLN A 1003 -15.99 0.35 -35.37
CA GLN A 1003 -17.19 1.19 -35.27
C GLN A 1003 -16.91 2.46 -34.45
N PRO A 1004 -17.73 3.50 -34.60
CA PRO A 1004 -17.75 4.61 -33.65
C PRO A 1004 -17.99 4.13 -32.21
N MET A 1005 -17.28 4.71 -31.26
CA MET A 1005 -17.25 4.29 -29.85
C MET A 1005 -18.65 4.29 -29.23
N HIS A 1006 -19.50 5.27 -29.57
CA HIS A 1006 -20.85 5.36 -29.05
C HIS A 1006 -21.78 4.22 -29.48
N GLU A 1007 -21.45 3.43 -30.51
CA GLU A 1007 -22.19 2.20 -30.83
C GLU A 1007 -21.86 1.05 -29.87
N LEU A 1008 -20.75 1.14 -29.14
CA LEU A 1008 -20.20 0.09 -28.28
C LEU A 1008 -20.24 0.45 -26.80
N THR A 1009 -19.91 1.68 -26.42
CA THR A 1009 -19.89 2.17 -25.04
C THR A 1009 -19.99 3.69 -24.97
N PRO A 1010 -20.66 4.26 -23.95
CA PRO A 1010 -20.46 5.67 -23.60
C PRO A 1010 -19.05 5.91 -23.06
N THR A 1011 -18.65 7.18 -23.05
CA THR A 1011 -17.36 7.66 -22.56
C THR A 1011 -17.52 8.87 -21.65
N PHE A 1012 -16.71 8.97 -20.61
CA PHE A 1012 -16.56 10.19 -19.82
C PHE A 1012 -15.16 10.80 -20.06
N ARG A 1013 -14.96 12.08 -19.70
CA ARG A 1013 -13.62 12.69 -19.73
C ARG A 1013 -12.90 12.43 -18.42
N SER A 1014 -11.73 11.79 -18.50
CA SER A 1014 -10.84 11.63 -17.34
C SER A 1014 -10.22 12.97 -16.92
N ASN A 1015 -9.59 13.00 -15.73
CA ASN A 1015 -8.85 14.19 -15.26
C ASN A 1015 -7.70 14.59 -16.18
N LYS A 1016 -7.17 13.66 -17.00
CA LYS A 1016 -6.17 13.95 -18.04
C LYS A 1016 -6.79 14.48 -19.34
N GLY A 1017 -8.11 14.64 -19.40
CA GLY A 1017 -8.83 15.17 -20.55
C GLY A 1017 -9.22 14.12 -21.60
N TRP A 1018 -8.69 12.91 -21.54
CA TRP A 1018 -8.97 11.86 -22.54
C TRP A 1018 -10.35 11.23 -22.38
N PRO A 1019 -11.07 10.96 -23.49
CA PRO A 1019 -12.25 10.10 -23.51
C PRO A 1019 -11.92 8.73 -22.91
N THR A 1020 -12.74 8.29 -21.95
CA THR A 1020 -12.55 7.05 -21.19
C THR A 1020 -13.83 6.24 -21.20
N THR A 1021 -13.77 4.96 -21.53
CA THR A 1021 -14.96 4.09 -21.62
C THR A 1021 -15.66 3.95 -20.27
N HIS A 1022 -16.98 3.77 -20.28
CA HIS A 1022 -17.69 3.37 -19.06
C HIS A 1022 -17.37 1.91 -18.69
N PHE A 1023 -17.01 1.08 -19.66
CA PHE A 1023 -16.64 -0.31 -19.42
C PHE A 1023 -15.21 -0.42 -18.90
N ASP A 1024 -15.02 -1.31 -17.92
CA ASP A 1024 -13.68 -1.72 -17.49
C ASP A 1024 -13.07 -2.73 -18.47
N MET A 1025 -11.90 -3.27 -18.11
CA MET A 1025 -11.14 -4.17 -18.97
C MET A 1025 -11.95 -5.40 -19.41
N ASP A 1026 -12.60 -6.09 -18.46
CA ASP A 1026 -13.35 -7.31 -18.76
C ASP A 1026 -14.59 -7.00 -19.59
N ALA A 1027 -15.27 -5.87 -19.30
CA ALA A 1027 -16.44 -5.45 -20.05
C ALA A 1027 -16.10 -5.01 -21.49
N VAL A 1028 -14.97 -4.31 -21.67
CA VAL A 1028 -14.42 -3.93 -22.98
C VAL A 1028 -14.09 -5.17 -23.81
N GLU A 1029 -13.41 -6.16 -23.24
CA GLU A 1029 -13.10 -7.42 -23.93
C GLU A 1029 -14.39 -8.16 -24.33
N ALA A 1030 -15.39 -8.21 -23.45
CA ALA A 1030 -16.65 -8.91 -23.70
C ALA A 1030 -17.45 -8.34 -24.89
N VAL A 1031 -17.40 -7.02 -25.09
CA VAL A 1031 -18.07 -6.35 -26.22
C VAL A 1031 -17.23 -6.34 -27.50
N GLY A 1032 -16.04 -6.96 -27.49
CA GLY A 1032 -15.19 -7.13 -28.66
C GLY A 1032 -14.33 -5.90 -29.01
N LEU A 1033 -14.11 -4.99 -28.05
CA LEU A 1033 -13.16 -3.89 -28.23
C LEU A 1033 -11.72 -4.41 -28.10
N VAL A 1034 -10.84 -3.90 -28.96
CA VAL A 1034 -9.43 -4.29 -28.98
C VAL A 1034 -8.67 -3.39 -28.03
N LYS A 1035 -8.08 -3.99 -27.00
CA LYS A 1035 -7.23 -3.31 -26.03
C LYS A 1035 -5.77 -3.33 -26.47
N MET A 1036 -5.07 -2.23 -26.24
CA MET A 1036 -3.61 -2.12 -26.29
C MET A 1036 -3.12 -1.45 -25.02
N ASP A 1037 -2.17 -2.07 -24.32
CA ASP A 1037 -1.61 -1.52 -23.08
C ASP A 1037 -0.36 -0.69 -23.38
N ILE A 1038 -0.49 0.62 -23.16
CA ILE A 1038 0.57 1.62 -23.26
C ILE A 1038 1.07 1.93 -21.86
N LEU A 1039 2.23 1.39 -21.52
CA LEU A 1039 2.73 1.36 -20.16
C LEU A 1039 3.83 2.40 -19.91
N ALA A 1040 4.00 2.75 -18.63
CA ALA A 1040 5.06 3.64 -18.16
C ALA A 1040 6.08 2.84 -17.35
N GLN A 1041 7.35 3.00 -17.70
CA GLN A 1041 8.44 2.34 -17.02
C GLN A 1041 9.60 3.34 -16.81
N GLY A 1042 10.15 3.32 -15.59
CA GLY A 1042 11.12 4.33 -15.13
C GLY A 1042 12.55 4.10 -15.63
N GLY A 1043 12.97 2.84 -15.78
CA GLY A 1043 14.31 2.48 -16.25
C GLY A 1043 14.60 2.97 -17.66
N LEU A 1044 13.63 2.94 -18.58
CA LEU A 1044 13.74 3.47 -19.94
C LEU A 1044 13.98 4.98 -19.96
N ALA A 1045 13.39 5.74 -19.03
CA ALA A 1045 13.68 7.16 -18.88
C ALA A 1045 15.13 7.36 -18.41
N VAL A 1046 15.59 6.58 -17.43
CA VAL A 1046 16.98 6.60 -16.95
C VAL A 1046 17.97 6.22 -18.07
N MET A 1047 17.69 5.18 -18.86
CA MET A 1047 18.54 4.75 -19.98
C MET A 1047 18.64 5.84 -21.06
N ARG A 1048 17.51 6.48 -21.40
CA ARG A 1048 17.47 7.62 -22.34
C ARG A 1048 18.34 8.77 -21.82
N ASP A 1049 18.14 9.18 -20.57
CA ASP A 1049 18.84 10.33 -19.99
C ASP A 1049 20.34 10.04 -19.86
N THR A 1050 20.70 8.81 -19.49
CA THR A 1050 22.09 8.34 -19.48
C THR A 1050 22.71 8.41 -20.88
N ARG A 1051 22.00 7.97 -21.94
CA ARG A 1051 22.48 8.10 -23.32
C ARG A 1051 22.74 9.56 -23.70
N VAL A 1052 21.82 10.47 -23.36
CA VAL A 1052 21.96 11.90 -23.65
C VAL A 1052 23.18 12.49 -22.92
N LEU A 1053 23.36 12.16 -21.64
CA LEU A 1053 24.49 12.62 -20.84
C LEU A 1053 25.84 12.08 -21.35
N LEU A 1054 25.89 10.82 -21.79
CA LEU A 1054 27.09 10.22 -22.37
C LEU A 1054 27.41 10.81 -23.74
N ALA A 1055 26.40 11.03 -24.59
CA ALA A 1055 26.58 11.67 -25.89
C ALA A 1055 27.12 13.11 -25.76
N ALA A 1056 26.65 13.87 -24.76
CA ALA A 1056 27.17 15.20 -24.44
C ALA A 1056 28.67 15.19 -24.03
N ARG A 1057 29.20 14.03 -23.62
CA ARG A 1057 30.61 13.80 -23.31
C ARG A 1057 31.40 13.19 -24.48
N GLY A 1058 30.81 13.11 -25.67
CA GLY A 1058 31.43 12.49 -26.84
C GLY A 1058 31.45 10.96 -26.82
N MET A 1059 30.63 10.33 -25.96
CA MET A 1059 30.47 8.87 -25.90
C MET A 1059 29.15 8.45 -26.55
N GLN A 1060 29.23 7.85 -27.74
CA GLN A 1060 28.09 7.27 -28.43
C GLN A 1060 27.83 5.86 -27.90
N VAL A 1061 26.61 5.58 -27.44
CA VAL A 1061 26.25 4.29 -26.87
C VAL A 1061 25.25 3.57 -27.76
N ASP A 1062 25.54 2.31 -28.05
CA ASP A 1062 24.61 1.37 -28.68
C ASP A 1062 24.19 0.33 -27.63
N TRP A 1063 22.92 0.39 -27.22
CA TRP A 1063 22.35 -0.52 -26.21
C TRP A 1063 22.13 -1.93 -26.75
N GLU A 1064 21.84 -2.10 -28.04
CA GLU A 1064 21.60 -3.43 -28.64
C GLU A 1064 22.90 -4.23 -28.70
N GLN A 1065 24.01 -3.55 -28.98
CA GLN A 1065 25.34 -4.18 -29.02
C GLN A 1065 26.11 -4.06 -27.69
N CYS A 1066 25.57 -3.31 -26.72
CA CYS A 1066 26.25 -2.94 -25.48
C CYS A 1066 27.65 -2.34 -25.73
N THR A 1067 27.76 -1.41 -26.69
CA THR A 1067 29.03 -0.77 -27.05
C THR A 1067 29.06 0.73 -26.78
N VAL A 1068 30.26 1.24 -26.51
CA VAL A 1068 30.57 2.67 -26.38
C VAL A 1068 31.59 3.03 -27.46
N ASN A 1069 31.26 3.99 -28.33
CA ASN A 1069 32.05 4.38 -29.49
C ASN A 1069 32.43 3.18 -30.39
N GLY A 1070 31.51 2.22 -30.54
CA GLY A 1070 31.71 1.00 -31.32
C GLY A 1070 32.65 -0.04 -30.68
N ARG A 1071 32.98 0.11 -29.39
CA ARG A 1071 33.84 -0.82 -28.64
C ARG A 1071 33.13 -1.36 -27.40
N VAL A 1072 33.45 -2.59 -27.01
CA VAL A 1072 33.01 -3.17 -25.74
C VAL A 1072 33.76 -2.49 -24.59
N PRO A 1073 33.10 -2.02 -23.52
CA PRO A 1073 33.75 -1.30 -22.42
C PRO A 1073 34.82 -2.13 -21.68
N HIS A 1074 34.52 -3.38 -21.35
CA HIS A 1074 35.41 -4.29 -20.63
C HIS A 1074 35.58 -5.61 -21.40
N PRO A 1075 36.42 -5.63 -22.45
CA PRO A 1075 36.68 -6.86 -23.18
C PRO A 1075 37.35 -7.89 -22.25
N PRO A 1076 37.04 -9.19 -22.41
CA PRO A 1076 37.66 -10.23 -21.59
C PRO A 1076 39.19 -10.23 -21.78
N PRO A 1077 39.98 -10.63 -20.77
CA PRO A 1077 41.45 -10.58 -20.80
C PRO A 1077 42.10 -11.42 -21.92
N SER A 1078 41.34 -12.32 -22.56
CA SER A 1078 41.76 -13.10 -23.72
C SER A 1078 41.73 -12.32 -25.05
N CYS A 1079 41.29 -11.06 -25.08
CA CYS A 1079 41.14 -10.25 -26.29
C CYS A 1079 42.44 -9.45 -26.57
N PRO A 1080 43.04 -9.52 -27.77
CA PRO A 1080 44.25 -8.77 -28.10
C PRO A 1080 44.01 -7.24 -28.02
N PRO A 1081 44.98 -6.43 -27.53
CA PRO A 1081 44.81 -4.99 -27.27
C PRO A 1081 44.58 -4.11 -28.52
N HIS A 1082 44.63 -4.67 -29.74
CA HIS A 1082 44.54 -3.92 -31.00
C HIS A 1082 43.54 -4.49 -32.02
N GLN A 1083 42.71 -5.48 -31.66
CA GLN A 1083 41.61 -5.92 -32.50
C GLN A 1083 40.28 -5.66 -31.78
N PRO A 1084 39.35 -4.86 -32.36
CA PRO A 1084 38.00 -4.83 -31.84
C PRO A 1084 37.43 -6.26 -31.91
N PRO A 1085 36.84 -6.79 -30.82
CA PRO A 1085 36.20 -8.09 -30.87
C PRO A 1085 35.16 -8.05 -32.00
N ASP A 1086 35.17 -9.07 -32.86
CA ASP A 1086 34.13 -9.23 -33.86
C ASP A 1086 32.81 -9.56 -33.16
N LEU A 1087 32.08 -8.52 -32.77
CA LEU A 1087 30.78 -8.60 -32.11
C LEU A 1087 29.72 -9.26 -33.00
N SER A 1088 29.96 -9.33 -34.32
CA SER A 1088 29.07 -10.02 -35.25
C SER A 1088 29.20 -11.55 -35.21
N ALA A 1089 30.27 -12.08 -34.60
CA ALA A 1089 30.57 -13.51 -34.58
C ALA A 1089 29.93 -14.31 -33.42
N THR A 1090 29.52 -13.65 -32.32
CA THR A 1090 28.96 -14.34 -31.15
C THR A 1090 27.69 -13.65 -30.62
N PRO A 1091 26.51 -14.29 -30.70
CA PRO A 1091 25.23 -13.73 -30.21
C PRO A 1091 25.19 -13.34 -28.73
N ASP A 1092 26.09 -13.91 -27.92
CA ASP A 1092 26.20 -13.66 -26.49
C ASP A 1092 27.19 -12.55 -26.13
N ALA A 1093 27.86 -11.93 -27.10
CA ALA A 1093 28.87 -10.92 -26.82
C ALA A 1093 28.39 -9.78 -25.88
N PRO A 1094 27.15 -9.26 -26.00
CA PRO A 1094 26.65 -8.22 -25.10
C PRO A 1094 26.60 -8.66 -23.62
N PHE A 1095 26.46 -9.96 -23.36
CA PHE A 1095 26.29 -10.52 -22.02
C PHE A 1095 27.59 -11.05 -21.40
N ARG A 1096 28.76 -10.69 -21.93
CA ARG A 1096 30.06 -11.24 -21.50
C ARG A 1096 30.91 -10.28 -20.65
N ASP A 1097 30.39 -9.12 -20.29
CA ASP A 1097 31.12 -8.16 -19.46
C ASP A 1097 31.31 -8.70 -18.02
N PRO A 1098 32.56 -9.02 -17.60
CA PRO A 1098 32.80 -9.60 -16.28
C PRO A 1098 32.56 -8.61 -15.14
N ALA A 1099 32.65 -7.30 -15.39
CA ALA A 1099 32.42 -6.27 -14.38
C ALA A 1099 30.93 -6.17 -14.04
N VAL A 1100 30.04 -6.25 -15.04
CA VAL A 1100 28.59 -6.30 -14.85
C VAL A 1100 28.19 -7.49 -13.97
N TRP A 1101 28.68 -8.69 -14.32
CA TRP A 1101 28.37 -9.89 -13.53
C TRP A 1101 28.98 -9.87 -12.14
N ALA A 1102 30.16 -9.26 -11.95
CA ALA A 1102 30.73 -9.07 -10.61
C ALA A 1102 29.88 -8.12 -9.75
N MET A 1103 29.35 -7.05 -10.33
CA MET A 1103 28.43 -6.13 -9.65
C MET A 1103 27.14 -6.85 -9.23
N ILE A 1104 26.53 -7.62 -10.12
CA ILE A 1104 25.28 -8.35 -9.84
C ILE A 1104 25.53 -9.45 -8.79
N ALA A 1105 26.57 -10.27 -8.96
CA ALA A 1105 26.90 -11.38 -8.05
C ALA A 1105 27.32 -10.92 -6.65
N SER A 1106 27.83 -9.69 -6.49
CA SER A 1106 28.14 -9.10 -5.19
C SER A 1106 26.94 -8.44 -4.50
N GLY A 1107 25.79 -8.35 -5.18
CA GLY A 1107 24.56 -7.72 -4.68
C GLY A 1107 24.57 -6.20 -4.78
N ASN A 1108 25.46 -5.61 -5.58
CA ASN A 1108 25.59 -4.18 -5.79
C ASN A 1108 24.67 -3.63 -6.89
N ALA A 1109 23.67 -4.40 -7.33
CA ALA A 1109 22.71 -4.00 -8.37
C ALA A 1109 21.59 -3.07 -7.86
N ARG A 1110 21.87 -2.21 -6.88
CA ARG A 1110 20.90 -1.21 -6.39
C ARG A 1110 20.69 -0.15 -7.48
N ALA A 1111 19.44 0.26 -7.71
CA ALA A 1111 19.04 1.14 -8.82
C ALA A 1111 19.16 0.53 -10.23
N VAL A 1112 19.45 -0.78 -10.35
CA VAL A 1112 19.25 -1.50 -11.61
C VAL A 1112 17.80 -2.00 -11.64
N HIS A 1113 17.06 -1.57 -12.67
CA HIS A 1113 15.64 -1.88 -12.79
C HIS A 1113 15.40 -3.40 -12.72
N HIS A 1114 14.28 -3.82 -12.14
CA HIS A 1114 13.92 -5.21 -11.82
C HIS A 1114 14.79 -5.98 -10.80
N ILE A 1115 16.09 -5.69 -10.67
CA ILE A 1115 16.99 -6.50 -9.83
C ILE A 1115 17.50 -5.81 -8.55
N GLU A 1116 16.97 -4.64 -8.22
CA GLU A 1116 17.39 -3.82 -7.07
C GLU A 1116 16.87 -4.25 -5.69
N SER A 1117 15.80 -5.05 -5.62
CA SER A 1117 15.16 -5.37 -4.33
C SER A 1117 16.09 -6.19 -3.42
N PRO A 1118 16.03 -6.03 -2.08
CA PRO A 1118 16.88 -6.79 -1.15
C PRO A 1118 16.77 -8.30 -1.32
N ALA A 1119 15.57 -8.79 -1.63
CA ALA A 1119 15.33 -10.21 -1.87
C ALA A 1119 15.99 -10.70 -3.18
N MET A 1120 15.94 -9.89 -4.24
CA MET A 1120 16.58 -10.21 -5.51
C MET A 1120 18.10 -10.17 -5.39
N THR A 1121 18.66 -9.09 -4.86
CA THR A 1121 20.13 -8.94 -4.71
C THR A 1121 20.70 -10.04 -3.81
N ALA A 1122 19.99 -10.44 -2.76
CA ALA A 1122 20.35 -11.60 -1.95
C ALA A 1122 20.34 -12.90 -2.76
N LEU A 1123 19.34 -13.15 -3.61
CA LEU A 1123 19.28 -14.35 -4.44
C LEU A 1123 20.38 -14.38 -5.51
N CYS A 1124 20.65 -13.25 -6.17
CA CYS A 1124 21.78 -13.11 -7.10
C CYS A 1124 23.11 -13.45 -6.43
N ARG A 1125 23.33 -12.95 -5.20
CA ARG A 1125 24.50 -13.29 -4.38
C ARG A 1125 24.54 -14.76 -4.00
N MET A 1126 23.41 -15.29 -3.52
CA MET A 1126 23.31 -16.70 -3.13
C MET A 1126 23.67 -17.60 -4.29
N CYS A 1127 23.17 -17.33 -5.50
CA CYS A 1127 23.47 -18.10 -6.70
C CYS A 1127 24.88 -17.83 -7.25
N ASN A 1128 25.53 -16.72 -6.89
CA ASN A 1128 26.71 -16.19 -7.58
C ASN A 1128 26.49 -16.16 -9.10
N VAL A 1129 25.40 -15.52 -9.54
CA VAL A 1129 24.98 -15.52 -10.95
C VAL A 1129 26.02 -14.83 -11.85
N ARG A 1130 26.40 -15.47 -12.96
CA ARG A 1130 27.43 -14.98 -13.89
C ARG A 1130 27.03 -15.04 -15.37
N ASP A 1131 25.75 -15.28 -15.64
CA ASP A 1131 25.23 -15.44 -16.98
C ASP A 1131 23.77 -14.98 -17.08
N ILE A 1132 23.37 -14.62 -18.31
CA ILE A 1132 22.04 -14.07 -18.61
C ILE A 1132 20.91 -15.08 -18.40
N ASP A 1133 21.14 -16.35 -18.75
CA ASP A 1133 20.12 -17.40 -18.63
C ASP A 1133 19.79 -17.67 -17.14
N GLY A 1134 20.82 -17.65 -16.28
CA GLY A 1134 20.70 -17.70 -14.82
C GLY A 1134 19.97 -16.49 -14.25
N LEU A 1135 20.25 -15.28 -14.71
CA LEU A 1135 19.55 -14.06 -14.27
C LEU A 1135 18.06 -14.12 -14.63
N ILE A 1136 17.72 -14.54 -15.85
CA ILE A 1136 16.34 -14.71 -16.30
C ILE A 1136 15.58 -15.70 -15.41
N ALA A 1137 16.21 -16.82 -15.03
CA ALA A 1137 15.60 -17.76 -14.10
C ALA A 1137 15.41 -17.17 -12.70
N ILE A 1138 16.40 -16.44 -12.19
CA ILE A 1138 16.34 -15.76 -10.88
C ILE A 1138 15.19 -14.74 -10.82
N VAL A 1139 15.01 -13.93 -11.88
CA VAL A 1139 13.91 -12.95 -12.00
C VAL A 1139 12.53 -13.59 -11.83
N SER A 1140 12.39 -14.86 -12.22
CA SER A 1140 11.14 -15.61 -12.08
C SER A 1140 11.01 -16.35 -10.74
N VAL A 1141 12.10 -16.82 -10.15
CA VAL A 1141 12.09 -17.63 -8.90
C VAL A 1141 11.81 -16.79 -7.64
N ILE A 1142 12.07 -15.48 -7.64
CA ILE A 1142 11.93 -14.61 -6.45
C ILE A 1142 10.48 -14.21 -6.07
N ARG A 1143 9.51 -15.14 -6.10
CA ARG A 1143 8.08 -14.85 -5.84
C ARG A 1143 7.59 -15.48 -4.52
N PRO A 1144 6.54 -14.96 -3.86
CA PRO A 1144 6.07 -15.45 -2.55
C PRO A 1144 5.75 -16.95 -2.50
N GLY A 1145 5.23 -17.56 -3.58
CA GLY A 1145 5.05 -19.03 -3.64
C GLY A 1145 6.34 -19.82 -3.75
N ALA A 1146 7.24 -19.44 -4.67
CA ALA A 1146 8.53 -20.10 -4.84
C ALA A 1146 9.49 -19.84 -3.66
N ALA A 1147 9.29 -18.76 -2.90
CA ALA A 1147 10.02 -18.43 -1.69
C ALA A 1147 9.71 -19.34 -0.51
N ASN A 1148 8.45 -19.74 -0.36
CA ASN A 1148 7.96 -20.41 0.84
C ASN A 1148 8.14 -21.93 0.81
N GLU A 1149 8.40 -22.54 -0.35
CA GLU A 1149 8.47 -24.00 -0.54
C GLU A 1149 9.90 -24.55 -0.75
N GLN A 1150 10.93 -23.88 -0.25
CA GLN A 1150 12.35 -24.21 -0.51
C GLN A 1150 12.77 -24.22 -2.00
N LYS A 1151 11.89 -23.87 -2.96
CA LYS A 1151 12.21 -23.85 -4.40
C LYS A 1151 13.38 -22.90 -4.69
N LYS A 1152 13.48 -21.76 -4.00
CA LYS A 1152 14.66 -20.87 -4.04
C LYS A 1152 15.95 -21.60 -3.68
N VAL A 1153 15.96 -22.30 -2.54
CA VAL A 1153 17.15 -23.01 -2.05
C VAL A 1153 17.54 -24.14 -3.00
N ARG A 1154 16.56 -24.93 -3.47
CA ARG A 1154 16.80 -25.99 -4.46
C ARG A 1154 17.34 -25.44 -5.77
N PHE A 1155 16.74 -24.36 -6.28
CA PHE A 1155 17.22 -23.68 -7.48
C PHE A 1155 18.67 -23.23 -7.30
N THR A 1156 18.98 -22.52 -6.20
CA THR A 1156 20.32 -22.04 -5.89
C THR A 1156 21.35 -23.17 -5.80
N ARG A 1157 21.02 -24.26 -5.09
CA ARG A 1157 21.92 -25.42 -4.94
C ARG A 1157 22.17 -26.10 -6.28
N ARG A 1158 21.13 -26.30 -7.10
CA ARG A 1158 21.26 -26.94 -8.41
C ARG A 1158 21.99 -26.06 -9.43
N TYR A 1159 21.71 -24.77 -9.42
CA TYR A 1159 22.42 -23.78 -10.26
C TYR A 1159 23.92 -23.76 -9.95
N GLN A 1160 24.31 -23.87 -8.67
CA GLN A 1160 25.72 -23.97 -8.26
C GLN A 1160 26.34 -25.36 -8.42
N GLY A 1161 25.58 -26.37 -8.87
CA GLY A 1161 26.06 -27.75 -8.94
C GLY A 1161 26.23 -28.44 -7.57
N LEU A 1162 25.69 -27.88 -6.49
CA LEU A 1162 25.68 -28.48 -5.14
C LEU A 1162 24.62 -29.59 -4.98
N GLU A 1163 23.70 -29.71 -5.94
CA GLU A 1163 22.66 -30.74 -6.02
C GLU A 1163 22.39 -31.05 -7.50
N ALA A 1164 22.24 -32.33 -7.86
CA ALA A 1164 21.90 -32.71 -9.22
C ALA A 1164 20.41 -32.42 -9.54
N PRO A 1165 20.05 -31.92 -10.74
CA PRO A 1165 18.66 -31.82 -11.17
C PRO A 1165 17.98 -33.18 -11.20
N VAL A 1166 16.74 -33.25 -10.71
CA VAL A 1166 15.91 -34.45 -10.76
C VAL A 1166 14.64 -34.15 -11.55
N TYR A 1167 14.31 -35.01 -12.50
CA TYR A 1167 13.10 -34.93 -13.32
C TYR A 1167 12.17 -36.10 -12.99
N ALA A 1168 10.86 -35.83 -12.86
CA ALA A 1168 9.89 -36.88 -12.60
C ALA A 1168 9.72 -37.87 -13.78
N HIS A 1169 10.08 -37.44 -14.99
CA HIS A 1169 10.07 -38.27 -16.19
C HIS A 1169 11.06 -37.71 -17.24
N PRO A 1170 11.74 -38.55 -18.05
CA PRO A 1170 12.71 -38.08 -19.06
C PRO A 1170 12.14 -37.06 -20.07
N SER A 1171 10.85 -37.16 -20.40
CA SER A 1171 10.20 -36.20 -21.31
C SER A 1171 10.14 -34.77 -20.77
N LEU A 1172 10.37 -34.56 -19.46
CA LEU A 1172 10.35 -33.24 -18.83
C LEU A 1172 11.70 -32.53 -18.85
N GLU A 1173 12.80 -33.25 -19.12
CA GLU A 1173 14.14 -32.67 -19.14
C GLU A 1173 14.27 -31.54 -20.18
N PRO A 1174 13.84 -31.70 -21.45
CA PRO A 1174 13.90 -30.61 -22.42
C PRO A 1174 13.11 -29.36 -22.00
N CYS A 1175 12.02 -29.53 -21.23
CA CYS A 1175 11.17 -28.45 -20.77
C CYS A 1175 11.76 -27.71 -19.56
N LEU A 1176 12.32 -28.45 -18.59
CA LEU A 1176 12.67 -27.92 -17.27
C LEU A 1176 14.18 -27.74 -17.04
N ARG A 1177 15.03 -28.08 -18.01
CA ARG A 1177 16.50 -27.98 -17.86
C ARG A 1177 16.99 -26.58 -17.48
N SER A 1178 16.38 -25.53 -18.05
CA SER A 1178 16.77 -24.13 -17.84
C SER A 1178 16.52 -23.68 -16.41
N THR A 1179 15.74 -24.45 -15.67
CA THR A 1179 15.34 -24.21 -14.28
C THR A 1179 15.67 -25.40 -13.38
N PHE A 1180 16.59 -26.25 -13.84
CA PHE A 1180 17.14 -27.38 -13.09
C PHE A 1180 16.06 -28.32 -12.52
N GLY A 1181 15.03 -28.61 -13.33
CA GLY A 1181 13.94 -29.52 -12.96
C GLY A 1181 12.81 -28.89 -12.15
N LEU A 1182 12.77 -27.56 -12.01
CA LEU A 1182 11.74 -26.84 -11.27
C LEU A 1182 10.69 -26.21 -12.21
N VAL A 1183 9.41 -26.36 -11.89
CA VAL A 1183 8.35 -25.67 -12.62
C VAL A 1183 8.30 -24.19 -12.17
N VAL A 1184 8.93 -23.31 -12.94
CA VAL A 1184 9.01 -21.86 -12.67
C VAL A 1184 8.19 -21.00 -13.64
N TYR A 1185 8.17 -21.35 -14.92
CA TYR A 1185 7.49 -20.56 -15.95
C TYR A 1185 6.08 -21.06 -16.28
N GLU A 1186 5.22 -20.16 -16.74
CA GLU A 1186 3.92 -20.49 -17.30
C GLU A 1186 4.01 -21.45 -18.48
N GLU A 1187 5.01 -21.25 -19.33
CA GLU A 1187 5.30 -22.05 -20.52
C GLU A 1187 5.61 -23.50 -20.16
N HIS A 1188 6.18 -23.77 -18.98
CA HIS A 1188 6.42 -25.14 -18.52
C HIS A 1188 5.12 -25.92 -18.38
N ILE A 1189 4.02 -25.30 -17.94
CA ILE A 1189 2.73 -26.01 -17.83
C ILE A 1189 2.26 -26.47 -19.21
N LEU A 1190 2.38 -25.59 -20.21
CA LEU A 1190 2.01 -25.91 -21.59
C LEU A 1190 2.91 -27.00 -22.17
N GLN A 1191 4.23 -26.85 -21.99
CA GLN A 1191 5.23 -27.79 -22.48
C GLN A 1191 5.12 -29.16 -21.81
N ILE A 1192 4.85 -29.24 -20.51
CA ILE A 1192 4.64 -30.51 -19.79
C ILE A 1192 3.36 -31.18 -20.31
N CYS A 1193 2.27 -30.44 -20.46
CA CYS A 1193 1.01 -30.98 -20.98
C CYS A 1193 1.18 -31.55 -22.40
N GLU A 1194 1.94 -30.87 -23.26
CA GLU A 1194 2.21 -31.34 -24.62
C GLU A 1194 3.21 -32.51 -24.63
N ALA A 1195 4.37 -32.37 -23.99
CA ALA A 1195 5.46 -33.34 -24.08
C ALA A 1195 5.19 -34.64 -23.30
N PHE A 1196 4.54 -34.55 -22.13
CA PHE A 1196 4.22 -35.72 -21.30
C PHE A 1196 2.85 -36.30 -21.62
N ALA A 1197 1.79 -35.49 -21.62
CA ALA A 1197 0.43 -36.01 -21.83
C ALA A 1197 -0.03 -36.00 -23.29
N GLY A 1198 0.61 -35.24 -24.18
CA GLY A 1198 0.09 -35.02 -25.54
C GLY A 1198 -1.20 -34.21 -25.56
N LEU A 1199 -1.48 -33.45 -24.50
CA LEU A 1199 -2.68 -32.64 -24.39
C LEU A 1199 -2.62 -31.48 -25.38
N ASN A 1200 -3.77 -31.12 -25.96
CA ASN A 1200 -3.86 -30.02 -26.91
C ASN A 1200 -3.37 -28.68 -26.28
N PRO A 1201 -2.55 -27.86 -26.98
CA PRO A 1201 -2.02 -26.60 -26.45
C PRO A 1201 -3.08 -25.60 -25.96
N GLY A 1202 -4.24 -25.57 -26.62
CA GLY A 1202 -5.38 -24.75 -26.21
C GLY A 1202 -5.93 -25.15 -24.84
N ARG A 1203 -6.14 -26.45 -24.60
CA ARG A 1203 -6.56 -26.97 -23.28
C ARG A 1203 -5.46 -26.75 -22.23
N ALA A 1204 -4.19 -26.89 -22.61
CA ALA A 1204 -3.08 -26.59 -21.70
C ALA A 1204 -3.04 -25.11 -21.28
N ASP A 1205 -3.36 -24.16 -22.18
CA ASP A 1205 -3.48 -22.73 -21.80
C ASP A 1205 -4.75 -22.45 -20.97
N VAL A 1206 -5.85 -23.19 -21.17
CA VAL A 1206 -6.99 -23.15 -20.22
C VAL A 1206 -6.54 -23.60 -18.83
N LEU A 1207 -5.82 -24.72 -18.71
CA LEU A 1207 -5.30 -25.22 -17.44
C LEU A 1207 -4.39 -24.19 -16.77
N ARG A 1208 -3.42 -23.64 -17.50
CA ARG A 1208 -2.52 -22.60 -16.98
C ARG A 1208 -3.32 -21.43 -16.41
N ARG A 1209 -4.32 -20.92 -17.13
CA ARG A 1209 -5.18 -19.82 -16.66
C ARG A 1209 -5.98 -20.22 -15.43
N ALA A 1210 -6.54 -21.41 -15.42
CA ALA A 1210 -7.29 -21.94 -14.29
C ALA A 1210 -6.40 -22.07 -13.04
N LEU A 1211 -5.14 -22.50 -13.17
CA LEU A 1211 -4.16 -22.55 -12.07
C LEU A 1211 -3.77 -21.15 -11.57
N VAL A 1212 -3.57 -20.19 -12.47
CA VAL A 1212 -3.25 -18.80 -12.12
C VAL A 1212 -4.43 -18.13 -11.41
N LYS A 1213 -5.65 -18.35 -11.90
CA LYS A 1213 -6.90 -17.81 -11.33
C LYS A 1213 -7.47 -18.67 -10.19
N GLN A 1214 -6.84 -19.81 -9.88
CA GLN A 1214 -7.28 -20.77 -8.86
C GLN A 1214 -8.71 -21.31 -9.07
N GLN A 1215 -9.11 -21.50 -10.33
CA GLN A 1215 -10.41 -22.06 -10.71
C GLN A 1215 -10.39 -23.59 -10.59
N TRP A 1216 -10.42 -24.10 -9.36
CA TRP A 1216 -10.21 -25.53 -9.07
C TRP A 1216 -11.22 -26.46 -9.74
N ALA A 1217 -12.46 -26.02 -9.96
CA ALA A 1217 -13.44 -26.82 -10.71
C ALA A 1217 -12.97 -27.14 -12.14
N GLU A 1218 -12.45 -26.15 -12.86
CA GLU A 1218 -11.89 -26.33 -14.20
C GLU A 1218 -10.57 -27.13 -14.16
N VAL A 1219 -9.72 -26.91 -13.15
CA VAL A 1219 -8.49 -27.68 -12.96
C VAL A 1219 -8.79 -29.17 -12.80
N GLN A 1220 -9.81 -29.54 -12.03
CA GLN A 1220 -10.21 -30.93 -11.84
C GLN A 1220 -10.80 -31.55 -13.11
N ALA A 1221 -11.58 -30.77 -13.88
CA ALA A 1221 -12.08 -31.24 -15.17
C ALA A 1221 -10.92 -31.59 -16.13
N ILE A 1222 -9.91 -30.73 -16.20
CA ILE A 1222 -8.73 -30.96 -17.05
C ILE A 1222 -7.82 -32.07 -16.50
N ALA A 1223 -7.81 -32.30 -15.19
CA ALA A 1223 -7.04 -33.39 -14.58
C ALA A 1223 -7.40 -34.76 -15.18
N ALA A 1224 -8.70 -35.00 -15.40
CA ALA A 1224 -9.19 -36.23 -16.02
C ALA A 1224 -8.73 -36.36 -17.48
N GLU A 1225 -8.80 -35.27 -18.26
CA GLU A 1225 -8.32 -35.22 -19.64
C GLU A 1225 -6.81 -35.48 -19.72
N PHE A 1226 -6.02 -34.84 -18.86
CA PHE A 1226 -4.58 -35.02 -18.77
C PHE A 1226 -4.20 -36.47 -18.46
N ALA A 1227 -4.88 -37.08 -17.47
CA ALA A 1227 -4.62 -38.46 -17.08
C ALA A 1227 -4.98 -39.45 -18.21
N ALA A 1228 -6.10 -39.25 -18.89
CA ALA A 1228 -6.50 -40.09 -20.02
C ALA A 1228 -5.50 -39.98 -21.19
N ALA A 1229 -5.06 -38.76 -21.52
CA ALA A 1229 -4.10 -38.52 -22.59
C ALA A 1229 -2.71 -39.12 -22.26
N ALA A 1230 -2.25 -38.97 -21.01
CA ALA A 1230 -0.99 -39.56 -20.57
C ALA A 1230 -1.03 -41.10 -20.54
N LYS A 1231 -2.15 -41.71 -20.12
CA LYS A 1231 -2.35 -43.17 -20.19
C LYS A 1231 -2.27 -43.67 -21.64
N ALA A 1232 -2.85 -42.95 -22.59
CA ALA A 1232 -2.80 -43.30 -24.01
C ALA A 1232 -1.37 -43.27 -24.59
N ARG A 1233 -0.44 -42.54 -23.96
CA ARG A 1233 1.00 -42.51 -24.31
C ARG A 1233 1.84 -43.57 -23.58
N GLY A 1234 1.20 -44.43 -22.78
CA GLY A 1234 1.84 -45.55 -22.09
C GLY A 1234 2.46 -45.19 -20.72
N HIS A 1235 2.09 -44.06 -20.12
CA HIS A 1235 2.58 -43.69 -18.80
C HIS A 1235 1.84 -44.41 -17.67
N SER A 1236 2.57 -44.83 -16.62
CA SER A 1236 1.99 -45.47 -15.43
C SER A 1236 1.16 -44.49 -14.60
N GLU A 1237 0.17 -44.99 -13.85
CA GLU A 1237 -0.65 -44.14 -12.97
C GLU A 1237 0.19 -43.41 -11.91
N GLU A 1238 1.25 -44.06 -11.41
CA GLU A 1238 2.15 -43.43 -10.45
C GLU A 1238 2.88 -42.23 -11.07
N THR A 1239 3.45 -42.40 -12.27
CA THR A 1239 4.13 -41.32 -12.99
C THR A 1239 3.16 -40.19 -13.30
N ILE A 1240 1.94 -40.49 -13.75
CA ILE A 1240 0.91 -39.48 -14.03
C ILE A 1240 0.59 -38.68 -12.78
N ARG A 1241 0.40 -39.33 -11.63
CA ARG A 1241 0.14 -38.66 -10.35
C ARG A 1241 1.30 -37.76 -9.93
N GLN A 1242 2.54 -38.22 -10.09
CA GLN A 1242 3.74 -37.44 -9.78
C GLN A 1242 3.86 -36.19 -10.66
N VAL A 1243 3.67 -36.32 -11.98
CA VAL A 1243 3.74 -35.20 -12.91
C VAL A 1243 2.57 -34.22 -12.72
N TRP A 1244 1.36 -34.73 -12.47
CA TRP A 1244 0.21 -33.88 -12.17
C TRP A 1244 0.43 -33.06 -10.89
N ALA A 1245 1.00 -33.66 -9.85
CA ALA A 1245 1.35 -32.94 -8.63
C ALA A 1245 2.35 -31.80 -8.87
N LEU A 1246 3.31 -31.98 -9.79
CA LEU A 1246 4.22 -30.91 -10.22
C LEU A 1246 3.47 -29.77 -10.93
N VAL A 1247 2.51 -30.10 -11.80
CA VAL A 1247 1.69 -29.13 -12.53
C VAL A 1247 0.78 -28.35 -11.58
N THR A 1248 0.08 -29.02 -10.66
CA THR A 1248 -0.85 -28.37 -9.71
C THR A 1248 -0.13 -27.64 -8.57
N GLY A 1249 1.09 -28.05 -8.23
CA GLY A 1249 1.97 -27.32 -7.29
C GLY A 1249 2.45 -25.96 -7.82
N PHE A 1250 2.01 -25.59 -9.03
CA PHE A 1250 2.22 -24.30 -9.68
C PHE A 1250 0.92 -23.48 -9.69
N HIS A 1251 0.38 -23.15 -8.51
CA HIS A 1251 -0.81 -22.30 -8.38
C HIS A 1251 -0.44 -20.89 -7.88
N GLY A 1252 -1.07 -19.84 -8.44
CA GLY A 1252 -0.98 -18.45 -7.94
C GLY A 1252 0.34 -17.68 -8.13
N TYR A 1253 1.44 -18.31 -8.56
CA TYR A 1253 2.78 -17.67 -8.62
C TYR A 1253 3.53 -17.88 -9.94
N ALA A 1254 2.79 -18.11 -11.01
CA ALA A 1254 3.36 -18.35 -12.33
C ALA A 1254 3.96 -17.09 -12.95
N PHE A 1255 5.04 -17.25 -13.73
CA PHE A 1255 5.66 -16.13 -14.45
C PHE A 1255 5.92 -16.47 -15.92
N CYS A 1256 5.67 -15.52 -16.82
CA CYS A 1256 5.92 -15.71 -18.25
C CYS A 1256 7.42 -15.62 -18.53
N LYS A 1257 7.98 -16.66 -19.17
CA LYS A 1257 9.41 -16.72 -19.51
C LYS A 1257 9.81 -15.57 -20.43
N ALA A 1258 9.05 -15.33 -21.50
CA ALA A 1258 9.32 -14.25 -22.46
C ALA A 1258 9.37 -12.86 -21.78
N HIS A 1259 8.45 -12.62 -20.85
CA HIS A 1259 8.45 -11.41 -20.03
C HIS A 1259 9.68 -11.33 -19.10
N SER A 1260 10.05 -12.44 -18.46
CA SER A 1260 11.27 -12.52 -17.65
C SER A 1260 12.54 -12.28 -18.47
N THR A 1261 12.57 -12.75 -19.72
CA THR A 1261 13.68 -12.55 -20.64
C THR A 1261 13.81 -11.09 -21.04
N ALA A 1262 12.71 -10.42 -21.41
CA ALA A 1262 12.73 -9.00 -21.74
C ALA A 1262 13.30 -8.16 -20.60
N TYR A 1263 12.82 -8.36 -19.38
CA TYR A 1263 13.30 -7.63 -18.21
C TYR A 1263 14.69 -8.06 -17.73
N GLY A 1264 15.08 -9.32 -17.95
CA GLY A 1264 16.43 -9.78 -17.66
C GLY A 1264 17.48 -9.23 -18.61
N VAL A 1265 17.11 -8.90 -19.85
CA VAL A 1265 17.99 -8.25 -20.84
C VAL A 1265 18.04 -6.73 -20.64
N GLU A 1266 16.95 -6.13 -20.16
CA GLU A 1266 16.92 -4.70 -19.82
C GLU A 1266 17.78 -4.35 -18.60
N ALA A 1267 17.73 -5.22 -17.58
CA ALA A 1267 18.53 -5.10 -16.37
C ALA A 1267 20.01 -5.38 -16.63
#